data_AF-A0A4S4L0Q8-F1
#
_entry.id   AF-A0A4S4L0Q8-F1
#
_cell.length_a   1.000
_cell.length_b   1.000
_cell.length_c   1.000
_cell.angle_alpha   90.00
_cell.angle_beta   90.00
_cell.angle_gamma   90.00
#
_symmetry.space_group_name_H-M   'P 1'
#
loop_
_entity.id
_entity.type
_entity.pdbx_description
1 polymer ?
#
loop_
_entity_poly.entity_id
_entity_poly.type
_entity_poly.pdbx_seq_one_letter_code
_entity_poly.pdbx_strand_id
1 'polypeptide(L)'
;MLRVIGLSSTFAFFATALASLAASPDELIIQNDDPLIFFHGRWDSSPGTWWAGTGFKLNVQNLTAMTLNLGTHTSAPLASVGVSLNYGPFVTVNVSSGSNVLPLDSIGLSGSSEGNTVVRINSWNWEQNRVNLESIALNSGAELLPYTPSNLAFQFIGDSLSAGQYLPQGVDQAWTFLTGEAFKAEHLINAQPGIALTDIVSYENQHGMSFQFFQTEDSGYSTSPDHDYTTPWNFSRDIPVPDVVVIYLGANDNGQNVPADEFVQTYLTFLANLRTIYVDQPILIFTPWGWPQPDGTVGYYYQGSYQEVVNSRHSSGDQNTFLVDTTGWVSYEDVCIFPSPLVSCTNTACFWLLFPQIFPDNLHPTIAGHQKIAGLFETWFQRVRELERKFGKTPRRSGKESDRQHICAVMGRPDVKLTPEEAQKILSVTTNLDMPGLMELSLTFAIFKTFAIPSISEILAKSQQLGTPKNVSKRFADTGILISTWLNCPCVDVSRIDLKPEEVDPRGAIAIARVNWLHSRWPTIRWAKAYGWRELLPIEQEAYFVYWKEIGERMNIKDIPETMQELYEWAENYEELNMVPAASNYEVGINTLNDIVRTTTEMFGLRDFVHKMIISLLQDRVRNAFMFAQGLGGPPFSEPAPFIRCLPRITPHLYTQIDIPADELKKDLPRQHPMRSGKEPWYKPERAGLGLLVQAALLKVGMLEEEFVPGMKYKSDGYRLEELTNIFLVRRLPNLRCFFLRLNMRFQFILLLGSIHAVGSQQIYDIWATTWNRDQLFTYTNLYPNPINFVSPGPIGSADIVVDDGSTYQSIWGFGASLTDSSAQLLANLKVEQFSGLKILRTTGVSLVIPFHVKLEVSLCVNESVLIVDFIATDGANAAGLSYLRVPLGASDFSADLYSYDDTNSDTSFNNFNINAAPSSVFEIIKDIQSINNLLRVHILPWSPPGWMKTSGTMDGGNFKSQYLNANYLLKCVQGFSSNGITPYAVGIQNEPENSNPTYPTALLPVSQEAQIGTALRTLLNNNGFSGVKIIGYEHNWDDAANYPVQLMQQAENAFAGVSFHCYAGSVDEQNDFHTQYPQKEIYFTECSGTIGSDWWSDIKWYMDNLFIGAITYNAHAGLMWNFALDGSGYSMAQASKAILPKDVGGPWGKRIGVSVGGSIGWGLIVGAYVTERLSSTDWNRYSLVVLNWADNSTGTWNPQAIRTTIEFRGMQATYTFPVGVTTLWWYAPVTSATAQNTTQNVDYADDQFVAETNGGPVKQPEGGYLDFHNGRRA
;
A
#
# COMPACT_ATOMS: atom_id res chain seq x y z
N MET A 1 -35.08 49.01 -37.18
CA MET A 1 -36.04 48.98 -36.05
C MET A 1 -35.19 48.95 -34.78
N LEU A 2 -35.06 50.07 -34.06
CA LEU A 2 -35.83 50.41 -32.84
C LEU A 2 -35.46 49.49 -31.65
N ARG A 3 -34.87 49.93 -30.52
CA ARG A 3 -34.32 51.22 -30.01
C ARG A 3 -33.12 50.86 -29.10
N VAL A 4 -31.91 51.41 -29.19
CA VAL A 4 -31.40 52.80 -28.99
C VAL A 4 -30.93 53.09 -27.54
N ILE A 5 -29.59 53.03 -27.38
CA ILE A 5 -28.66 53.92 -26.64
C ILE A 5 -28.66 54.00 -25.09
N GLY A 6 -27.45 53.82 -24.53
CA GLY A 6 -26.88 54.66 -23.46
C GLY A 6 -26.61 53.96 -22.11
N LEU A 7 -25.57 54.32 -21.34
CA LEU A 7 -24.32 55.05 -21.62
C LEU A 7 -23.39 54.86 -20.39
N SER A 8 -22.07 54.89 -20.58
CA SER A 8 -21.05 54.89 -19.51
C SER A 8 -20.99 56.22 -18.75
N SER A 9 -20.63 56.23 -17.45
CA SER A 9 -19.35 56.82 -16.93
C SER A 9 -19.35 57.27 -15.45
N THR A 10 -18.24 56.97 -14.75
CA THR A 10 -17.55 57.76 -13.70
C THR A 10 -18.27 58.26 -12.43
N PHE A 11 -17.76 57.92 -11.23
CA PHE A 11 -16.70 58.69 -10.52
C PHE A 11 -16.13 57.92 -9.31
N ALA A 12 -15.01 58.38 -8.74
CA ALA A 12 -14.31 57.75 -7.60
C ALA A 12 -13.89 58.79 -6.52
N PHE A 13 -13.40 58.27 -5.38
CA PHE A 13 -12.68 58.89 -4.24
C PHE A 13 -13.41 59.23 -2.90
N PHE A 14 -13.01 58.48 -1.83
CA PHE A 14 -12.62 58.87 -0.44
C PHE A 14 -13.54 59.81 0.40
N ALA A 15 -13.82 59.63 1.71
CA ALA A 15 -13.03 59.09 2.81
C ALA A 15 -13.86 58.86 4.11
N THR A 16 -13.38 57.94 4.95
CA THR A 16 -13.42 57.88 6.44
C THR A 16 -14.71 58.11 7.25
N ALA A 17 -15.17 57.00 7.84
CA ALA A 17 -15.42 56.77 9.28
C ALA A 17 -16.10 57.84 10.15
N LEU A 18 -17.29 57.49 10.66
CA LEU A 18 -17.69 57.75 12.04
C LEU A 18 -18.46 56.55 12.57
N ALA A 19 -17.95 55.90 13.61
CA ALA A 19 -18.57 54.72 14.22
C ALA A 19 -19.58 55.14 15.30
N SER A 20 -20.77 54.53 15.27
CA SER A 20 -21.44 53.89 16.43
C SER A 20 -22.92 53.61 16.13
N LEU A 21 -23.47 52.58 16.78
CA LEU A 21 -24.89 52.18 16.82
C LEU A 21 -25.45 51.49 15.55
N ALA A 22 -24.98 50.27 15.31
CA ALA A 22 -25.76 49.19 14.72
C ALA A 22 -25.58 47.92 15.58
N ALA A 23 -26.58 47.02 15.60
CA ALA A 23 -26.70 45.96 16.60
C ALA A 23 -25.57 44.91 16.56
N SER A 24 -25.46 44.13 17.64
CA SER A 24 -24.74 42.85 17.62
C SER A 24 -25.28 41.99 16.48
N PRO A 25 -24.42 41.29 15.72
CA PRO A 25 -24.90 40.31 14.77
C PRO A 25 -25.57 39.15 15.52
N ASP A 26 -26.87 38.93 15.29
CA ASP A 26 -27.60 37.82 15.91
C ASP A 26 -27.05 36.47 15.41
N GLU A 27 -26.95 35.48 16.31
CA GLU A 27 -26.60 34.10 15.97
C GLU A 27 -27.72 33.46 15.11
N LEU A 28 -27.34 32.63 14.14
CA LEU A 28 -28.33 31.92 13.32
C LEU A 28 -28.83 30.70 14.10
N ILE A 29 -30.03 30.79 14.65
CA ILE A 29 -30.68 29.69 15.38
C ILE A 29 -31.57 28.88 14.42
N ILE A 30 -31.13 27.65 14.14
CA ILE A 30 -31.85 26.64 13.38
C ILE A 30 -32.69 25.81 14.36
N GLN A 31 -33.99 25.69 14.12
CA GLN A 31 -34.87 24.83 14.93
C GLN A 31 -34.72 23.36 14.52
N ASN A 32 -35.02 22.42 15.42
CA ASN A 32 -34.93 20.98 15.16
C ASN A 32 -35.83 20.46 14.01
N ASP A 33 -36.78 21.27 13.53
CA ASP A 33 -37.70 20.95 12.42
C ASP A 33 -37.32 21.62 11.09
N ASP A 34 -36.15 22.29 11.03
CA ASP A 34 -35.66 22.92 9.81
C ASP A 34 -35.39 21.89 8.70
N PRO A 35 -35.94 22.06 7.48
CA PRO A 35 -35.86 21.08 6.41
C PRO A 35 -34.45 20.91 5.80
N LEU A 36 -33.48 21.74 6.18
CA LEU A 36 -32.08 21.61 5.76
C LEU A 36 -31.24 20.77 6.75
N ILE A 37 -31.77 20.41 7.92
CA ILE A 37 -31.16 19.39 8.79
C ILE A 37 -31.43 18.02 8.18
N PHE A 38 -30.37 17.32 7.78
CA PHE A 38 -30.50 15.95 7.30
C PHE A 38 -30.39 14.96 8.45
N PHE A 39 -31.51 14.59 9.05
CA PHE A 39 -31.59 13.50 10.03
C PHE A 39 -31.42 12.14 9.35
N HIS A 40 -30.63 11.25 9.96
CA HIS A 40 -30.51 9.84 9.58
C HIS A 40 -30.69 8.95 10.81
N GLY A 41 -31.20 7.74 10.62
CA GLY A 41 -31.58 6.85 11.72
C GLY A 41 -32.91 7.26 12.38
N ARG A 42 -33.18 6.76 13.58
CA ARG A 42 -34.51 6.87 14.23
C ARG A 42 -34.60 7.95 15.31
N TRP A 43 -35.33 9.01 14.99
CA TRP A 43 -35.70 10.09 15.90
C TRP A 43 -37.18 9.98 16.32
N ASP A 44 -37.49 10.08 17.61
CA ASP A 44 -38.85 10.11 18.15
C ASP A 44 -39.60 11.41 17.78
N SER A 45 -40.86 11.59 18.21
CA SER A 45 -41.64 12.81 17.92
C SER A 45 -41.21 14.06 18.73
N SER A 46 -40.38 13.86 19.75
CA SER A 46 -39.90 14.83 20.73
C SER A 46 -38.39 15.07 20.52
N PRO A 47 -37.99 15.38 19.29
CA PRO A 47 -36.66 15.11 18.67
C PRO A 47 -35.63 14.36 19.55
N GLY A 48 -35.97 13.17 20.02
CA GLY A 48 -35.11 12.30 20.82
C GLY A 48 -34.58 11.12 20.02
N THR A 49 -33.35 10.67 20.29
CA THR A 49 -32.84 9.40 19.80
C THR A 49 -31.91 8.74 20.79
N TRP A 50 -31.95 7.42 20.85
CA TRP A 50 -31.12 6.54 21.69
C TRP A 50 -30.48 5.40 20.86
N TRP A 51 -30.75 5.35 19.55
CA TRP A 51 -30.20 4.33 18.66
C TRP A 51 -28.76 4.66 18.28
N ALA A 52 -27.84 3.73 18.53
CA ALA A 52 -26.44 3.88 18.19
C ALA A 52 -26.28 4.18 16.68
N GLY A 53 -25.55 5.24 16.33
CA GLY A 53 -25.31 5.67 14.94
C GLY A 53 -26.45 6.48 14.32
N THR A 54 -27.54 6.73 15.05
CA THR A 54 -28.57 7.70 14.65
C THR A 54 -28.07 9.12 14.88
N GLY A 55 -28.35 10.03 13.95
CA GLY A 55 -27.67 11.32 13.91
C GLY A 55 -28.31 12.34 12.97
N PHE A 56 -27.55 13.40 12.69
CA PHE A 56 -27.89 14.38 11.66
C PHE A 56 -26.65 14.98 11.00
N LYS A 57 -26.86 15.54 9.81
CA LYS A 57 -25.83 16.18 9.00
C LYS A 57 -26.27 17.59 8.58
N LEU A 58 -25.31 18.51 8.54
CA LEU A 58 -25.47 19.89 8.08
C LEU A 58 -24.44 20.19 6.98
N ASN A 59 -24.76 21.10 6.08
CA ASN A 59 -23.82 21.69 5.13
C ASN A 59 -23.81 23.21 5.35
N VAL A 60 -22.76 23.75 5.96
CA VAL A 60 -22.73 25.12 6.46
C VAL A 60 -21.57 25.91 5.83
N GLN A 61 -21.88 27.01 5.14
CA GLN A 61 -20.87 27.94 4.64
C GLN A 61 -20.46 28.93 5.73
N ASN A 62 -19.18 29.32 5.77
CA ASN A 62 -18.60 30.25 6.76
C ASN A 62 -18.77 29.81 8.23
N LEU A 63 -18.79 28.49 8.46
CA LEU A 63 -18.87 27.93 9.81
C LEU A 63 -17.58 28.20 10.59
N THR A 64 -17.71 28.76 11.79
CA THR A 64 -16.61 28.98 12.75
C THR A 64 -17.01 28.61 14.19
N ALA A 65 -18.30 28.63 14.53
CA ALA A 65 -18.79 28.11 15.81
C ALA A 65 -20.18 27.48 15.65
N MET A 66 -20.43 26.41 16.41
CA MET A 66 -21.71 25.69 16.45
C MET A 66 -22.02 25.25 17.88
N THR A 67 -23.28 25.41 18.27
CA THR A 67 -23.78 25.07 19.60
C THR A 67 -25.02 24.21 19.49
N LEU A 68 -25.03 23.06 20.16
CA LEU A 68 -26.19 22.18 20.29
C LEU A 68 -26.98 22.54 21.54
N ASN A 69 -28.23 22.95 21.38
CA ASN A 69 -29.17 23.11 22.48
C ASN A 69 -29.99 21.83 22.58
N LEU A 70 -29.83 21.15 23.71
CA LEU A 70 -30.39 19.82 23.95
C LEU A 70 -31.41 19.86 25.09
N GLY A 71 -32.53 19.18 24.93
CA GLY A 71 -33.62 19.16 25.90
C GLY A 71 -33.37 18.22 27.07
N THR A 72 -34.29 18.29 28.04
CA THR A 72 -34.18 17.61 29.35
C THR A 72 -34.26 16.08 29.30
N HIS A 73 -34.62 15.47 28.16
CA HIS A 73 -34.60 14.01 27.96
C HIS A 73 -33.23 13.49 27.46
N THR A 74 -32.21 14.34 27.38
CA THR A 74 -30.82 13.94 27.09
C THR A 74 -30.21 13.19 28.30
N SER A 75 -29.44 12.12 28.07
CA SER A 75 -28.82 11.33 29.14
C SER A 75 -28.00 12.20 30.11
N ALA A 76 -28.19 11.95 31.41
CA ALA A 76 -27.52 12.66 32.49
C ALA A 76 -26.48 11.77 33.19
N PRO A 77 -25.31 12.29 33.60
CA PRO A 77 -24.90 13.69 33.50
C PRO A 77 -24.44 14.11 32.09
N LEU A 78 -24.15 13.14 31.21
CA LEU A 78 -23.65 13.36 29.86
C LEU A 78 -24.22 12.31 28.91
N ALA A 79 -24.57 12.73 27.70
CA ALA A 79 -24.66 11.90 26.51
C ALA A 79 -23.37 12.07 25.69
N SER A 80 -22.96 11.04 24.93
CA SER A 80 -21.83 11.09 24.02
C SER A 80 -22.31 11.17 22.58
N VAL A 81 -21.77 12.12 21.82
CA VAL A 81 -21.98 12.24 20.37
C VAL A 81 -20.66 12.17 19.62
N GLY A 82 -20.65 11.47 18.49
CA GLY A 82 -19.53 11.49 17.55
C GLY A 82 -19.68 12.69 16.64
N VAL A 83 -18.66 13.54 16.51
CA VAL A 83 -18.65 14.71 15.62
C VAL A 83 -17.57 14.55 14.57
N SER A 84 -17.92 14.72 13.29
CA SER A 84 -17.00 14.67 12.16
C SER A 84 -17.21 15.89 11.25
N LEU A 85 -16.12 16.48 10.78
CA LEU A 85 -16.11 17.61 9.85
C LEU A 85 -15.55 17.18 8.49
N ASN A 86 -16.19 17.57 7.40
CA ASN A 86 -15.74 17.36 6.02
C ASN A 86 -15.34 15.92 5.68
N TYR A 87 -16.07 14.95 6.25
CA TYR A 87 -15.78 13.50 6.13
C TYR A 87 -14.44 13.06 6.73
N GLY A 88 -13.85 13.87 7.62
CA GLY A 88 -12.75 13.47 8.50
C GLY A 88 -13.18 12.47 9.58
N PRO A 89 -12.25 12.02 10.45
CA PRO A 89 -12.55 11.07 11.52
C PRO A 89 -13.62 11.61 12.49
N PHE A 90 -14.34 10.69 13.14
CA PHE A 90 -15.26 11.04 14.22
C PHE A 90 -14.50 11.24 15.53
N VAL A 91 -14.85 12.31 16.25
CA VAL A 91 -14.31 12.67 17.57
C VAL A 91 -15.46 12.68 18.57
N THR A 92 -15.31 11.95 19.68
CA THR A 92 -16.33 11.90 20.73
C THR A 92 -16.39 13.22 21.51
N VAL A 93 -17.56 13.85 21.51
CA VAL A 93 -17.88 15.03 22.32
C VAL A 93 -18.97 14.62 23.31
N ASN A 94 -18.74 14.88 24.59
CA ASN A 94 -19.76 14.66 25.62
C ASN A 94 -20.58 15.94 25.79
N VAL A 95 -21.90 15.79 25.72
CA VAL A 95 -22.92 16.85 25.75
C VAL A 95 -23.93 16.57 26.88
N SER A 96 -24.71 17.57 27.28
CA SER A 96 -25.71 17.48 28.36
C SER A 96 -26.97 18.26 27.99
N SER A 97 -28.05 18.13 28.77
CA SER A 97 -29.22 19.00 28.61
C SER A 97 -28.83 20.48 28.81
N GLY A 98 -29.27 21.36 27.92
CA GLY A 98 -28.86 22.76 27.85
C GLY A 98 -28.00 23.05 26.61
N SER A 99 -27.18 24.10 26.69
CA SER A 99 -26.39 24.61 25.57
C SER A 99 -24.97 24.04 25.56
N ASN A 100 -24.56 23.40 24.46
CA ASN A 100 -23.29 22.69 24.33
C ASN A 100 -22.50 23.22 23.12
N VAL A 101 -21.45 24.00 23.37
CA VAL A 101 -20.56 24.50 22.30
C VAL A 101 -19.70 23.35 21.79
N LEU A 102 -19.73 23.09 20.47
CA LEU A 102 -18.89 22.06 19.85
C LEU A 102 -17.48 22.61 19.61
N PRO A 103 -16.41 21.87 19.97
CA PRO A 103 -15.03 22.36 19.89
C PRO A 103 -14.46 22.19 18.46
N LEU A 104 -15.10 22.82 17.48
CA LEU A 104 -14.88 22.58 16.03
C LEU A 104 -13.41 22.70 15.60
N ASP A 105 -12.68 23.68 16.13
CA ASP A 105 -11.26 23.89 15.86
C ASP A 105 -10.42 22.64 16.18
N SER A 106 -10.71 22.00 17.32
CA SER A 106 -10.03 20.75 17.75
C SER A 106 -10.46 19.51 16.96
N ILE A 107 -11.59 19.59 16.24
CA ILE A 107 -12.11 18.53 15.36
C ILE A 107 -11.58 18.71 13.92
N GLY A 108 -10.84 19.79 13.64
CA GLY A 108 -10.16 20.02 12.37
C GLY A 108 -10.65 21.22 11.55
N LEU A 109 -11.44 22.12 12.14
CA LEU A 109 -11.83 23.37 11.47
C LEU A 109 -10.69 24.40 11.58
N SER A 110 -9.86 24.53 10.54
CA SER A 110 -8.79 25.53 10.51
C SER A 110 -9.32 26.95 10.25
N GLY A 111 -8.79 27.95 10.95
CA GLY A 111 -9.30 29.32 10.95
C GLY A 111 -9.44 29.99 9.57
N SER A 112 -10.50 30.78 9.40
CA SER A 112 -10.98 31.39 8.15
C SER A 112 -11.47 30.40 7.07
N SER A 113 -12.59 29.75 7.37
CA SER A 113 -13.37 28.90 6.47
C SER A 113 -14.16 29.71 5.42
N GLU A 114 -13.51 30.23 4.38
CA GLU A 114 -14.20 30.84 3.21
C GLU A 114 -14.95 29.80 2.32
N GLY A 115 -15.44 28.70 2.90
CA GLY A 115 -16.00 27.56 2.17
C GLY A 115 -17.03 26.75 2.97
N ASN A 116 -17.64 25.78 2.28
CA ASN A 116 -18.68 24.92 2.83
C ASN A 116 -18.09 23.83 3.73
N THR A 117 -18.66 23.66 4.91
CA THR A 117 -18.29 22.64 5.89
C THR A 117 -19.44 21.65 6.08
N VAL A 118 -19.19 20.37 5.86
CA VAL A 118 -20.15 19.30 6.19
C VAL A 118 -19.92 18.87 7.63
N VAL A 119 -20.91 19.08 8.50
CA VAL A 119 -20.90 18.60 9.90
C VAL A 119 -21.71 17.31 9.96
N ARG A 120 -21.18 16.26 10.59
CA ARG A 120 -21.86 14.98 10.85
C ARG A 120 -21.88 14.72 12.35
N ILE A 121 -23.04 14.41 12.93
CA ILE A 121 -23.23 14.21 14.37
C ILE A 121 -24.03 12.94 14.63
N ASN A 122 -23.46 11.98 15.35
CA ASN A 122 -24.06 10.68 15.66
C ASN A 122 -24.25 10.49 17.17
N SER A 123 -25.28 9.75 17.61
CA SER A 123 -25.33 9.12 18.93
C SER A 123 -24.26 8.02 18.99
N TRP A 124 -23.29 8.19 19.88
CA TRP A 124 -22.03 7.46 19.85
C TRP A 124 -22.04 6.15 20.66
N ASN A 125 -22.63 6.16 21.85
CA ASN A 125 -22.56 5.01 22.76
C ASN A 125 -23.61 3.95 22.41
N TRP A 126 -23.29 2.70 22.69
CA TRP A 126 -24.16 1.55 22.47
C TRP A 126 -25.17 1.29 23.60
N GLU A 127 -24.97 1.90 24.77
CA GLU A 127 -25.89 1.86 25.92
C GLU A 127 -26.15 3.26 26.51
N GLN A 128 -27.31 3.41 27.16
CA GLN A 128 -27.64 4.52 28.07
C GLN A 128 -27.48 5.94 27.48
N ASN A 129 -27.57 6.09 26.15
CA ASN A 129 -27.16 7.31 25.45
C ASN A 129 -28.27 7.91 24.59
N ARG A 130 -29.12 8.72 25.24
CA ARG A 130 -30.18 9.49 24.57
C ARG A 130 -29.76 10.92 24.33
N VAL A 131 -29.99 11.41 23.11
CA VAL A 131 -29.80 12.80 22.68
C VAL A 131 -31.17 13.37 22.32
N ASN A 132 -31.51 14.53 22.88
CA ASN A 132 -32.78 15.22 22.62
C ASN A 132 -32.47 16.62 22.05
N LEU A 133 -32.66 16.84 20.75
CA LEU A 133 -32.24 18.06 20.05
C LEU A 133 -33.36 19.12 20.01
N GLU A 134 -33.14 20.30 20.60
CA GLU A 134 -34.09 21.42 20.54
C GLU A 134 -33.74 22.41 19.42
N SER A 135 -32.48 22.86 19.35
CA SER A 135 -32.04 23.80 18.30
C SER A 135 -30.52 23.83 18.14
N ILE A 136 -30.06 24.28 16.99
CA ILE A 136 -28.64 24.46 16.65
C ILE A 136 -28.39 25.95 16.46
N ALA A 137 -27.46 26.54 17.21
CA ALA A 137 -27.01 27.91 16.98
C ALA A 137 -25.69 27.90 16.21
N LEU A 138 -25.59 28.71 15.16
CA LEU A 138 -24.38 28.92 14.36
C LEU A 138 -23.87 30.35 14.52
N ASN A 139 -22.57 30.55 14.31
CA ASN A 139 -21.98 31.88 14.27
C ASN A 139 -22.67 32.81 13.28
N SER A 140 -22.72 34.10 13.60
CA SER A 140 -23.15 35.14 12.66
C SER A 140 -22.39 35.03 11.34
N GLY A 141 -23.12 35.16 10.23
CA GLY A 141 -22.58 35.09 8.87
C GLY A 141 -22.39 33.66 8.32
N ALA A 142 -22.68 32.63 9.13
CA ALA A 142 -22.85 31.28 8.63
C ALA A 142 -24.15 31.16 7.81
N GLU A 143 -24.13 30.35 6.76
CA GLU A 143 -25.31 30.04 5.93
C GLU A 143 -25.52 28.53 5.89
N LEU A 144 -26.71 28.07 6.31
CA LEU A 144 -27.09 26.66 6.19
C LEU A 144 -27.55 26.39 4.75
N LEU A 145 -26.85 25.49 4.08
CA LEU A 145 -27.09 25.07 2.71
C LEU A 145 -27.71 23.66 2.67
N PRO A 146 -28.41 23.28 1.59
CA PRO A 146 -28.90 21.92 1.41
C PRO A 146 -27.78 20.88 1.47
N TYR A 147 -27.97 19.84 2.29
CA TYR A 147 -27.17 18.62 2.22
C TYR A 147 -27.72 17.68 1.14
N THR A 148 -26.84 17.02 0.39
CA THR A 148 -27.22 16.00 -0.59
C THR A 148 -26.74 14.64 -0.07
N PRO A 149 -27.65 13.76 0.41
CA PRO A 149 -27.28 12.45 0.91
C PRO A 149 -26.84 11.50 -0.21
N SER A 150 -26.24 10.37 0.17
CA SER A 150 -25.92 9.32 -0.79
C SER A 150 -27.17 8.71 -1.44
N ASN A 151 -27.05 8.28 -2.70
CA ASN A 151 -28.06 7.48 -3.42
C ASN A 151 -27.98 5.98 -3.05
N LEU A 152 -27.30 5.63 -1.96
CA LEU A 152 -27.19 4.29 -1.43
C LEU A 152 -27.44 4.35 0.08
N ALA A 153 -28.37 3.55 0.56
CA ALA A 153 -28.74 3.46 1.97
C ALA A 153 -28.79 2.01 2.48
N PHE A 154 -28.15 1.74 3.62
CA PHE A 154 -28.23 0.46 4.33
C PHE A 154 -29.09 0.56 5.59
N GLN A 155 -29.96 -0.41 5.82
CA GLN A 155 -30.58 -0.65 7.12
C GLN A 155 -29.89 -1.85 7.78
N PHE A 156 -29.15 -1.62 8.85
CA PHE A 156 -28.62 -2.68 9.70
C PHE A 156 -29.61 -2.96 10.84
N ILE A 157 -29.87 -4.23 11.09
CA ILE A 157 -30.67 -4.74 12.21
C ILE A 157 -29.80 -5.76 12.93
N GLY A 158 -29.51 -5.57 14.22
CA GLY A 158 -28.62 -6.51 14.89
C GLY A 158 -28.47 -6.38 16.41
N ASP A 159 -27.46 -7.07 16.91
CA ASP A 159 -27.15 -7.20 18.34
C ASP A 159 -25.99 -6.31 18.79
N SER A 160 -25.33 -6.70 19.89
CA SER A 160 -24.16 -6.04 20.47
C SER A 160 -23.01 -5.81 19.48
N LEU A 161 -22.77 -6.75 18.56
CA LEU A 161 -21.73 -6.60 17.56
C LEU A 161 -22.07 -5.47 16.58
N SER A 162 -23.35 -5.36 16.21
CA SER A 162 -23.82 -4.36 15.25
C SER A 162 -23.96 -2.96 15.86
N ALA A 163 -24.08 -2.87 17.18
CA ALA A 163 -24.10 -1.63 17.95
C ALA A 163 -22.70 -1.10 18.33
N GLY A 164 -21.64 -1.91 18.17
CA GLY A 164 -20.28 -1.54 18.58
C GLY A 164 -20.02 -1.69 20.08
N GLN A 165 -20.62 -2.70 20.73
CA GLN A 165 -20.39 -2.98 22.15
C GLN A 165 -18.89 -3.17 22.42
N TYR A 166 -18.41 -2.54 23.50
CA TYR A 166 -17.00 -2.51 23.94
C TYR A 166 -15.99 -1.80 23.02
N LEU A 167 -16.40 -1.23 21.88
CA LEU A 167 -15.48 -0.46 21.03
C LEU A 167 -15.11 0.89 21.67
N PRO A 168 -13.83 1.31 21.63
CA PRO A 168 -13.39 2.59 22.20
C PRO A 168 -14.00 3.85 21.57
N GLN A 169 -14.58 3.77 20.37
CA GLN A 169 -15.43 4.80 19.78
C GLN A 169 -16.85 4.31 19.48
N GLY A 170 -17.32 3.30 20.21
CA GLY A 170 -18.68 2.76 20.09
C GLY A 170 -19.05 2.39 18.65
N VAL A 171 -20.23 2.84 18.23
CA VAL A 171 -20.79 2.52 16.91
C VAL A 171 -20.01 3.10 15.74
N ASP A 172 -19.30 4.23 15.91
CA ASP A 172 -18.52 4.86 14.83
C ASP A 172 -17.31 4.00 14.40
N GLN A 173 -16.96 2.96 15.17
CA GLN A 173 -15.98 1.92 14.84
C GLN A 173 -16.62 0.55 14.51
N ALA A 174 -17.95 0.41 14.63
CA ALA A 174 -18.63 -0.85 14.37
C ALA A 174 -18.61 -1.22 12.89
N TRP A 175 -18.71 -2.52 12.59
CA TRP A 175 -18.60 -3.01 11.20
C TRP A 175 -19.73 -2.48 10.31
N THR A 176 -20.90 -2.24 10.91
CA THR A 176 -22.09 -1.60 10.31
C THR A 176 -21.79 -0.18 9.83
N PHE A 177 -21.19 0.64 10.70
CA PHE A 177 -20.80 2.02 10.40
C PHE A 177 -19.65 2.09 9.38
N LEU A 178 -18.59 1.30 9.60
CA LEU A 178 -17.43 1.21 8.70
C LEU A 178 -17.84 0.77 7.27
N THR A 179 -18.82 -0.13 7.15
CA THR A 179 -19.41 -0.49 5.85
C THR A 179 -20.07 0.72 5.18
N GLY A 180 -20.83 1.52 5.94
CA GLY A 180 -21.46 2.73 5.44
C GLY A 180 -20.43 3.73 4.88
N GLU A 181 -19.36 3.98 5.63
CA GLU A 181 -18.27 4.86 5.19
C GLU A 181 -17.54 4.30 3.95
N ALA A 182 -17.22 3.00 3.91
CA ALA A 182 -16.56 2.35 2.78
C ALA A 182 -17.35 2.49 1.47
N PHE A 183 -18.67 2.24 1.52
CA PHE A 183 -19.57 2.41 0.37
C PHE A 183 -19.96 3.86 0.08
N LYS A 184 -19.59 4.82 0.95
CA LYS A 184 -20.08 6.20 0.94
C LYS A 184 -21.61 6.24 0.93
N ALA A 185 -22.21 5.40 1.76
CA ALA A 185 -23.64 5.17 1.87
C ALA A 185 -24.20 5.87 3.11
N GLU A 186 -25.48 6.25 3.04
CA GLU A 186 -26.25 6.50 4.26
C GLU A 186 -26.50 5.16 4.99
N HIS A 187 -26.68 5.21 6.30
CA HIS A 187 -27.01 4.03 7.08
C HIS A 187 -27.98 4.35 8.21
N LEU A 188 -28.84 3.38 8.50
CA LEU A 188 -29.68 3.31 9.68
C LEU A 188 -29.22 2.08 10.46
N ILE A 189 -28.77 2.28 11.70
CA ILE A 189 -28.27 1.19 12.55
C ILE A 189 -29.30 1.00 13.68
N ASN A 190 -30.10 -0.05 13.57
CA ASN A 190 -31.02 -0.49 14.61
C ASN A 190 -30.46 -1.73 15.26
N ALA A 191 -29.46 -1.51 16.11
CA ALA A 191 -28.77 -2.57 16.81
C ALA A 191 -28.77 -2.31 18.32
N GLN A 192 -28.90 -3.37 19.11
CA GLN A 192 -28.90 -3.28 20.56
C GLN A 192 -28.13 -4.42 21.23
N PRO A 193 -27.24 -4.13 22.19
CA PRO A 193 -26.57 -5.15 22.97
C PRO A 193 -27.49 -6.07 23.76
N GLY A 194 -27.16 -7.37 23.75
CA GLY A 194 -27.90 -8.42 24.44
C GLY A 194 -29.27 -8.81 23.84
N ILE A 195 -29.73 -8.13 22.78
CA ILE A 195 -31.06 -8.37 22.24
C ILE A 195 -31.17 -9.71 21.51
N ALA A 196 -32.22 -10.48 21.79
CA ALA A 196 -32.60 -11.65 21.02
C ALA A 196 -33.48 -11.24 19.82
N LEU A 197 -33.54 -12.07 18.77
CA LEU A 197 -34.56 -11.91 17.73
C LEU A 197 -35.96 -12.19 18.30
N THR A 198 -36.09 -13.31 19.01
CA THR A 198 -37.32 -13.77 19.67
C THR A 198 -37.75 -12.77 20.73
N ASP A 199 -39.05 -12.47 20.79
CA ASP A 199 -39.62 -11.52 21.76
C ASP A 199 -39.66 -12.14 23.18
N ILE A 200 -38.49 -12.12 23.82
CA ILE A 200 -38.23 -12.60 25.17
C ILE A 200 -37.34 -11.60 25.91
N VAL A 201 -37.46 -11.57 27.24
CA VAL A 201 -36.55 -10.81 28.09
C VAL A 201 -35.14 -11.39 27.95
N SER A 202 -34.20 -10.61 27.43
CA SER A 202 -32.84 -11.07 27.11
C SER A 202 -31.82 -9.99 27.48
N TYR A 203 -30.95 -10.29 28.46
CA TYR A 203 -29.87 -9.40 28.92
C TYR A 203 -30.34 -7.94 29.11
N GLU A 204 -31.31 -7.74 30.02
CA GLU A 204 -31.94 -6.46 30.38
C GLU A 204 -32.88 -5.82 29.34
N ASN A 205 -32.88 -6.27 28.08
CA ASN A 205 -33.93 -5.94 27.12
C ASN A 205 -35.27 -6.56 27.55
N GLN A 206 -36.35 -5.78 27.62
CA GLN A 206 -37.70 -6.30 27.89
C GLN A 206 -38.25 -7.06 26.68
N HIS A 207 -37.96 -6.55 25.49
CA HIS A 207 -38.44 -7.05 24.22
C HIS A 207 -37.32 -7.57 23.31
N GLY A 208 -37.70 -8.46 22.40
CA GLY A 208 -36.83 -8.93 21.32
C GLY A 208 -36.93 -8.06 20.08
N MET A 209 -35.92 -8.14 19.20
CA MET A 209 -35.85 -7.33 17.97
C MET A 209 -37.05 -7.56 17.04
N SER A 210 -37.66 -8.76 17.06
CA SER A 210 -38.88 -9.04 16.28
C SER A 210 -40.11 -8.24 16.71
N PHE A 211 -40.11 -7.68 17.92
CA PHE A 211 -41.08 -6.69 18.39
C PHE A 211 -40.50 -5.27 18.31
N GLN A 212 -39.36 -5.02 18.96
CA GLN A 212 -38.79 -3.68 19.18
C GLN A 212 -38.48 -2.94 17.86
N PHE A 213 -38.10 -3.65 16.78
CA PHE A 213 -37.85 -3.02 15.49
C PHE A 213 -39.09 -2.28 14.93
N PHE A 214 -40.30 -2.67 15.32
CA PHE A 214 -41.55 -2.03 14.88
C PHE A 214 -42.09 -0.97 15.85
N GLN A 215 -41.36 -0.65 16.93
CA GLN A 215 -41.79 0.29 17.97
C GLN A 215 -40.79 1.46 18.16
N THR A 216 -41.27 2.55 18.73
CA THR A 216 -40.47 3.51 19.50
C THR A 216 -40.28 2.92 20.89
N GLU A 217 -39.10 2.42 21.25
CA GLU A 217 -38.81 1.95 22.62
C GLU A 217 -37.45 2.48 23.05
N ASP A 218 -37.41 3.39 24.03
CA ASP A 218 -36.17 3.85 24.68
C ASP A 218 -35.66 2.77 25.61
N SER A 219 -34.73 1.97 25.09
CA SER A 219 -34.16 0.83 25.79
C SER A 219 -32.94 1.22 26.66
N GLY A 220 -32.84 2.50 27.04
CA GLY A 220 -31.91 3.02 28.04
C GLY A 220 -32.28 2.62 29.47
N TYR A 221 -32.08 3.51 30.44
CA TYR A 221 -32.28 3.21 31.87
C TYR A 221 -33.69 2.69 32.18
N SER A 222 -33.79 1.58 32.91
CA SER A 222 -35.06 1.07 33.49
C SER A 222 -35.73 2.01 34.50
N THR A 223 -35.08 3.13 34.83
CA THR A 223 -35.60 4.23 35.65
C THR A 223 -36.03 5.46 34.82
N SER A 224 -35.84 5.44 33.50
CA SER A 224 -36.33 6.48 32.58
C SER A 224 -37.86 6.40 32.49
N PRO A 225 -38.60 7.53 32.50
CA PRO A 225 -40.05 7.54 32.29
C PRO A 225 -40.49 6.97 30.93
N ASP A 226 -39.58 6.97 29.96
CA ASP A 226 -39.82 6.52 28.58
C ASP A 226 -39.29 5.10 28.30
N HIS A 227 -38.69 4.43 29.29
CA HIS A 227 -38.28 3.02 29.16
C HIS A 227 -39.51 2.12 29.14
N ASP A 228 -39.51 1.12 28.25
CA ASP A 228 -40.67 0.26 27.97
C ASP A 228 -41.92 1.05 27.48
N TYR A 229 -41.78 2.34 27.15
CA TYR A 229 -42.86 3.13 26.55
C TYR A 229 -42.92 2.88 25.03
N THR A 230 -43.69 1.85 24.63
CA THR A 230 -43.75 1.39 23.24
C THR A 230 -44.92 1.99 22.45
N THR A 231 -44.63 2.56 21.28
CA THR A 231 -45.64 2.98 20.28
C THR A 231 -45.21 2.60 18.86
N PRO A 232 -46.12 2.32 17.92
CA PRO A 232 -45.71 1.87 16.58
C PRO A 232 -44.78 2.85 15.85
N TRP A 233 -43.62 2.36 15.41
CA TRP A 233 -42.65 3.16 14.66
C TRP A 233 -43.24 3.61 13.33
N ASN A 234 -43.15 4.91 13.03
CA ASN A 234 -43.55 5.44 11.74
C ASN A 234 -42.39 5.33 10.73
N PHE A 235 -42.35 4.21 10.00
CA PHE A 235 -41.36 3.93 8.95
C PHE A 235 -41.28 4.97 7.82
N SER A 236 -42.25 5.89 7.67
CA SER A 236 -42.09 7.03 6.75
C SER A 236 -41.02 8.05 7.20
N ARG A 237 -40.48 7.88 8.42
CA ARG A 237 -39.38 8.68 8.99
C ARG A 237 -38.00 8.07 8.74
N ASP A 238 -37.92 6.84 8.22
CA ASP A 238 -36.65 6.21 7.84
C ASP A 238 -36.14 6.89 6.56
N ILE A 239 -35.38 7.96 6.73
CA ILE A 239 -34.83 8.79 5.65
C ILE A 239 -33.30 8.64 5.65
N PRO A 240 -32.67 8.32 4.50
CA PRO A 240 -33.33 7.94 3.24
C PRO A 240 -33.93 6.53 3.35
N VAL A 241 -34.88 6.20 2.47
CA VAL A 241 -35.44 4.84 2.40
C VAL A 241 -34.30 3.86 2.08
N PRO A 242 -34.12 2.77 2.85
CA PRO A 242 -33.06 1.80 2.60
C PRO A 242 -33.13 1.19 1.19
N ASP A 243 -31.97 1.04 0.54
CA ASP A 243 -31.81 0.20 -0.64
C ASP A 243 -31.65 -1.27 -0.27
N VAL A 244 -30.99 -1.54 0.87
CA VAL A 244 -30.65 -2.90 1.33
C VAL A 244 -30.83 -3.00 2.84
N VAL A 245 -31.44 -4.10 3.28
CA VAL A 245 -31.59 -4.45 4.69
C VAL A 245 -30.61 -5.57 5.03
N VAL A 246 -29.94 -5.47 6.17
CA VAL A 246 -28.94 -6.41 6.67
C VAL A 246 -29.30 -6.83 8.09
N ILE A 247 -29.34 -8.13 8.37
CA ILE A 247 -29.78 -8.68 9.65
C ILE A 247 -28.69 -9.58 10.22
N TYR A 248 -28.19 -9.24 11.42
CA TYR A 248 -27.24 -10.05 12.20
C TYR A 248 -27.84 -10.32 13.58
N LEU A 249 -28.54 -11.45 13.73
CA LEU A 249 -29.28 -11.82 14.95
C LEU A 249 -29.32 -13.35 15.14
N GLY A 250 -29.32 -13.77 16.40
CA GLY A 250 -29.49 -15.18 16.82
C GLY A 250 -28.46 -15.70 17.82
N ALA A 251 -27.36 -14.96 18.06
CA ALA A 251 -26.40 -15.33 19.09
C ALA A 251 -27.05 -15.35 20.49
N ASN A 252 -27.80 -14.29 20.82
CA ASN A 252 -28.51 -14.18 22.10
C ASN A 252 -29.67 -15.16 22.23
N ASP A 253 -30.43 -15.43 21.15
CA ASP A 253 -31.48 -16.47 21.14
C ASP A 253 -30.88 -17.84 21.51
N ASN A 254 -29.73 -18.19 20.94
CA ASN A 254 -29.02 -19.42 21.28
C ASN A 254 -28.53 -19.41 22.73
N GLY A 255 -28.02 -18.27 23.22
CA GLY A 255 -27.62 -18.08 24.63
C GLY A 255 -28.79 -18.25 25.61
N GLN A 256 -30.00 -17.83 25.23
CA GLN A 256 -31.24 -18.04 25.97
C GLN A 256 -31.88 -19.44 25.77
N ASN A 257 -31.24 -20.32 24.98
CA ASN A 257 -31.69 -21.68 24.66
C ASN A 257 -33.03 -21.74 23.90
N VAL A 258 -33.33 -20.76 23.04
CA VAL A 258 -34.50 -20.81 22.15
C VAL A 258 -34.37 -22.02 21.20
N PRO A 259 -35.39 -22.89 21.06
CA PRO A 259 -35.37 -24.01 20.13
C PRO A 259 -35.19 -23.56 18.67
N ALA A 260 -34.50 -24.35 17.86
CA ALA A 260 -34.20 -23.99 16.46
C ALA A 260 -35.46 -23.82 15.59
N ASP A 261 -36.50 -24.63 15.84
CA ASP A 261 -37.80 -24.53 15.16
C ASP A 261 -38.58 -23.27 15.57
N GLU A 262 -38.52 -22.90 16.86
CA GLU A 262 -39.08 -21.63 17.36
C GLU A 262 -38.33 -20.42 16.76
N PHE A 263 -37.00 -20.45 16.74
CA PHE A 263 -36.16 -19.43 16.13
C PHE A 263 -36.48 -19.25 14.63
N VAL A 264 -36.57 -20.33 13.85
CA VAL A 264 -36.95 -20.29 12.42
C VAL A 264 -38.34 -19.67 12.23
N GLN A 265 -39.33 -20.06 13.04
CA GLN A 265 -40.70 -19.56 12.93
C GLN A 265 -40.80 -18.06 13.30
N THR A 266 -40.08 -17.63 14.32
CA THR A 266 -39.92 -16.21 14.70
C THR A 266 -39.28 -15.43 13.55
N TYR A 267 -38.16 -15.92 12.98
CA TYR A 267 -37.46 -15.26 11.89
C TYR A 267 -38.34 -15.12 10.64
N LEU A 268 -39.11 -16.16 10.28
CA LEU A 268 -40.04 -16.12 9.15
C LEU A 268 -41.17 -15.11 9.36
N THR A 269 -41.65 -14.97 10.60
CA THR A 269 -42.66 -13.98 10.98
C THR A 269 -42.08 -12.56 10.92
N PHE A 270 -40.86 -12.37 11.43
CA PHE A 270 -40.14 -11.10 11.37
C PHE A 270 -39.93 -10.63 9.92
N LEU A 271 -39.45 -11.53 9.04
CA LEU A 271 -39.27 -11.23 7.61
C LEU A 271 -40.60 -10.94 6.89
N ALA A 272 -41.69 -11.63 7.26
CA ALA A 272 -43.01 -11.34 6.72
C ALA A 272 -43.48 -9.92 7.11
N ASN A 273 -43.22 -9.49 8.34
CA ASN A 273 -43.52 -8.13 8.80
C ASN A 273 -42.61 -7.10 8.12
N LEU A 274 -41.29 -7.35 8.03
CA LEU A 274 -40.36 -6.46 7.30
C LEU A 274 -40.78 -6.26 5.85
N ARG A 275 -41.32 -7.28 5.17
CA ARG A 275 -41.84 -7.18 3.80
C ARG A 275 -43.09 -6.32 3.63
N THR A 276 -43.76 -5.94 4.72
CA THR A 276 -44.84 -4.93 4.65
C THR A 276 -44.30 -3.50 4.52
N ILE A 277 -43.02 -3.29 4.84
CA ILE A 277 -42.32 -1.99 4.80
C ILE A 277 -41.32 -1.99 3.63
N TYR A 278 -40.40 -2.94 3.63
CA TYR A 278 -39.34 -3.11 2.63
C TYR A 278 -39.78 -4.13 1.57
N VAL A 279 -40.75 -3.71 0.74
CA VAL A 279 -41.47 -4.57 -0.21
C VAL A 279 -40.54 -5.26 -1.20
N ASP A 280 -39.59 -4.52 -1.78
CA ASP A 280 -38.75 -5.00 -2.89
C ASP A 280 -37.24 -5.08 -2.54
N GLN A 281 -36.79 -4.44 -1.46
CA GLN A 281 -35.37 -4.35 -1.08
C GLN A 281 -34.74 -5.74 -0.85
N PRO A 282 -33.47 -5.97 -1.26
CA PRO A 282 -32.69 -7.10 -0.80
C PRO A 282 -32.60 -7.13 0.74
N ILE A 283 -32.97 -8.26 1.34
CA ILE A 283 -32.73 -8.57 2.75
C ILE A 283 -31.58 -9.56 2.83
N LEU A 284 -30.51 -9.18 3.52
CA LEU A 284 -29.29 -9.97 3.70
C LEU A 284 -29.27 -10.53 5.13
N ILE A 285 -29.41 -11.85 5.25
CA ILE A 285 -29.40 -12.58 6.52
C ILE A 285 -27.97 -13.07 6.74
N PHE A 286 -27.28 -12.51 7.72
CA PHE A 286 -25.94 -12.97 8.11
C PHE A 286 -26.08 -14.12 9.11
N THR A 287 -25.24 -15.14 8.96
CA THR A 287 -25.04 -16.13 10.02
C THR A 287 -24.25 -15.50 11.18
N PRO A 288 -24.74 -15.52 12.43
CA PRO A 288 -23.92 -15.19 13.58
C PRO A 288 -23.01 -16.37 13.95
N TRP A 289 -21.81 -16.06 14.40
CA TRP A 289 -20.80 -17.04 14.81
C TRP A 289 -20.64 -17.02 16.34
N GLY A 290 -20.31 -18.18 16.90
CA GLY A 290 -19.82 -18.29 18.26
C GLY A 290 -18.37 -17.83 18.34
N TRP A 291 -17.89 -17.59 19.55
CA TRP A 291 -16.56 -17.03 19.78
C TRP A 291 -15.44 -18.01 19.38
N PRO A 292 -14.53 -17.62 18.45
CA PRO A 292 -13.34 -18.41 18.13
C PRO A 292 -12.54 -18.79 19.38
N GLN A 293 -11.97 -19.99 19.37
CA GLN A 293 -11.19 -20.56 20.46
C GLN A 293 -9.68 -20.59 20.11
N PRO A 294 -8.77 -20.71 21.10
CA PRO A 294 -7.32 -20.68 20.87
C PRO A 294 -6.79 -21.81 19.97
N ASP A 295 -7.56 -22.87 19.77
CA ASP A 295 -7.25 -23.99 18.88
C ASP A 295 -7.72 -23.77 17.42
N GLY A 296 -8.26 -22.59 17.11
CA GLY A 296 -8.81 -22.24 15.82
C GLY A 296 -10.24 -22.74 15.57
N THR A 297 -10.87 -23.40 16.55
CA THR A 297 -12.28 -23.80 16.41
C THR A 297 -13.22 -22.62 16.56
N VAL A 298 -14.28 -22.60 15.74
CA VAL A 298 -15.33 -21.58 15.78
C VAL A 298 -16.67 -22.32 15.83
N GLY A 299 -17.45 -22.07 16.87
CA GLY A 299 -18.84 -22.54 16.93
C GLY A 299 -19.73 -21.71 16.00
N TYR A 300 -20.82 -22.27 15.50
CA TYR A 300 -21.82 -21.54 14.72
C TYR A 300 -23.22 -21.79 15.27
N TYR A 301 -23.98 -20.71 15.47
CA TYR A 301 -25.32 -20.80 16.03
C TYR A 301 -26.31 -21.28 14.96
N TYR A 302 -27.32 -22.05 15.37
CA TYR A 302 -28.41 -22.55 14.51
C TYR A 302 -27.97 -23.07 13.12
N GLN A 303 -26.96 -23.94 13.08
CA GLN A 303 -26.37 -24.45 11.83
C GLN A 303 -27.44 -25.00 10.87
N GLY A 304 -27.51 -24.42 9.66
CA GLY A 304 -28.51 -24.76 8.64
C GLY A 304 -29.86 -24.04 8.75
N SER A 305 -30.23 -23.53 9.93
CA SER A 305 -31.56 -22.91 10.16
C SER A 305 -31.73 -21.59 9.38
N TYR A 306 -30.67 -20.77 9.28
CA TYR A 306 -30.71 -19.56 8.45
C TYR A 306 -30.95 -19.87 6.96
N GLN A 307 -30.41 -20.99 6.46
CA GLN A 307 -30.67 -21.45 5.09
C GLN A 307 -32.12 -21.96 4.94
N GLU A 308 -32.67 -22.61 5.97
CA GLU A 308 -34.09 -23.01 6.02
C GLU A 308 -35.03 -21.79 5.98
N VAL A 309 -34.72 -20.73 6.73
CA VAL A 309 -35.45 -19.45 6.69
C VAL A 309 -35.46 -18.87 5.26
N VAL A 310 -34.28 -18.76 4.62
CA VAL A 310 -34.18 -18.26 3.24
C VAL A 310 -34.96 -19.14 2.26
N ASN A 311 -34.81 -20.47 2.34
CA ASN A 311 -35.53 -21.42 1.50
C ASN A 311 -37.06 -21.32 1.68
N SER A 312 -37.53 -21.06 2.90
CA SER A 312 -38.95 -20.93 3.23
C SER A 312 -39.53 -19.61 2.73
N ARG A 313 -38.78 -18.50 2.78
CA ARG A 313 -39.12 -17.24 2.10
C ARG A 313 -39.20 -17.42 0.59
N HIS A 314 -38.20 -18.05 -0.01
CA HIS A 314 -38.15 -18.35 -1.44
C HIS A 314 -39.35 -19.19 -1.88
N SER A 315 -39.69 -20.24 -1.11
CA SER A 315 -40.85 -21.10 -1.33
C SER A 315 -42.19 -20.37 -1.18
N SER A 316 -42.21 -19.30 -0.38
CA SER A 316 -43.35 -18.37 -0.23
C SER A 316 -43.40 -17.29 -1.32
N GLY A 317 -42.48 -17.31 -2.30
CA GLY A 317 -42.41 -16.37 -3.43
C GLY A 317 -41.47 -15.17 -3.23
N ASP A 318 -40.87 -15.01 -2.05
CA ASP A 318 -39.96 -13.91 -1.72
C ASP A 318 -38.53 -14.27 -2.11
N GLN A 319 -38.11 -13.85 -3.30
CA GLN A 319 -36.80 -14.17 -3.88
C GLN A 319 -35.71 -13.16 -3.52
N ASN A 320 -36.06 -12.01 -2.92
CA ASN A 320 -35.12 -10.94 -2.58
C ASN A 320 -34.58 -11.07 -1.15
N THR A 321 -34.53 -12.28 -0.62
CA THR A 321 -33.93 -12.62 0.67
C THR A 321 -32.73 -13.53 0.44
N PHE A 322 -31.58 -13.19 1.00
CA PHE A 322 -30.30 -13.85 0.70
C PHE A 322 -29.59 -14.25 1.99
N LEU A 323 -28.92 -15.41 1.96
CA LEU A 323 -27.99 -15.81 3.02
C LEU A 323 -26.61 -15.21 2.75
N VAL A 324 -26.01 -14.62 3.77
CA VAL A 324 -24.60 -14.25 3.83
C VAL A 324 -23.94 -15.21 4.80
N ASP A 325 -23.25 -16.21 4.26
CA ASP A 325 -22.46 -17.14 5.05
C ASP A 325 -21.16 -16.45 5.50
N THR A 326 -21.03 -16.32 6.81
CA THR A 326 -19.92 -15.65 7.52
C THR A 326 -18.90 -16.64 8.09
N THR A 327 -19.02 -17.92 7.74
CA THR A 327 -18.08 -18.97 8.15
C THR A 327 -16.65 -18.57 7.80
N GLY A 328 -15.75 -18.63 8.79
CA GLY A 328 -14.35 -18.20 8.67
C GLY A 328 -14.09 -16.69 8.60
N TRP A 329 -15.08 -15.81 8.78
CA TRP A 329 -14.85 -14.35 8.74
C TRP A 329 -14.07 -13.84 9.96
N VAL A 330 -14.14 -14.54 11.10
CA VAL A 330 -13.39 -14.25 12.32
C VAL A 330 -12.47 -15.40 12.74
N SER A 331 -11.36 -15.06 13.39
CA SER A 331 -10.41 -15.97 14.05
C SER A 331 -10.16 -15.55 15.49
N TYR A 332 -9.35 -16.32 16.24
CA TYR A 332 -9.08 -16.09 17.66
C TYR A 332 -8.43 -14.73 17.93
N GLU A 333 -7.57 -14.29 17.03
CA GLU A 333 -6.86 -13.01 17.07
C GLU A 333 -7.81 -11.81 16.88
N ASP A 334 -8.95 -12.00 16.20
CA ASP A 334 -9.92 -10.92 16.01
C ASP A 334 -10.70 -10.64 17.30
N VAL A 335 -10.86 -11.62 18.19
CA VAL A 335 -11.70 -11.56 19.41
C VAL A 335 -10.93 -11.55 20.74
N CYS A 336 -9.66 -11.95 20.73
CA CYS A 336 -8.85 -12.01 21.94
C CYS A 336 -7.90 -10.82 22.04
N ILE A 337 -8.08 -9.98 23.07
CA ILE A 337 -7.12 -8.94 23.43
C ILE A 337 -5.94 -9.59 24.18
N PHE A 338 -5.02 -10.20 23.43
CA PHE A 338 -3.67 -10.40 23.94
C PHE A 338 -2.79 -9.21 23.54
N PRO A 339 -2.10 -8.54 24.48
CA PRO A 339 -0.86 -7.87 24.10
C PRO A 339 0.12 -8.94 23.58
N SER A 340 0.92 -8.56 22.58
CA SER A 340 2.06 -9.27 21.94
C SER A 340 2.56 -10.57 22.62
N PRO A 341 2.90 -11.64 21.86
CA PRO A 341 3.23 -12.98 22.38
C PRO A 341 4.59 -13.08 23.11
N LEU A 342 4.79 -12.29 24.16
CA LEU A 342 6.04 -12.14 24.92
C LEU A 342 5.84 -11.99 26.45
N VAL A 343 4.82 -12.63 27.04
CA VAL A 343 4.78 -12.85 28.51
C VAL A 343 4.35 -14.26 28.86
N SER A 344 5.29 -15.10 29.33
CA SER A 344 4.98 -16.33 30.03
C SER A 344 4.78 -16.04 31.53
N CYS A 345 3.52 -15.93 31.98
CA CYS A 345 3.21 -15.73 33.39
C CYS A 345 3.45 -17.00 34.24
N THR A 346 4.71 -17.30 34.57
CA THR A 346 5.09 -18.44 35.42
C THR A 346 5.32 -18.06 36.89
N ASN A 347 4.56 -17.11 37.45
CA ASN A 347 4.59 -16.81 38.89
C ASN A 347 3.26 -16.28 39.44
N THR A 348 2.90 -16.77 40.62
CA THR A 348 1.56 -16.73 41.24
C THR A 348 1.13 -15.37 41.82
N ALA A 349 1.70 -14.26 41.32
CA ALA A 349 1.47 -12.91 41.84
C ALA A 349 0.40 -12.10 41.08
N CYS A 350 -0.06 -12.57 39.90
CA CYS A 350 -1.07 -11.88 39.09
C CYS A 350 -2.52 -12.23 39.47
N PHE A 351 -2.90 -12.18 40.75
CA PHE A 351 -4.22 -12.66 41.20
C PHE A 351 -5.16 -11.61 41.84
N TRP A 352 -4.74 -10.37 42.11
CA TRP A 352 -5.54 -9.43 42.92
C TRP A 352 -5.53 -7.94 42.53
N LEU A 353 -5.14 -7.57 41.30
CA LEU A 353 -5.25 -6.18 40.80
C LEU A 353 -5.90 -6.02 39.42
N LEU A 354 -6.59 -7.06 38.93
CA LEU A 354 -7.63 -6.88 37.93
C LEU A 354 -8.96 -6.67 38.67
N PHE A 355 -9.62 -5.53 38.46
CA PHE A 355 -11.08 -5.51 38.57
C PHE A 355 -11.61 -6.07 37.25
N PRO A 356 -12.21 -7.27 37.23
CA PRO A 356 -12.84 -7.78 36.04
C PRO A 356 -14.13 -6.99 35.83
N GLN A 357 -14.21 -6.21 34.77
CA GLN A 357 -15.49 -6.01 34.11
C GLN A 357 -15.62 -7.09 33.03
N ILE A 358 -16.20 -8.22 33.47
CA ILE A 358 -17.51 -8.68 32.97
C ILE A 358 -17.55 -8.70 31.42
N PHE A 359 -17.28 -9.80 30.72
CA PHE A 359 -17.56 -11.20 31.04
C PHE A 359 -16.42 -12.14 30.56
N PRO A 360 -16.03 -13.19 31.33
CA PRO A 360 -15.14 -14.25 30.84
C PRO A 360 -15.69 -15.01 29.62
N ASP A 361 -17.00 -14.95 29.41
CA ASP A 361 -17.75 -15.76 28.45
C ASP A 361 -18.18 -14.97 27.19
N ASN A 362 -17.80 -13.68 27.05
CA ASN A 362 -18.26 -12.80 25.97
C ASN A 362 -17.11 -12.10 25.21
N LEU A 363 -16.50 -12.81 24.25
CA LEU A 363 -15.31 -12.35 23.49
C LEU A 363 -15.70 -11.50 22.26
N HIS A 364 -15.97 -10.21 22.46
CA HIS A 364 -16.27 -9.31 21.35
C HIS A 364 -15.06 -9.03 20.43
N PRO A 365 -15.26 -8.88 19.09
CA PRO A 365 -14.18 -8.50 18.19
C PRO A 365 -13.54 -7.15 18.52
N THR A 366 -12.23 -7.09 18.31
CA THR A 366 -11.42 -5.87 18.39
C THR A 366 -11.74 -4.90 17.26
N ILE A 367 -11.21 -3.66 17.33
CA ILE A 367 -11.30 -2.68 16.23
C ILE A 367 -10.83 -3.29 14.89
N ALA A 368 -9.72 -4.03 14.91
CA ALA A 368 -9.20 -4.72 13.72
C ALA A 368 -10.15 -5.82 13.21
N GLY A 369 -10.76 -6.59 14.13
CA GLY A 369 -11.82 -7.55 13.79
C GLY A 369 -13.03 -6.90 13.12
N HIS A 370 -13.48 -5.76 13.63
CA HIS A 370 -14.57 -4.98 13.02
C HIS A 370 -14.23 -4.43 11.63
N GLN A 371 -13.00 -3.93 11.44
CA GLN A 371 -12.49 -3.51 10.13
C GLN A 371 -12.43 -4.68 9.14
N LYS A 372 -11.96 -5.86 9.58
CA LYS A 372 -11.93 -7.10 8.78
C LYS A 372 -13.33 -7.52 8.35
N ILE A 373 -14.31 -7.54 9.26
CA ILE A 373 -15.72 -7.87 8.95
C ILE A 373 -16.29 -6.89 7.92
N ALA A 374 -16.04 -5.59 8.07
CA ALA A 374 -16.49 -4.57 7.11
C ALA A 374 -15.87 -4.77 5.72
N GLY A 375 -14.56 -5.04 5.61
CA GLY A 375 -13.88 -5.31 4.34
C GLY A 375 -14.31 -6.62 3.66
N LEU A 376 -14.62 -7.66 4.45
CA LEU A 376 -15.20 -8.90 3.94
C LEU A 376 -16.62 -8.68 3.40
N PHE A 377 -17.46 -7.90 4.11
CA PHE A 377 -18.77 -7.52 3.60
C PHE A 377 -18.69 -6.62 2.36
N GLU A 378 -17.74 -5.67 2.31
CA GLU A 378 -17.49 -4.85 1.12
C GLU A 378 -17.21 -5.75 -0.09
N THR A 379 -16.28 -6.71 0.06
CA THR A 379 -15.91 -7.67 -0.98
C THR A 379 -17.11 -8.52 -1.42
N TRP A 380 -17.91 -9.01 -0.46
CA TRP A 380 -19.11 -9.81 -0.73
C TRP A 380 -20.20 -8.98 -1.46
N PHE A 381 -20.49 -7.78 -0.98
CA PHE A 381 -21.57 -6.94 -1.51
C PHE A 381 -21.22 -6.31 -2.86
N GLN A 382 -19.95 -5.93 -3.08
CA GLN A 382 -19.48 -5.51 -4.41
C GLN A 382 -19.63 -6.65 -5.42
N ARG A 383 -19.25 -7.88 -5.06
CA ARG A 383 -19.46 -9.07 -5.91
C ARG A 383 -20.94 -9.24 -6.27
N VAL A 384 -21.85 -9.16 -5.30
CA VAL A 384 -23.32 -9.26 -5.56
C VAL A 384 -23.84 -8.10 -6.42
N ARG A 385 -23.43 -6.85 -6.15
CA ARG A 385 -23.91 -5.67 -6.89
C ARG A 385 -23.31 -5.55 -8.28
N GLU A 386 -22.11 -6.08 -8.52
CA GLU A 386 -21.56 -6.24 -9.87
C GLU A 386 -22.37 -7.27 -10.66
N LEU A 387 -22.75 -8.39 -10.04
CA LEU A 387 -23.64 -9.38 -10.66
C LEU A 387 -25.01 -8.76 -11.00
N GLU A 388 -25.66 -8.07 -10.06
CA GLU A 388 -26.92 -7.35 -10.33
C GLU A 388 -26.77 -6.28 -11.43
N ARG A 389 -25.72 -5.45 -11.39
CA ARG A 389 -25.51 -4.40 -12.39
C ARG A 389 -25.19 -4.97 -13.77
N LYS A 390 -24.61 -6.18 -13.84
CA LYS A 390 -24.27 -6.94 -15.05
C LYS A 390 -25.47 -7.73 -15.62
N PHE A 391 -26.52 -7.97 -14.82
CA PHE A 391 -27.72 -8.75 -15.21
C PHE A 391 -29.09 -8.06 -14.92
N GLY A 392 -29.12 -6.76 -14.58
CA GLY A 392 -30.25 -6.14 -13.86
C GLY A 392 -31.20 -5.18 -14.60
N LYS A 393 -30.73 -4.40 -15.60
CA LYS A 393 -31.53 -3.40 -16.34
C LYS A 393 -31.06 -3.37 -17.80
N THR A 394 -31.86 -3.47 -18.87
CA THR A 394 -33.33 -3.46 -19.15
C THR A 394 -33.52 -3.95 -20.61
N PRO A 395 -34.73 -4.24 -21.18
CA PRO A 395 -36.09 -3.89 -20.75
C PRO A 395 -37.11 -5.05 -20.72
N ARG A 396 -38.37 -4.72 -20.40
CA ARG A 396 -39.55 -5.61 -20.52
C ARG A 396 -39.71 -6.20 -21.94
N ARG A 397 -39.30 -7.46 -22.17
CA ARG A 397 -40.03 -8.50 -22.95
C ARG A 397 -39.25 -9.82 -23.02
N SER A 398 -40.01 -10.92 -22.99
CA SER A 398 -39.65 -12.31 -23.39
C SER A 398 -38.45 -13.02 -22.71
N GLY A 399 -38.74 -13.75 -21.62
CA GLY A 399 -38.19 -15.08 -21.29
C GLY A 399 -36.75 -15.18 -20.75
N LYS A 400 -36.45 -15.92 -19.67
CA LYS A 400 -37.28 -16.69 -18.71
C LYS A 400 -36.71 -16.52 -17.30
N GLU A 401 -37.58 -16.50 -16.28
CA GLU A 401 -37.21 -16.39 -14.86
C GLU A 401 -36.27 -17.51 -14.37
N SER A 402 -36.34 -18.69 -14.99
CA SER A 402 -35.58 -19.90 -14.62
C SER A 402 -34.06 -19.69 -14.60
N ASP A 403 -33.54 -18.87 -15.52
CA ASP A 403 -32.09 -18.68 -15.69
C ASP A 403 -31.50 -17.78 -14.59
N ARG A 404 -32.34 -16.98 -13.90
CA ARG A 404 -31.92 -16.14 -12.76
C ARG A 404 -31.74 -16.94 -11.48
N GLN A 405 -32.72 -17.79 -11.14
CA GLN A 405 -32.66 -18.61 -9.93
C GLN A 405 -31.49 -19.60 -9.94
N HIS A 406 -31.15 -20.17 -11.09
CA HIS A 406 -30.04 -21.13 -11.18
C HIS A 406 -28.68 -20.47 -10.89
N ILE A 407 -28.42 -19.29 -11.47
CA ILE A 407 -27.15 -18.57 -11.27
C ILE A 407 -27.01 -18.08 -9.83
N CYS A 408 -28.09 -17.59 -9.19
CA CYS A 408 -28.06 -17.25 -7.76
C CYS A 408 -27.83 -18.48 -6.86
N ALA A 409 -28.38 -19.64 -7.19
CA ALA A 409 -28.18 -20.88 -6.43
C ALA A 409 -26.75 -21.46 -6.55
N VAL A 410 -26.07 -21.23 -7.68
CA VAL A 410 -24.67 -21.62 -7.90
C VAL A 410 -23.70 -20.70 -7.15
N MET A 411 -23.97 -19.39 -7.11
CA MET A 411 -23.04 -18.40 -6.54
C MET A 411 -22.95 -18.37 -5.01
N GLY A 412 -23.89 -19.02 -4.32
CA GLY A 412 -23.88 -19.21 -2.86
C GLY A 412 -23.20 -20.50 -2.38
N ARG A 413 -22.53 -21.27 -3.26
CA ARG A 413 -21.85 -22.53 -2.90
C ARG A 413 -20.45 -22.59 -3.50
N PRO A 414 -19.39 -22.82 -2.71
CA PRO A 414 -18.04 -23.00 -3.25
C PRO A 414 -17.85 -24.32 -4.04
N ASP A 415 -18.84 -25.21 -4.02
CA ASP A 415 -18.76 -26.60 -4.50
C ASP A 415 -19.52 -26.92 -5.81
N VAL A 416 -20.18 -25.95 -6.44
CA VAL A 416 -20.94 -26.16 -7.70
C VAL A 416 -20.12 -25.74 -8.93
N LYS A 417 -19.71 -26.71 -9.75
CA LYS A 417 -19.00 -26.49 -11.02
C LYS A 417 -19.94 -25.91 -12.09
N LEU A 418 -19.51 -24.85 -12.79
CA LEU A 418 -20.22 -24.27 -13.92
C LEU A 418 -20.34 -25.26 -15.09
N THR A 419 -21.45 -25.20 -15.84
CA THR A 419 -21.55 -25.83 -17.16
C THR A 419 -20.89 -24.97 -18.25
N PRO A 420 -20.47 -25.55 -19.39
CA PRO A 420 -19.92 -24.79 -20.52
C PRO A 420 -20.88 -23.72 -21.08
N GLU A 421 -22.19 -23.96 -21.05
CA GLU A 421 -23.22 -23.01 -21.50
C GLU A 421 -23.34 -21.80 -20.55
N GLU A 422 -23.24 -22.02 -19.24
CA GLU A 422 -23.23 -20.94 -18.24
C GLU A 422 -21.94 -20.11 -18.35
N ALA A 423 -20.80 -20.79 -18.48
CA ALA A 423 -19.52 -20.15 -18.71
C ALA A 423 -19.52 -19.33 -20.02
N GLN A 424 -20.14 -19.82 -21.10
CA GLN A 424 -20.32 -19.08 -22.35
C GLN A 424 -21.14 -17.79 -22.14
N LYS A 425 -22.25 -17.86 -21.39
CA LYS A 425 -23.09 -16.69 -21.07
C LYS A 425 -22.29 -15.63 -20.30
N ILE A 426 -21.57 -16.02 -19.25
CA ILE A 426 -20.75 -15.12 -18.42
C ILE A 426 -19.68 -14.42 -19.26
N LEU A 427 -18.96 -15.17 -20.09
CA LEU A 427 -17.92 -14.61 -20.95
C LEU A 427 -18.45 -13.65 -22.01
N SER A 428 -19.60 -13.97 -22.63
CA SER A 428 -20.20 -13.08 -23.63
C SER A 428 -20.51 -11.70 -23.04
N VAL A 429 -20.98 -11.63 -21.79
CA VAL A 429 -21.23 -10.34 -21.12
C VAL A 429 -19.91 -9.64 -20.77
N THR A 430 -18.91 -10.35 -20.23
CA THR A 430 -17.59 -9.79 -19.91
C THR A 430 -16.87 -9.22 -21.14
N THR A 431 -16.89 -9.93 -22.27
CA THR A 431 -16.18 -9.55 -23.50
C THR A 431 -16.96 -8.55 -24.37
N ASN A 432 -18.30 -8.50 -24.33
CA ASN A 432 -19.08 -7.59 -25.19
C ASN A 432 -19.63 -6.34 -24.48
N LEU A 433 -19.83 -6.37 -23.16
CA LEU A 433 -20.56 -5.31 -22.43
C LEU A 433 -19.71 -4.60 -21.35
N ASP A 434 -18.82 -5.34 -20.68
CA ASP A 434 -18.13 -4.87 -19.48
C ASP A 434 -16.78 -4.20 -19.77
N MET A 435 -15.84 -4.99 -20.30
CA MET A 435 -14.49 -4.54 -20.65
C MET A 435 -14.18 -4.73 -22.14
N PRO A 436 -15.09 -4.41 -23.09
CA PRO A 436 -14.99 -4.90 -24.46
C PRO A 436 -13.68 -4.52 -25.16
N GLY A 437 -13.24 -3.28 -25.06
CA GLY A 437 -11.96 -2.85 -25.66
C GLY A 437 -10.71 -3.48 -25.03
N LEU A 438 -10.74 -3.78 -23.72
CA LEU A 438 -9.61 -4.37 -23.01
C LEU A 438 -9.56 -5.89 -23.16
N MET A 439 -10.72 -6.55 -23.11
CA MET A 439 -10.85 -7.99 -23.38
C MET A 439 -10.60 -8.29 -24.86
N GLU A 440 -10.85 -7.36 -25.77
CA GLU A 440 -10.41 -7.45 -27.18
C GLU A 440 -8.88 -7.29 -27.30
N LEU A 441 -8.28 -6.34 -26.58
CA LEU A 441 -6.84 -6.05 -26.63
C LEU A 441 -5.98 -7.14 -25.98
N SER A 442 -6.27 -7.53 -24.73
CA SER A 442 -5.56 -8.58 -23.99
C SER A 442 -5.55 -9.91 -24.74
N LEU A 443 -6.67 -10.23 -25.39
CA LEU A 443 -6.85 -11.41 -26.21
C LEU A 443 -6.06 -11.29 -27.53
N THR A 444 -5.95 -10.10 -28.14
CA THR A 444 -5.00 -9.85 -29.25
C THR A 444 -3.55 -10.15 -28.82
N PHE A 445 -3.12 -9.60 -27.67
CA PHE A 445 -1.79 -9.81 -27.12
C PHE A 445 -1.53 -11.28 -26.77
N ALA A 446 -2.56 -12.00 -26.31
CA ALA A 446 -2.45 -13.41 -26.00
C ALA A 446 -2.21 -14.30 -27.23
N ILE A 447 -2.78 -14.01 -28.43
CA ILE A 447 -2.33 -14.72 -29.66
C ILE A 447 -0.92 -14.30 -29.97
N PHE A 448 -0.66 -12.99 -29.94
CA PHE A 448 0.60 -12.45 -30.44
C PHE A 448 1.76 -13.10 -29.70
N LYS A 449 1.64 -13.25 -28.37
CA LYS A 449 2.54 -14.02 -27.51
C LYS A 449 2.81 -15.46 -27.99
N THR A 450 1.83 -16.18 -28.56
CA THR A 450 2.07 -17.55 -29.12
C THR A 450 2.98 -17.56 -30.34
N PHE A 451 3.08 -16.46 -31.09
CA PHE A 451 4.00 -16.37 -32.24
C PHE A 451 5.47 -16.25 -31.80
N ALA A 452 5.73 -16.12 -30.49
CA ALA A 452 7.06 -16.18 -29.89
C ALA A 452 7.50 -17.63 -29.53
N ILE A 453 6.74 -18.65 -29.94
CA ILE A 453 7.08 -20.06 -29.74
C ILE A 453 7.48 -20.68 -31.11
N PRO A 454 8.73 -21.18 -31.27
CA PRO A 454 9.27 -21.56 -32.58
C PRO A 454 8.44 -22.61 -33.34
N SER A 455 7.93 -23.62 -32.63
CA SER A 455 7.12 -24.70 -33.21
C SER A 455 5.81 -24.23 -33.85
N ILE A 456 5.33 -23.04 -33.47
CA ILE A 456 4.12 -22.39 -34.01
C ILE A 456 4.50 -21.42 -35.11
N SER A 457 5.45 -20.53 -34.83
CA SER A 457 5.85 -19.48 -35.76
C SER A 457 6.41 -20.06 -37.06
N GLU A 458 7.11 -21.19 -37.03
CA GLU A 458 7.54 -21.93 -38.22
C GLU A 458 6.36 -22.34 -39.11
N ILE A 459 5.28 -22.89 -38.52
CA ILE A 459 4.10 -23.33 -39.28
C ILE A 459 3.36 -22.11 -39.85
N LEU A 460 3.24 -21.03 -39.06
CA LEU A 460 2.60 -19.78 -39.48
C LEU A 460 3.38 -19.08 -40.61
N ALA A 461 4.71 -19.09 -40.56
CA ALA A 461 5.58 -18.61 -41.65
C ALA A 461 5.41 -19.49 -42.91
N LYS A 462 5.55 -20.82 -42.78
CA LYS A 462 5.40 -21.80 -43.87
C LYS A 462 4.02 -21.72 -44.57
N SER A 463 2.96 -21.34 -43.85
CA SER A 463 1.61 -21.15 -44.41
C SER A 463 1.47 -19.96 -45.38
N GLN A 464 2.43 -19.03 -45.37
CA GLN A 464 2.39 -17.71 -46.04
C GLN A 464 1.19 -16.80 -45.69
N GLN A 465 0.29 -17.23 -44.79
CA GLN A 465 -0.85 -16.41 -44.32
C GLN A 465 -0.42 -15.32 -43.35
N LEU A 466 0.63 -15.57 -42.54
CA LEU A 466 1.24 -14.58 -41.65
C LEU A 466 2.71 -14.27 -41.98
N GLY A 467 3.39 -15.10 -42.78
CA GLY A 467 4.75 -14.84 -43.27
C GLY A 467 4.85 -13.81 -44.42
N THR A 468 3.74 -13.23 -44.89
CA THR A 468 3.78 -12.22 -45.96
C THR A 468 2.84 -11.04 -45.68
N PRO A 469 3.27 -9.77 -45.85
CA PRO A 469 2.43 -8.58 -45.62
C PRO A 469 1.11 -8.57 -46.40
N LYS A 470 1.07 -9.26 -47.56
CA LYS A 470 -0.08 -9.31 -48.45
C LYS A 470 -1.28 -10.09 -47.89
N ASN A 471 -1.03 -11.11 -47.05
CA ASN A 471 -2.08 -12.03 -46.58
C ASN A 471 -2.50 -11.78 -45.12
N VAL A 472 -1.62 -11.15 -44.33
CA VAL A 472 -1.80 -10.89 -42.89
C VAL A 472 -3.13 -10.22 -42.56
N SER A 473 -3.47 -9.12 -43.25
CA SER A 473 -4.74 -8.38 -43.02
C SER A 473 -5.99 -9.23 -43.29
N LYS A 474 -5.96 -10.15 -44.27
CA LYS A 474 -7.08 -11.08 -44.51
C LYS A 474 -7.15 -12.15 -43.43
N ARG A 475 -6.01 -12.75 -43.06
CA ARG A 475 -5.95 -13.79 -42.02
C ARG A 475 -6.44 -13.27 -40.67
N PHE A 476 -6.18 -12.00 -40.34
CA PHE A 476 -6.76 -11.35 -39.15
C PHE A 476 -8.29 -11.23 -39.22
N ALA A 477 -8.84 -10.82 -40.37
CA ALA A 477 -10.30 -10.71 -40.53
C ALA A 477 -11.00 -12.08 -40.42
N ASP A 478 -10.49 -13.10 -41.11
CA ASP A 478 -11.03 -14.47 -41.05
C ASP A 478 -10.97 -15.02 -39.62
N THR A 479 -9.82 -14.82 -38.97
CA THR A 479 -9.62 -15.27 -37.59
C THR A 479 -10.65 -14.62 -36.68
N GLY A 480 -10.83 -13.29 -36.74
CA GLY A 480 -11.75 -12.48 -35.92
C GLY A 480 -13.25 -12.83 -36.03
N ILE A 481 -13.73 -13.18 -37.23
CA ILE A 481 -15.13 -13.57 -37.46
C ILE A 481 -15.46 -14.87 -36.74
N LEU A 482 -14.59 -15.87 -36.85
CA LEU A 482 -14.79 -17.22 -36.31
C LEU A 482 -14.90 -17.28 -34.77
N ILE A 483 -14.46 -16.21 -34.09
CA ILE A 483 -14.34 -16.03 -32.63
C ILE A 483 -15.61 -15.50 -32.04
N SER A 484 -16.06 -14.40 -32.63
CA SER A 484 -17.31 -13.73 -32.31
C SER A 484 -18.44 -14.70 -32.55
N THR A 485 -18.32 -15.56 -33.56
CA THR A 485 -19.21 -16.71 -33.78
C THR A 485 -19.27 -17.63 -32.54
N TRP A 486 -18.17 -18.23 -32.07
CA TRP A 486 -18.19 -19.08 -30.86
C TRP A 486 -18.55 -18.33 -29.54
N LEU A 487 -18.32 -17.02 -29.42
CA LEU A 487 -18.67 -16.26 -28.20
C LEU A 487 -20.17 -15.92 -28.14
N ASN A 488 -20.81 -15.74 -29.28
CA ASN A 488 -22.16 -15.16 -29.38
C ASN A 488 -23.21 -16.11 -29.97
N CYS A 489 -22.80 -17.20 -30.62
CA CYS A 489 -23.68 -18.30 -31.03
C CYS A 489 -23.56 -19.46 -30.02
N PRO A 490 -24.67 -20.08 -29.57
CA PRO A 490 -24.62 -21.25 -28.70
C PRO A 490 -23.72 -22.35 -29.26
N CYS A 491 -22.95 -23.02 -28.40
CA CYS A 491 -22.14 -24.18 -28.78
C CYS A 491 -23.01 -25.43 -29.01
N VAL A 492 -23.82 -25.41 -30.07
CA VAL A 492 -24.82 -26.44 -30.41
C VAL A 492 -24.24 -27.85 -30.36
N ASP A 493 -25.04 -28.80 -29.89
CA ASP A 493 -24.75 -30.24 -29.95
C ASP A 493 -24.36 -30.67 -31.38
N VAL A 494 -23.16 -31.23 -31.51
CA VAL A 494 -22.55 -31.66 -32.77
C VAL A 494 -23.06 -33.01 -33.27
N SER A 495 -23.99 -33.66 -32.55
CA SER A 495 -24.71 -34.87 -32.98
C SER A 495 -25.47 -34.75 -34.32
N ARG A 496 -25.48 -33.54 -34.93
CA ARG A 496 -26.15 -33.22 -36.20
C ARG A 496 -25.23 -32.88 -37.38
N ILE A 497 -23.90 -32.98 -37.25
CA ILE A 497 -22.98 -32.65 -38.35
C ILE A 497 -22.19 -33.89 -38.79
N ASP A 498 -22.69 -34.58 -39.82
CA ASP A 498 -21.97 -35.65 -40.53
C ASP A 498 -20.77 -35.08 -41.32
N LEU A 499 -19.60 -34.98 -40.68
CA LEU A 499 -18.33 -34.78 -41.38
C LEU A 499 -17.70 -36.14 -41.70
N LYS A 500 -17.25 -36.33 -42.94
CA LYS A 500 -16.64 -37.59 -43.36
C LYS A 500 -15.25 -37.76 -42.71
N PRO A 501 -14.87 -38.97 -42.28
CA PRO A 501 -13.59 -39.21 -41.58
C PRO A 501 -12.32 -38.87 -42.37
N GLU A 502 -12.45 -38.68 -43.69
CA GLU A 502 -11.35 -38.56 -44.65
C GLU A 502 -10.72 -37.15 -44.71
N GLU A 503 -11.38 -36.13 -44.14
CA GLU A 503 -10.94 -34.73 -44.25
C GLU A 503 -10.06 -34.23 -43.10
N VAL A 504 -9.76 -35.06 -42.08
CA VAL A 504 -9.04 -34.63 -40.87
C VAL A 504 -7.52 -34.81 -40.99
N ASP A 505 -6.76 -33.71 -41.11
CA ASP A 505 -5.29 -33.72 -41.01
C ASP A 505 -4.86 -33.99 -39.54
N PRO A 506 -4.22 -35.12 -39.22
CA PRO A 506 -3.88 -35.47 -37.84
C PRO A 506 -2.71 -34.67 -37.25
N ARG A 507 -1.90 -33.99 -38.08
CA ARG A 507 -0.60 -33.42 -37.67
C ARG A 507 -0.62 -31.90 -37.56
N GLY A 508 -1.32 -31.21 -38.45
CA GLY A 508 -1.52 -29.77 -38.34
C GLY A 508 -2.35 -29.41 -37.11
N ALA A 509 -3.47 -30.12 -36.90
CA ALA A 509 -4.47 -29.80 -35.88
C ALA A 509 -3.90 -29.70 -34.46
N ILE A 510 -3.08 -30.65 -34.02
CA ILE A 510 -2.78 -30.86 -32.59
C ILE A 510 -1.79 -29.82 -32.03
N ALA A 511 -0.78 -29.41 -32.81
CA ALA A 511 0.29 -28.53 -32.32
C ALA A 511 -0.20 -27.10 -32.04
N ILE A 512 -0.86 -26.46 -33.02
CA ILE A 512 -1.36 -25.10 -32.84
C ILE A 512 -2.70 -25.09 -32.06
N ALA A 513 -3.47 -26.19 -32.03
CA ALA A 513 -4.61 -26.31 -31.09
C ALA A 513 -4.16 -26.33 -29.63
N ARG A 514 -3.14 -27.12 -29.27
CA ARG A 514 -2.64 -27.13 -27.88
C ARG A 514 -2.22 -25.74 -27.41
N VAL A 515 -1.46 -24.99 -28.22
CA VAL A 515 -0.81 -23.79 -27.70
C VAL A 515 -1.66 -22.50 -27.83
N ASN A 516 -2.44 -22.31 -28.91
CA ASN A 516 -3.38 -21.17 -28.97
C ASN A 516 -4.48 -21.25 -27.89
N TRP A 517 -4.66 -22.42 -27.28
CA TRP A 517 -5.70 -22.72 -26.32
C TRP A 517 -5.25 -22.59 -24.84
N LEU A 518 -4.00 -22.94 -24.51
CA LEU A 518 -3.46 -22.74 -23.16
C LEU A 518 -2.99 -21.29 -22.91
N HIS A 519 -2.45 -20.59 -23.91
CA HIS A 519 -1.91 -19.23 -23.72
C HIS A 519 -2.96 -18.11 -23.88
N SER A 520 -4.18 -18.41 -24.33
CA SER A 520 -5.25 -17.41 -24.50
C SER A 520 -6.02 -17.07 -23.22
N ARG A 521 -5.85 -17.87 -22.16
CA ARG A 521 -6.59 -17.74 -20.90
C ARG A 521 -5.94 -16.80 -19.88
N TRP A 522 -4.68 -17.06 -19.52
CA TRP A 522 -4.04 -16.39 -18.39
C TRP A 522 -3.62 -14.94 -18.65
N PRO A 523 -3.17 -14.52 -19.85
CA PRO A 523 -2.81 -13.13 -20.08
C PRO A 523 -4.05 -12.23 -19.96
N THR A 524 -5.23 -12.72 -20.34
CA THR A 524 -6.48 -11.96 -20.24
C THR A 524 -6.89 -11.69 -18.78
N ILE A 525 -6.78 -12.68 -17.90
CA ILE A 525 -7.05 -12.50 -16.46
C ILE A 525 -6.00 -11.57 -15.82
N ARG A 526 -4.70 -11.79 -16.09
CA ARG A 526 -3.64 -10.90 -15.57
C ARG A 526 -3.72 -9.48 -16.16
N TRP A 527 -4.14 -9.31 -17.41
CA TRP A 527 -4.39 -7.99 -18.04
C TRP A 527 -5.60 -7.28 -17.47
N ALA A 528 -6.67 -8.00 -17.08
CA ALA A 528 -7.78 -7.39 -16.35
C ALA A 528 -7.31 -6.87 -14.99
N LYS A 529 -6.51 -7.65 -14.25
CA LYS A 529 -5.90 -7.20 -12.98
C LYS A 529 -4.97 -5.98 -13.16
N ALA A 530 -4.08 -6.01 -14.16
CA ALA A 530 -3.07 -4.97 -14.37
C ALA A 530 -3.61 -3.68 -15.04
N TYR A 531 -4.51 -3.81 -16.02
CA TYR A 531 -4.94 -2.71 -16.89
C TYR A 531 -6.46 -2.50 -16.93
N GLY A 532 -7.23 -3.35 -16.24
CA GLY A 532 -8.66 -3.19 -16.05
C GLY A 532 -9.03 -1.98 -15.20
N TRP A 533 -10.30 -1.61 -15.31
CA TRP A 533 -10.95 -0.71 -14.36
C TRP A 533 -11.37 -1.46 -13.08
N ARG A 534 -11.44 -2.79 -13.13
CA ARG A 534 -11.55 -3.73 -12.01
C ARG A 534 -10.87 -5.06 -12.38
N GLU A 535 -10.57 -5.88 -11.38
CA GLU A 535 -10.17 -7.29 -11.57
C GLU A 535 -11.39 -8.17 -11.94
N LEU A 536 -11.16 -9.31 -12.60
CA LEU A 536 -12.22 -10.28 -12.88
C LEU A 536 -12.64 -11.02 -11.61
N LEU A 537 -13.95 -11.15 -11.39
CA LEU A 537 -14.52 -11.90 -10.27
C LEU A 537 -14.12 -13.39 -10.38
N PRO A 538 -14.02 -14.14 -9.25
CA PRO A 538 -13.66 -15.56 -9.29
C PRO A 538 -14.52 -16.41 -10.23
N ILE A 539 -15.82 -16.13 -10.34
CA ILE A 539 -16.72 -16.81 -11.28
C ILE A 539 -16.47 -16.44 -12.76
N GLU A 540 -15.92 -15.26 -13.03
CA GLU A 540 -15.53 -14.85 -14.38
C GLU A 540 -14.21 -15.51 -14.79
N GLN A 541 -13.30 -15.72 -13.83
CA GLN A 541 -12.08 -16.50 -14.00
C GLN A 541 -12.40 -17.98 -14.23
N GLU A 542 -13.30 -18.56 -13.42
CA GLU A 542 -13.79 -19.94 -13.59
C GLU A 542 -14.58 -20.13 -14.89
N ALA A 543 -15.41 -19.15 -15.30
CA ALA A 543 -16.06 -19.17 -16.61
C ALA A 543 -15.02 -19.11 -17.75
N TYR A 544 -13.95 -18.32 -17.61
CA TYR A 544 -12.80 -18.35 -18.53
C TYR A 544 -12.11 -19.73 -18.54
N PHE A 545 -12.03 -20.42 -17.41
CA PHE A 545 -11.47 -21.76 -17.37
C PHE A 545 -12.37 -22.79 -18.08
N VAL A 546 -13.62 -22.91 -17.64
CA VAL A 546 -14.63 -23.92 -18.04
C VAL A 546 -15.07 -23.81 -19.51
N TYR A 547 -15.46 -22.62 -19.98
CA TYR A 547 -15.92 -22.48 -21.37
C TYR A 547 -14.81 -22.78 -22.37
N TRP A 548 -13.60 -22.31 -22.07
CA TRP A 548 -12.47 -22.67 -22.89
C TRP A 548 -12.08 -24.14 -22.70
N LYS A 549 -12.34 -24.77 -21.53
CA LYS A 549 -12.10 -26.20 -21.29
C LYS A 549 -12.85 -27.03 -22.33
N GLU A 550 -14.15 -26.79 -22.41
CA GLU A 550 -15.05 -27.36 -23.41
C GLU A 550 -14.56 -27.16 -24.85
N ILE A 551 -14.14 -25.94 -25.22
CA ILE A 551 -13.64 -25.65 -26.57
C ILE A 551 -12.41 -26.52 -26.92
N GLY A 552 -11.56 -26.83 -25.95
CA GLY A 552 -10.36 -27.65 -26.17
C GLY A 552 -10.67 -29.13 -26.31
N GLU A 553 -11.58 -29.62 -25.47
CA GLU A 553 -12.08 -30.98 -25.52
C GLU A 553 -12.82 -31.25 -26.84
N ARG A 554 -13.65 -30.29 -27.29
CA ARG A 554 -14.27 -30.31 -28.65
C ARG A 554 -13.27 -30.18 -29.79
N MET A 555 -12.08 -29.62 -29.54
CA MET A 555 -10.95 -29.63 -30.47
C MET A 555 -10.07 -30.89 -30.35
N ASN A 556 -10.52 -31.89 -29.57
CA ASN A 556 -9.85 -33.17 -29.31
C ASN A 556 -8.45 -33.02 -28.68
N ILE A 557 -8.19 -31.90 -27.98
CA ILE A 557 -6.98 -31.72 -27.19
C ILE A 557 -6.99 -32.71 -26.02
N LYS A 558 -5.85 -33.37 -25.77
CA LYS A 558 -5.62 -34.25 -24.63
C LYS A 558 -4.76 -33.56 -23.59
N ASP A 559 -4.79 -34.08 -22.37
CA ASP A 559 -3.94 -33.66 -21.25
C ASP A 559 -4.19 -32.20 -20.84
N ILE A 560 -5.47 -31.86 -20.73
CA ILE A 560 -5.97 -30.57 -20.24
C ILE A 560 -5.91 -30.58 -18.71
N PRO A 561 -5.31 -29.56 -18.05
CA PRO A 561 -5.38 -29.40 -16.60
C PRO A 561 -6.81 -29.36 -16.06
N GLU A 562 -7.04 -29.96 -14.88
CA GLU A 562 -8.36 -30.10 -14.29
C GLU A 562 -8.79 -28.88 -13.47
N THR A 563 -7.83 -28.08 -13.00
CA THR A 563 -8.06 -26.83 -12.26
C THR A 563 -7.40 -25.62 -12.93
N MET A 564 -7.90 -24.42 -12.60
CA MET A 564 -7.29 -23.16 -13.04
C MET A 564 -5.86 -22.97 -12.49
N GLN A 565 -5.54 -23.51 -11.30
CA GLN A 565 -4.21 -23.43 -10.72
C GLN A 565 -3.20 -24.31 -11.47
N GLU A 566 -3.51 -25.59 -11.69
CA GLU A 566 -2.69 -26.48 -12.53
C GLU A 566 -2.46 -25.90 -13.93
N LEU A 567 -3.46 -25.20 -14.47
CA LEU A 567 -3.35 -24.50 -15.75
C LEU A 567 -2.34 -23.35 -15.71
N TYR A 568 -2.29 -22.55 -14.63
CA TYR A 568 -1.29 -21.49 -14.48
C TYR A 568 0.13 -22.06 -14.37
N GLU A 569 0.31 -23.09 -13.55
CA GLU A 569 1.59 -23.77 -13.33
C GLU A 569 2.10 -24.42 -14.62
N TRP A 570 1.23 -25.12 -15.35
CA TRP A 570 1.56 -25.67 -16.67
C TRP A 570 1.97 -24.57 -17.66
N ALA A 571 1.26 -23.43 -17.69
CA ALA A 571 1.50 -22.38 -18.67
C ALA A 571 2.82 -21.63 -18.44
N GLU A 572 3.19 -21.34 -17.20
CA GLU A 572 4.51 -20.76 -16.89
C GLU A 572 5.64 -21.72 -17.27
N ASN A 573 5.54 -22.99 -16.85
CA ASN A 573 6.54 -24.02 -17.17
C ASN A 573 6.68 -24.23 -18.70
N TYR A 574 5.57 -24.26 -19.43
CA TYR A 574 5.60 -24.41 -20.88
C TYR A 574 6.22 -23.20 -21.59
N GLU A 575 5.94 -21.98 -21.11
CA GLU A 575 6.57 -20.77 -21.65
C GLU A 575 8.05 -20.69 -21.36
N GLU A 576 8.48 -21.02 -20.15
CA GLU A 576 9.89 -21.02 -19.77
C GLU A 576 10.71 -21.98 -20.65
N LEU A 577 10.15 -23.15 -20.96
CA LEU A 577 10.81 -24.17 -21.78
C LEU A 577 10.74 -23.92 -23.30
N ASN A 578 9.69 -23.27 -23.82
CA ASN A 578 9.40 -23.23 -25.27
C ASN A 578 9.36 -21.82 -25.88
N MET A 579 9.29 -20.74 -25.09
CA MET A 579 9.24 -19.36 -25.59
C MET A 579 10.67 -18.81 -25.75
N VAL A 580 11.38 -19.36 -26.74
CA VAL A 580 12.80 -19.08 -27.00
C VAL A 580 13.01 -18.34 -28.34
N PRO A 581 14.10 -17.57 -28.51
CA PRO A 581 14.38 -16.83 -29.75
C PRO A 581 14.45 -17.70 -31.00
N ALA A 582 13.74 -17.30 -32.06
CA ALA A 582 13.83 -17.95 -33.38
C ALA A 582 13.54 -16.97 -34.53
N ALA A 583 14.15 -17.22 -35.69
CA ALA A 583 13.99 -16.39 -36.89
C ALA A 583 12.54 -16.34 -37.39
N SER A 584 11.80 -17.45 -37.26
CA SER A 584 10.37 -17.53 -37.59
C SER A 584 9.49 -16.72 -36.64
N ASN A 585 9.88 -16.58 -35.36
CA ASN A 585 9.20 -15.69 -34.41
C ASN A 585 9.33 -14.24 -34.89
N TYR A 586 10.55 -13.81 -35.21
CA TYR A 586 10.82 -12.47 -35.72
C TYR A 586 10.05 -12.19 -37.03
N GLU A 587 10.06 -13.12 -37.98
CA GLU A 587 9.36 -12.98 -39.27
C GLU A 587 7.84 -12.80 -39.10
N VAL A 588 7.18 -13.67 -38.33
CA VAL A 588 5.73 -13.59 -38.08
C VAL A 588 5.39 -12.38 -37.21
N GLY A 589 6.23 -12.09 -36.22
CA GLY A 589 6.10 -10.96 -35.30
C GLY A 589 6.18 -9.62 -36.02
N ILE A 590 7.22 -9.38 -36.83
CA ILE A 590 7.44 -8.09 -37.50
C ILE A 590 6.41 -7.83 -38.60
N ASN A 591 5.99 -8.87 -39.34
CA ASN A 591 4.92 -8.75 -40.33
C ASN A 591 3.58 -8.38 -39.67
N THR A 592 3.27 -8.98 -38.51
CA THR A 592 2.10 -8.65 -37.71
C THR A 592 2.17 -7.23 -37.16
N LEU A 593 3.29 -6.83 -36.57
CA LEU A 593 3.47 -5.52 -35.95
C LEU A 593 3.43 -4.39 -36.99
N ASN A 594 4.03 -4.61 -38.16
CA ASN A 594 3.91 -3.72 -39.31
C ASN A 594 2.47 -3.59 -39.81
N ASP A 595 1.70 -4.69 -39.89
CA ASP A 595 0.27 -4.59 -40.22
C ASP A 595 -0.50 -3.81 -39.16
N ILE A 596 -0.19 -3.96 -37.86
CA ILE A 596 -0.80 -3.20 -36.75
C ILE A 596 -0.50 -1.69 -36.87
N VAL A 597 0.72 -1.27 -37.21
CA VAL A 597 1.08 0.17 -37.33
C VAL A 597 0.91 0.75 -38.74
N ARG A 598 0.52 -0.06 -39.74
CA ARG A 598 0.43 0.27 -41.18
C ARG A 598 -0.29 1.58 -41.54
N THR A 599 -1.21 2.03 -40.68
CA THR A 599 -2.02 3.24 -40.92
C THR A 599 -1.76 4.35 -39.91
N THR A 600 -0.60 4.28 -39.25
CA THR A 600 0.03 5.39 -38.53
C THR A 600 0.94 6.13 -39.52
N THR A 601 0.90 7.47 -39.51
CA THR A 601 1.76 8.28 -40.37
C THR A 601 3.24 8.13 -40.02
N GLU A 602 4.10 8.19 -41.03
CA GLU A 602 5.56 8.22 -40.87
C GLU A 602 6.07 9.62 -40.50
N MET A 603 5.24 10.66 -40.67
CA MET A 603 5.60 12.04 -40.29
C MET A 603 6.00 12.11 -38.81
N PHE A 604 7.09 12.84 -38.54
CA PHE A 604 7.69 13.01 -37.21
C PHE A 604 8.07 11.69 -36.49
N GLY A 605 8.24 10.58 -37.23
CA GLY A 605 8.57 9.28 -36.65
C GLY A 605 7.44 8.64 -35.86
N LEU A 606 6.19 9.10 -36.02
CA LEU A 606 5.05 8.63 -35.21
C LEU A 606 4.79 7.12 -35.38
N ARG A 607 5.02 6.56 -36.57
CA ARG A 607 4.94 5.10 -36.80
C ARG A 607 5.95 4.34 -35.92
N ASP A 608 7.21 4.77 -35.88
CA ASP A 608 8.26 4.14 -35.09
C ASP A 608 8.04 4.33 -33.58
N PHE A 609 7.49 5.48 -33.18
CA PHE A 609 7.07 5.73 -31.80
C PHE A 609 5.98 4.72 -31.37
N VAL A 610 4.92 4.55 -32.16
CA VAL A 610 3.85 3.57 -31.86
C VAL A 610 4.38 2.14 -31.94
N HIS A 611 5.31 1.84 -32.84
CA HIS A 611 6.00 0.55 -32.94
C HIS A 611 6.74 0.22 -31.62
N LYS A 612 7.57 1.14 -31.13
CA LYS A 612 8.29 1.01 -29.85
C LYS A 612 7.36 0.97 -28.64
N MET A 613 6.26 1.72 -28.66
CA MET A 613 5.24 1.71 -27.60
C MET A 613 4.56 0.34 -27.49
N ILE A 614 4.25 -0.32 -28.61
CA ILE A 614 3.66 -1.68 -28.60
C ILE A 614 4.69 -2.70 -28.06
N ILE A 615 5.97 -2.56 -28.42
CA ILE A 615 7.03 -3.43 -27.89
C ILE A 615 7.19 -3.26 -26.37
N SER A 616 7.05 -2.05 -25.82
CA SER A 616 7.06 -1.82 -24.36
C SER A 616 5.90 -2.51 -23.60
N LEU A 617 4.85 -2.97 -24.28
CA LEU A 617 3.74 -3.72 -23.67
C LEU A 617 3.99 -5.25 -23.66
N LEU A 618 5.12 -5.71 -24.20
CA LEU A 618 5.51 -7.12 -24.20
C LEU A 618 6.36 -7.43 -22.96
N GLN A 619 6.01 -8.48 -22.24
CA GLN A 619 6.87 -9.07 -21.19
C GLN A 619 8.22 -9.47 -21.79
N ASP A 620 9.31 -9.36 -21.02
CA ASP A 620 10.66 -9.59 -21.53
C ASP A 620 10.87 -10.98 -22.15
N ARG A 621 10.30 -12.04 -21.57
CA ARG A 621 10.32 -13.40 -22.16
C ARG A 621 9.77 -13.39 -23.62
N VAL A 622 8.67 -12.68 -23.85
CA VAL A 622 8.01 -12.55 -25.17
C VAL A 622 8.83 -11.68 -26.12
N ARG A 623 9.31 -10.53 -25.64
CA ARG A 623 10.14 -9.58 -26.42
C ARG A 623 11.44 -10.23 -26.89
N ASN A 624 12.12 -10.95 -26.00
CA ASN A 624 13.37 -11.65 -26.26
C ASN A 624 13.15 -12.80 -27.25
N ALA A 625 12.09 -13.59 -27.07
CA ALA A 625 11.73 -14.67 -27.98
C ALA A 625 11.33 -14.18 -29.39
N PHE A 626 10.76 -12.97 -29.51
CA PHE A 626 10.57 -12.29 -30.80
C PHE A 626 11.84 -11.68 -31.40
N MET A 627 12.95 -11.61 -30.66
CA MET A 627 14.18 -10.91 -31.05
C MET A 627 13.94 -9.41 -31.32
N PHE A 628 12.97 -8.79 -30.63
CA PHE A 628 12.71 -7.36 -30.74
C PHE A 628 13.64 -6.55 -29.82
N ALA A 629 14.19 -5.46 -30.37
CA ALA A 629 14.92 -4.48 -29.58
C ALA A 629 14.03 -3.87 -28.47
N GLN A 630 14.64 -3.29 -27.42
CA GLN A 630 13.91 -2.61 -26.36
C GLN A 630 12.95 -1.55 -26.94
N GLY A 631 11.75 -1.42 -26.35
CA GLY A 631 10.74 -0.44 -26.75
C GLY A 631 11.10 1.00 -26.36
N LEU A 632 10.10 1.79 -26.00
CA LEU A 632 10.33 3.08 -25.33
C LEU A 632 10.87 2.83 -23.92
N GLY A 633 12.10 3.27 -23.64
CA GLY A 633 12.68 3.26 -22.30
C GLY A 633 12.55 4.63 -21.64
N GLY A 634 11.94 4.69 -20.45
CA GLY A 634 11.80 5.90 -19.65
C GLY A 634 10.62 5.84 -18.67
N PRO A 635 10.61 6.70 -17.62
CA PRO A 635 9.66 6.61 -16.51
C PRO A 635 8.15 6.76 -16.83
N PRO A 636 7.67 7.45 -17.89
CA PRO A 636 6.22 7.58 -18.12
C PRO A 636 5.58 6.36 -18.81
N PHE A 637 6.34 5.28 -19.08
CA PHE A 637 5.84 4.08 -19.78
C PHE A 637 6.14 2.75 -19.08
N SER A 638 6.80 2.77 -17.91
CA SER A 638 7.01 1.57 -17.08
C SER A 638 5.71 1.01 -16.47
N GLU A 639 4.70 1.86 -16.30
CA GLU A 639 3.33 1.44 -15.97
C GLU A 639 2.34 1.85 -17.07
N PRO A 640 1.87 0.92 -17.93
CA PRO A 640 0.83 1.21 -18.92
C PRO A 640 -0.55 1.52 -18.31
N ALA A 641 -0.75 1.25 -17.02
CA ALA A 641 -2.06 1.26 -16.35
C ALA A 641 -2.77 2.63 -16.37
N PRO A 642 -2.13 3.79 -16.10
CA PRO A 642 -2.83 5.08 -16.13
C PRO A 642 -3.31 5.44 -17.53
N PHE A 643 -2.49 5.17 -18.56
CA PHE A 643 -2.84 5.44 -19.95
C PHE A 643 -4.01 4.58 -20.43
N ILE A 644 -4.02 3.28 -20.10
CA ILE A 644 -5.09 2.35 -20.50
C ILE A 644 -6.39 2.62 -19.71
N ARG A 645 -6.30 3.02 -18.43
CA ARG A 645 -7.48 3.39 -17.61
C ARG A 645 -8.16 4.68 -18.08
N CYS A 646 -7.45 5.57 -18.76
CA CYS A 646 -7.98 6.81 -19.33
C CYS A 646 -8.66 6.64 -20.70
N LEU A 647 -8.76 5.42 -21.26
CA LEU A 647 -9.38 5.23 -22.57
C LEU A 647 -10.92 5.36 -22.50
N PRO A 648 -11.57 6.05 -23.46
CA PRO A 648 -13.01 6.28 -23.42
C PRO A 648 -13.78 4.96 -23.56
N ARG A 649 -14.65 4.69 -22.59
CA ARG A 649 -15.51 3.49 -22.52
C ARG A 649 -16.54 3.54 -23.64
N ILE A 650 -16.41 2.65 -24.63
CA ILE A 650 -17.30 2.61 -25.81
C ILE A 650 -18.44 1.60 -25.57
N THR A 651 -19.62 1.91 -26.09
CA THR A 651 -20.85 1.09 -26.09
C THR A 651 -20.68 -0.34 -26.63
N PRO A 652 -21.64 -1.25 -26.35
CA PRO A 652 -21.65 -2.63 -26.85
C PRO A 652 -21.44 -2.75 -28.36
N HIS A 653 -20.50 -3.61 -28.79
CA HIS A 653 -20.06 -3.72 -30.19
C HIS A 653 -19.81 -5.16 -30.64
N LEU A 654 -20.87 -5.80 -31.14
CA LEU A 654 -20.80 -7.13 -31.76
C LEU A 654 -20.07 -7.08 -33.11
N TYR A 655 -19.26 -8.10 -33.42
CA TYR A 655 -18.54 -8.22 -34.69
C TYR A 655 -19.33 -9.03 -35.74
N THR A 656 -20.20 -9.93 -35.27
CA THR A 656 -21.11 -10.77 -36.07
C THR A 656 -22.56 -10.50 -35.66
N GLN A 657 -23.50 -10.74 -36.58
CA GLN A 657 -24.94 -10.63 -36.30
C GLN A 657 -25.43 -11.92 -35.63
N ILE A 658 -26.20 -11.79 -34.53
CA ILE A 658 -26.64 -12.93 -33.71
C ILE A 658 -27.99 -13.48 -34.18
N ASP A 659 -28.90 -12.62 -34.64
CA ASP A 659 -30.24 -13.03 -35.08
C ASP A 659 -30.25 -13.45 -36.55
N ILE A 660 -30.52 -14.74 -36.80
CA ILE A 660 -30.95 -15.28 -38.09
C ILE A 660 -32.45 -15.63 -37.99
N PRO A 661 -33.35 -14.98 -38.75
CA PRO A 661 -34.77 -15.32 -38.72
C PRO A 661 -35.01 -16.78 -39.11
N ALA A 662 -35.90 -17.47 -38.39
CA ALA A 662 -36.20 -18.89 -38.64
C ALA A 662 -36.69 -19.18 -40.07
N ASP A 663 -37.24 -18.16 -40.72
CA ASP A 663 -37.77 -18.16 -42.08
C ASP A 663 -36.66 -18.17 -43.16
N GLU A 664 -35.45 -17.67 -42.85
CA GLU A 664 -34.33 -17.61 -43.81
C GLU A 664 -33.57 -18.93 -43.93
N LEU A 665 -33.67 -19.81 -42.93
CA LEU A 665 -33.07 -21.16 -42.91
C LEU A 665 -33.63 -22.11 -44.00
N LYS A 666 -34.55 -21.65 -44.86
CA LYS A 666 -35.21 -22.42 -45.93
C LYS A 666 -34.93 -21.91 -47.36
N LYS A 667 -34.02 -20.95 -47.53
CA LYS A 667 -33.56 -20.45 -48.83
C LYS A 667 -32.05 -20.66 -48.98
N ASP A 668 -31.52 -20.48 -50.18
CA ASP A 668 -30.07 -20.39 -50.41
C ASP A 668 -29.46 -19.39 -49.42
N LEU A 669 -28.54 -19.87 -48.57
CA LEU A 669 -28.07 -19.09 -47.42
C LEU A 669 -27.47 -17.74 -47.87
N PRO A 670 -28.00 -16.59 -47.38
CA PRO A 670 -27.45 -15.29 -47.71
C PRO A 670 -26.02 -15.19 -47.18
N ARG A 671 -25.16 -14.49 -47.93
CA ARG A 671 -23.78 -14.21 -47.50
C ARG A 671 -23.82 -13.21 -46.35
N GLN A 672 -23.02 -13.45 -45.33
CA GLN A 672 -22.95 -12.59 -44.15
C GLN A 672 -21.92 -11.47 -44.33
N HIS A 673 -22.11 -10.36 -43.63
CA HIS A 673 -21.16 -9.26 -43.56
C HIS A 673 -20.77 -9.00 -42.11
N PRO A 674 -19.49 -8.69 -41.81
CA PRO A 674 -19.09 -8.33 -40.47
C PRO A 674 -19.64 -6.94 -40.12
N MET A 675 -20.12 -6.77 -38.88
CA MET A 675 -20.69 -5.52 -38.39
C MET A 675 -19.65 -4.38 -38.29
N ARG A 676 -18.36 -4.73 -38.35
CA ARG A 676 -17.20 -3.82 -38.27
C ARG A 676 -16.21 -4.21 -39.36
N SER A 677 -15.60 -3.21 -40.01
CA SER A 677 -14.59 -3.44 -41.07
C SER A 677 -13.17 -3.23 -40.56
N GLY A 678 -12.24 -4.09 -40.98
CA GLY A 678 -10.81 -4.02 -40.66
C GLY A 678 -10.03 -2.91 -41.36
N LYS A 679 -8.73 -3.14 -41.58
CA LYS A 679 -7.86 -2.22 -42.33
C LYS A 679 -8.21 -2.22 -43.81
N GLU A 680 -8.22 -3.41 -44.38
CA GLU A 680 -8.79 -3.71 -45.69
C GLU A 680 -10.29 -4.04 -45.57
N PRO A 681 -11.11 -3.70 -46.58
CA PRO A 681 -12.56 -3.86 -46.55
C PRO A 681 -13.03 -5.29 -46.88
N TRP A 682 -12.29 -6.32 -46.43
CA TRP A 682 -12.66 -7.72 -46.61
C TRP A 682 -14.10 -7.96 -46.12
N TYR A 683 -14.92 -8.55 -47.00
CA TYR A 683 -16.33 -8.89 -46.76
C TYR A 683 -17.29 -7.71 -46.54
N LYS A 684 -16.89 -6.46 -46.86
CA LYS A 684 -17.72 -5.26 -46.66
C LYS A 684 -18.51 -4.88 -47.92
N PRO A 685 -19.81 -4.55 -47.83
CA PRO A 685 -20.58 -4.09 -48.99
C PRO A 685 -20.09 -2.74 -49.52
N GLU A 686 -20.23 -2.56 -50.83
CA GLU A 686 -20.03 -1.28 -51.53
C GLU A 686 -21.06 -0.24 -51.06
N ARG A 687 -20.67 1.04 -51.02
CA ARG A 687 -21.57 2.11 -50.55
C ARG A 687 -22.52 2.54 -51.65
N ALA A 688 -23.80 2.73 -51.29
CA ALA A 688 -24.82 3.26 -52.17
C ALA A 688 -25.28 4.68 -51.76
N GLY A 689 -25.94 5.39 -52.68
CA GLY A 689 -26.60 6.68 -52.42
C GLY A 689 -25.65 7.75 -51.87
N LEU A 690 -26.11 8.46 -50.82
CA LEU A 690 -25.33 9.53 -50.18
C LEU A 690 -23.95 9.06 -49.67
N GLY A 691 -23.85 7.80 -49.27
CA GLY A 691 -22.59 7.21 -48.79
C GLY A 691 -21.49 7.13 -49.86
N LEU A 692 -21.89 7.04 -51.13
CA LEU A 692 -21.01 7.01 -52.31
C LEU A 692 -20.48 8.42 -52.62
N LEU A 693 -21.32 9.47 -52.47
CA LEU A 693 -20.91 10.87 -52.56
C LEU A 693 -19.91 11.25 -51.45
N VAL A 694 -20.18 10.83 -50.21
CA VAL A 694 -19.24 11.02 -49.08
C VAL A 694 -17.91 10.30 -49.31
N GLN A 695 -17.95 9.09 -49.90
CA GLN A 695 -16.75 8.34 -50.24
C GLN A 695 -15.92 9.02 -51.33
N ALA A 696 -16.57 9.49 -52.41
CA ALA A 696 -15.91 10.26 -53.46
C ALA A 696 -15.33 11.58 -52.94
N ALA A 697 -16.01 12.25 -52.01
CA ALA A 697 -15.49 13.45 -51.35
C ALA A 697 -14.23 13.14 -50.52
N LEU A 698 -14.27 12.08 -49.69
CA LEU A 698 -13.13 11.67 -48.85
C LEU A 698 -11.91 11.23 -49.66
N LEU A 699 -12.11 10.52 -50.78
CA LEU A 699 -11.05 10.21 -51.76
C LEU A 699 -10.44 11.49 -52.32
N LYS A 700 -11.29 12.45 -52.74
CA LYS A 700 -10.86 13.71 -53.35
C LYS A 700 -10.12 14.65 -52.40
N VAL A 701 -10.34 14.56 -51.09
CA VAL A 701 -9.59 15.31 -50.07
C VAL A 701 -8.46 14.52 -49.42
N GLY A 702 -8.12 13.32 -49.93
CA GLY A 702 -7.04 12.48 -49.40
C GLY A 702 -7.29 11.92 -47.99
N MET A 703 -8.53 11.96 -47.49
CA MET A 703 -8.93 11.40 -46.19
C MET A 703 -9.36 9.92 -46.30
N LEU A 704 -9.38 9.38 -47.52
CA LEU A 704 -9.55 7.97 -47.83
C LEU A 704 -8.67 7.64 -49.04
N GLU A 705 -7.95 6.53 -49.01
CA GLU A 705 -7.14 6.06 -50.14
C GLU A 705 -7.93 5.06 -50.99
N GLU A 706 -7.65 5.03 -52.30
CA GLU A 706 -8.38 4.19 -53.26
C GLU A 706 -8.24 2.69 -52.97
N GLU A 707 -7.13 2.27 -52.37
CA GLU A 707 -6.91 0.86 -51.99
C GLU A 707 -7.79 0.36 -50.83
N PHE A 708 -8.43 1.26 -50.06
CA PHE A 708 -9.33 0.91 -48.96
C PHE A 708 -10.83 0.95 -49.35
N VAL A 709 -11.12 1.09 -50.65
CA VAL A 709 -12.47 1.04 -51.20
C VAL A 709 -12.96 -0.42 -51.32
N PRO A 710 -14.16 -0.78 -50.81
CA PRO A 710 -14.73 -2.12 -51.03
C PRO A 710 -14.96 -2.38 -52.52
N GLY A 711 -14.79 -3.63 -52.94
CA GLY A 711 -14.97 -4.05 -54.33
C GLY A 711 -14.62 -5.52 -54.54
N MET A 712 -14.63 -5.98 -55.80
CA MET A 712 -14.43 -7.38 -56.19
C MET A 712 -13.16 -8.03 -55.62
N LYS A 713 -12.07 -7.26 -55.46
CA LYS A 713 -10.81 -7.70 -54.80
C LYS A 713 -11.01 -8.20 -53.36
N TYR A 714 -12.01 -7.66 -52.67
CA TYR A 714 -12.24 -7.81 -51.23
C TYR A 714 -13.52 -8.60 -50.88
N LYS A 715 -14.17 -9.27 -51.86
CA LYS A 715 -15.45 -9.98 -51.69
C LYS A 715 -16.53 -9.08 -51.08
N SER A 716 -16.89 -7.99 -51.77
CA SER A 716 -17.89 -7.02 -51.31
C SER A 716 -19.32 -7.61 -51.18
N ASP A 717 -19.55 -8.81 -51.69
CA ASP A 717 -20.75 -9.62 -51.56
C ASP A 717 -20.83 -10.42 -50.24
N GLY A 718 -19.80 -10.38 -49.39
CA GLY A 718 -19.81 -10.98 -48.04
C GLY A 718 -19.06 -12.31 -47.94
N TYR A 719 -19.27 -13.04 -46.85
CA TYR A 719 -18.65 -14.34 -46.57
C TYR A 719 -19.68 -15.43 -46.26
N ARG A 720 -19.23 -16.69 -46.32
CA ARG A 720 -19.87 -17.83 -45.65
C ARG A 720 -18.83 -18.51 -44.75
N LEU A 721 -19.25 -19.22 -43.71
CA LEU A 721 -18.31 -19.77 -42.71
C LEU A 721 -17.36 -20.81 -43.33
N GLU A 722 -17.84 -21.58 -44.31
CA GLU A 722 -17.07 -22.55 -45.09
C GLU A 722 -16.06 -21.91 -46.06
N GLU A 723 -16.20 -20.61 -46.38
CA GLU A 723 -15.28 -19.87 -47.25
C GLU A 723 -14.11 -19.20 -46.52
N LEU A 724 -14.11 -19.25 -45.18
CA LEU A 724 -13.01 -18.79 -44.34
C LEU A 724 -11.87 -19.83 -44.39
N THR A 725 -11.18 -19.84 -45.54
CA THR A 725 -10.02 -20.66 -45.98
C THR A 725 -9.57 -21.83 -45.10
N ASN A 726 -9.64 -23.05 -45.67
CA ASN A 726 -9.07 -24.33 -45.22
C ASN A 726 -8.89 -24.46 -43.70
N ILE A 727 -9.97 -24.92 -43.07
CA ILE A 727 -10.15 -25.03 -41.62
C ILE A 727 -9.42 -26.29 -41.10
N PHE A 728 -8.11 -26.24 -41.08
CA PHE A 728 -7.30 -26.94 -40.07
C PHE A 728 -6.33 -25.94 -39.45
N LEU A 729 -6.88 -25.10 -38.57
CA LEU A 729 -6.30 -24.67 -37.30
C LEU A 729 -7.03 -23.43 -36.76
N VAL A 730 -7.74 -23.67 -35.66
CA VAL A 730 -7.83 -22.75 -34.51
C VAL A 730 -8.08 -21.30 -34.87
N ARG A 731 -9.33 -21.05 -35.25
CA ARG A 731 -10.20 -20.18 -34.45
C ARG A 731 -9.49 -19.55 -33.23
N ARG A 732 -9.14 -18.27 -33.41
CA ARG A 732 -9.05 -17.13 -32.46
C ARG A 732 -7.65 -16.46 -32.42
N LEU A 733 -7.44 -15.18 -32.01
CA LEU A 733 -8.21 -14.16 -31.25
C LEU A 733 -8.44 -12.85 -32.09
N PRO A 734 -9.23 -11.82 -31.68
CA PRO A 734 -9.43 -10.51 -32.36
C PRO A 734 -8.75 -9.37 -31.56
N ASN A 735 -8.61 -8.08 -31.94
CA ASN A 735 -9.07 -7.19 -33.04
C ASN A 735 -8.26 -5.85 -33.04
N LEU A 736 -8.38 -4.96 -34.05
CA LEU A 736 -7.86 -3.57 -33.94
C LEU A 736 -8.42 -2.54 -34.94
N ARG A 737 -9.55 -1.84 -34.63
CA ARG A 737 -9.88 -0.50 -35.19
C ARG A 737 -11.10 0.20 -34.57
N CYS A 738 -10.84 1.07 -33.58
CA CYS A 738 -11.57 2.34 -33.36
C CYS A 738 -10.70 3.39 -32.66
N PHE A 739 -9.62 2.98 -31.98
CA PHE A 739 -8.80 3.86 -31.16
C PHE A 739 -7.93 4.84 -31.98
N PHE A 740 -7.05 4.34 -32.86
CA PHE A 740 -6.09 5.16 -33.63
C PHE A 740 -6.69 6.11 -34.69
N LEU A 741 -7.95 5.90 -35.10
CA LEU A 741 -8.66 6.80 -36.03
C LEU A 741 -9.39 7.96 -35.32
N ARG A 742 -9.71 7.82 -34.02
CA ARG A 742 -10.28 8.92 -33.21
C ARG A 742 -9.20 9.78 -32.54
N LEU A 743 -8.00 9.23 -32.31
CA LEU A 743 -6.82 9.99 -31.89
C LEU A 743 -6.41 11.05 -32.95
N ASN A 744 -6.41 10.67 -34.24
CA ASN A 744 -5.89 11.51 -35.33
C ASN A 744 -6.64 12.84 -35.54
N MET A 745 -7.95 12.93 -35.27
CA MET A 745 -8.73 14.17 -35.52
C MET A 745 -8.82 15.13 -34.31
N ARG A 746 -8.21 14.82 -33.17
CA ARG A 746 -8.14 15.75 -32.02
C ARG A 746 -6.73 16.14 -31.59
N PHE A 747 -5.69 15.49 -32.13
CA PHE A 747 -4.29 15.82 -31.84
C PHE A 747 -3.73 17.01 -32.65
N GLN A 748 -4.34 17.40 -33.78
CA GLN A 748 -3.77 18.42 -34.68
C GLN A 748 -3.90 19.88 -34.22
N PHE A 749 -4.59 20.17 -33.12
CA PHE A 749 -4.81 21.57 -32.65
C PHE A 749 -4.06 21.95 -31.37
N ILE A 750 -3.34 21.03 -30.73
CA ILE A 750 -2.67 21.28 -29.43
C ILE A 750 -1.13 21.12 -29.50
N LEU A 751 -0.59 20.44 -30.52
CA LEU A 751 0.85 20.21 -30.69
C LEU A 751 1.50 21.11 -31.74
N LEU A 752 1.39 22.44 -31.55
CA LEU A 752 2.22 23.42 -32.29
C LEU A 752 3.16 24.25 -31.40
N LEU A 753 3.20 23.98 -30.07
CA LEU A 753 3.99 24.74 -29.09
C LEU A 753 4.78 23.87 -28.09
N GLY A 754 4.93 22.56 -28.34
CA GLY A 754 5.49 21.62 -27.37
C GLY A 754 6.28 20.47 -27.97
N SER A 755 7.28 20.75 -28.81
CA SER A 755 8.19 19.73 -29.35
C SER A 755 9.59 20.26 -29.63
N ILE A 756 10.35 20.51 -28.57
CA ILE A 756 11.80 20.39 -28.56
C ILE A 756 12.13 19.08 -27.84
N HIS A 757 13.07 18.32 -28.37
CA HIS A 757 13.37 16.95 -27.96
C HIS A 757 13.71 16.82 -26.46
N ALA A 758 12.88 16.09 -25.71
CA ALA A 758 13.27 15.54 -24.43
C ALA A 758 14.02 14.21 -24.66
N VAL A 759 15.35 14.29 -24.71
CA VAL A 759 16.17 13.21 -24.14
C VAL A 759 15.69 13.04 -22.69
N GLY A 760 15.62 11.82 -22.17
CA GLY A 760 15.21 11.58 -20.78
C GLY A 760 16.17 12.26 -19.81
N SER A 761 15.88 13.50 -19.44
CA SER A 761 16.70 14.32 -18.55
C SER A 761 16.63 13.74 -17.15
N GLN A 762 17.77 13.65 -16.48
CA GLN A 762 17.78 13.40 -15.03
C GLN A 762 16.99 14.54 -14.37
N GLN A 763 16.23 14.21 -13.34
CA GLN A 763 15.26 15.12 -12.72
C GLN A 763 15.24 14.91 -11.21
N ILE A 764 15.21 16.02 -10.47
CA ILE A 764 15.02 16.05 -9.02
C ILE A 764 13.54 16.38 -8.76
N TYR A 765 12.85 15.48 -8.06
CA TYR A 765 11.45 15.61 -7.67
C TYR A 765 11.28 15.80 -6.16
N ASP A 766 12.13 15.18 -5.36
CA ASP A 766 11.99 15.03 -3.92
C ASP A 766 13.08 15.80 -3.19
N ILE A 767 12.67 16.62 -2.22
CA ILE A 767 13.57 17.46 -1.41
C ILE A 767 13.12 17.43 0.06
N TRP A 768 14.07 17.29 0.98
CA TRP A 768 13.87 17.45 2.42
C TRP A 768 14.69 18.64 2.92
N ALA A 769 14.09 19.54 3.71
CA ALA A 769 14.76 20.76 4.18
C ALA A 769 14.67 20.95 5.70
N THR A 770 15.78 21.36 6.31
CA THR A 770 15.89 21.78 7.71
C THR A 770 16.56 23.15 7.75
N THR A 771 15.83 24.23 8.02
CA THR A 771 16.39 25.60 7.98
C THR A 771 16.93 26.07 9.32
N TRP A 772 17.92 26.96 9.30
CA TRP A 772 18.58 27.50 10.51
C TRP A 772 17.60 28.13 11.51
N ASN A 773 16.54 28.77 11.02
CA ASN A 773 15.50 29.44 11.80
C ASN A 773 14.37 28.51 12.27
N ARG A 774 14.44 27.21 11.91
CA ARG A 774 13.43 26.18 12.21
C ARG A 774 12.07 26.38 11.53
N ASP A 775 11.96 27.23 10.51
CA ASP A 775 10.75 27.34 9.67
C ASP A 775 10.46 26.02 8.93
N GLN A 776 11.52 25.26 8.59
CA GLN A 776 11.44 23.91 8.07
C GLN A 776 12.29 22.99 8.95
N LEU A 777 11.76 21.82 9.29
CA LEU A 777 12.41 20.79 10.11
C LEU A 777 12.17 19.43 9.44
N PHE A 778 13.18 18.93 8.72
CA PHE A 778 13.08 17.74 7.86
C PHE A 778 11.85 17.73 6.93
N THR A 779 11.43 18.91 6.46
CA THR A 779 10.19 19.11 5.71
C THR A 779 10.32 18.59 4.29
N TYR A 780 9.50 17.61 3.92
CA TYR A 780 9.41 17.08 2.57
C TYR A 780 8.71 18.04 1.60
N THR A 781 9.20 18.12 0.37
CA THR A 781 8.57 18.81 -0.76
C THR A 781 8.66 17.93 -2.00
N ASN A 782 7.50 17.62 -2.60
CA ASN A 782 7.42 17.03 -3.94
C ASN A 782 7.24 18.15 -4.98
N LEU A 783 8.08 18.15 -6.01
CA LEU A 783 8.08 19.18 -7.05
C LEU A 783 7.13 18.89 -8.23
N TYR A 784 6.39 17.78 -8.24
CA TYR A 784 5.47 17.45 -9.33
C TYR A 784 4.38 18.54 -9.49
N PRO A 785 4.04 18.97 -10.73
CA PRO A 785 4.50 18.46 -12.03
C PRO A 785 5.75 19.16 -12.60
N ASN A 786 6.46 19.97 -11.83
CA ASN A 786 7.54 20.86 -12.28
C ASN A 786 8.91 20.50 -11.64
N PRO A 787 9.54 19.35 -12.00
CA PRO A 787 10.84 18.95 -11.45
C PRO A 787 11.97 19.90 -11.85
N ILE A 788 13.07 19.88 -11.07
CA ILE A 788 14.33 20.50 -11.48
C ILE A 788 14.99 19.56 -12.50
N ASN A 789 15.26 20.07 -13.69
CA ASN A 789 15.82 19.31 -14.80
C ASN A 789 17.34 19.50 -14.86
N PHE A 790 18.09 18.40 -15.04
CA PHE A 790 19.47 18.47 -15.53
C PHE A 790 19.45 18.79 -17.03
N VAL A 791 20.07 19.91 -17.41
CA VAL A 791 20.14 20.42 -18.79
C VAL A 791 21.59 20.52 -19.25
N SER A 792 21.82 20.58 -20.56
CA SER A 792 23.18 20.81 -21.07
C SER A 792 23.69 22.20 -20.63
N PRO A 793 24.94 22.32 -20.16
CA PRO A 793 25.48 23.60 -19.69
C PRO A 793 25.38 24.70 -20.75
N GLY A 794 25.02 25.90 -20.30
CA GLY A 794 25.09 27.11 -21.14
C GLY A 794 26.53 27.63 -21.27
N PRO A 795 26.73 28.83 -21.85
CA PRO A 795 28.04 29.50 -21.91
C PRO A 795 28.59 29.98 -20.54
N ILE A 796 28.09 29.43 -19.43
CA ILE A 796 28.25 29.94 -18.07
C ILE A 796 29.05 28.95 -17.23
N GLY A 797 30.31 29.29 -16.94
CA GLY A 797 31.05 28.86 -15.75
C GLY A 797 31.40 27.38 -15.57
N SER A 798 32.36 27.13 -14.69
CA SER A 798 32.50 25.86 -13.97
C SER A 798 31.35 25.71 -12.98
N ALA A 799 30.83 24.50 -12.77
CA ALA A 799 29.79 24.26 -11.78
C ALA A 799 30.26 24.45 -10.33
N ASP A 800 29.33 24.85 -9.46
CA ASP A 800 29.54 25.02 -8.01
C ASP A 800 29.60 23.69 -7.24
N ILE A 801 28.83 22.67 -7.64
CA ILE A 801 28.93 21.29 -7.13
C ILE A 801 29.15 20.37 -8.33
N VAL A 802 30.16 19.51 -8.28
CA VAL A 802 30.41 18.47 -9.29
C VAL A 802 30.35 17.10 -8.63
N VAL A 803 29.45 16.24 -9.10
CA VAL A 803 29.25 14.86 -8.62
C VAL A 803 29.94 13.89 -9.58
N ASP A 804 30.89 13.12 -9.04
CA ASP A 804 31.66 12.10 -9.76
C ASP A 804 31.23 10.69 -9.32
N ASP A 805 30.48 10.01 -10.18
CA ASP A 805 30.10 8.61 -9.99
C ASP A 805 31.05 7.61 -10.67
N GLY A 806 32.18 8.06 -11.19
CA GLY A 806 33.32 7.21 -11.52
C GLY A 806 34.09 6.74 -10.29
N SER A 807 34.06 7.52 -9.20
CA SER A 807 34.69 7.22 -7.92
C SER A 807 33.66 6.76 -6.90
N THR A 808 33.74 5.48 -6.48
CA THR A 808 32.89 4.91 -5.41
C THR A 808 33.78 4.47 -4.25
N TYR A 809 33.33 4.76 -3.02
CA TYR A 809 34.04 4.49 -1.77
C TYR A 809 33.29 3.45 -0.92
N GLN A 810 33.24 3.64 0.40
CA GLN A 810 32.66 2.69 1.35
C GLN A 810 31.12 2.66 1.31
N SER A 811 30.56 1.51 1.72
CA SER A 811 29.11 1.34 1.92
C SER A 811 28.71 1.86 3.30
N ILE A 812 27.59 2.59 3.37
CA ILE A 812 27.12 3.20 4.62
C ILE A 812 26.17 2.23 5.34
N TRP A 813 26.56 1.80 6.55
CA TRP A 813 25.81 0.85 7.38
C TRP A 813 24.65 1.51 8.16
N GLY A 814 24.64 2.84 8.27
CA GLY A 814 23.50 3.59 8.77
C GLY A 814 23.87 4.78 9.64
N PHE A 815 22.84 5.49 10.08
CA PHE A 815 22.93 6.57 11.06
C PHE A 815 21.91 6.31 12.18
N GLY A 816 22.15 6.90 13.35
CA GLY A 816 21.32 6.70 14.54
C GLY A 816 22.00 7.20 15.81
N ALA A 817 21.67 6.62 16.96
CA ALA A 817 22.24 7.00 18.25
C ALA A 817 22.31 5.81 19.20
N SER A 818 22.67 6.04 20.46
CA SER A 818 22.65 5.01 21.49
C SER A 818 21.34 4.98 22.26
N LEU A 819 20.79 3.78 22.42
CA LEU A 819 19.69 3.51 23.33
C LEU A 819 20.26 3.17 24.72
N THR A 820 20.57 4.22 25.47
CA THR A 820 20.92 4.13 26.90
C THR A 820 19.72 3.72 27.74
N ASP A 821 19.94 3.25 28.96
CA ASP A 821 18.84 2.94 29.91
C ASP A 821 17.92 4.14 30.11
N SER A 822 18.48 5.35 30.23
CA SER A 822 17.68 6.60 30.28
C SER A 822 16.86 6.83 29.01
N SER A 823 17.43 6.59 27.82
CA SER A 823 16.69 6.74 26.55
C SER A 823 15.58 5.69 26.41
N ALA A 824 15.87 4.43 26.73
CA ALA A 824 14.90 3.34 26.73
C ALA A 824 13.77 3.59 27.75
N GLN A 825 14.13 4.01 28.97
CA GLN A 825 13.16 4.33 30.00
C GLN A 825 12.34 5.57 29.66
N LEU A 826 12.90 6.59 29.01
CA LEU A 826 12.13 7.74 28.54
C LEU A 826 11.12 7.33 27.46
N LEU A 827 11.54 6.55 26.46
CA LEU A 827 10.64 6.04 25.42
C LEU A 827 9.55 5.11 25.98
N ALA A 828 9.91 4.23 26.93
CA ALA A 828 8.95 3.37 27.63
C ALA A 828 8.03 4.16 28.59
N ASN A 829 8.52 5.22 29.24
CA ASN A 829 7.70 6.11 30.04
C ASN A 829 6.75 6.91 29.15
N LEU A 830 7.19 7.39 27.98
CA LEU A 830 6.30 8.06 27.03
C LEU A 830 5.15 7.14 26.61
N LYS A 831 5.41 5.83 26.36
CA LYS A 831 4.37 4.79 26.21
C LYS A 831 3.34 4.86 27.34
N VAL A 832 3.77 4.79 28.60
CA VAL A 832 2.89 4.74 29.79
C VAL A 832 2.24 6.09 30.14
N GLU A 833 2.92 7.21 29.93
CA GLU A 833 2.44 8.56 30.24
C GLU A 833 1.39 9.05 29.23
N GLN A 834 1.31 8.50 28.02
CA GLN A 834 0.14 8.78 27.16
C GLN A 834 -1.09 7.97 27.60
N PHE A 835 -0.91 6.80 28.24
CA PHE A 835 -2.01 6.08 28.89
C PHE A 835 -2.45 6.66 30.26
N SER A 836 -1.63 7.51 30.91
CA SER A 836 -1.92 8.07 32.24
C SER A 836 -2.05 9.61 32.30
N GLY A 837 -1.45 10.34 31.36
CA GLY A 837 -1.63 11.79 31.17
C GLY A 837 -3.03 12.18 30.73
N LEU A 838 -3.74 11.30 30.00
CA LEU A 838 -5.19 11.41 29.76
C LEU A 838 -6.04 11.36 31.05
N LYS A 839 -5.46 10.96 32.19
CA LYS A 839 -6.13 10.89 33.50
C LYS A 839 -5.89 12.13 34.38
N ILE A 840 -4.80 12.88 34.19
CA ILE A 840 -4.40 13.98 35.10
C ILE A 840 -4.86 15.37 34.60
N LEU A 841 -5.04 15.56 33.30
CA LEU A 841 -5.49 16.85 32.72
C LEU A 841 -6.98 17.20 32.94
N ARG A 842 -7.71 16.49 33.84
CA ARG A 842 -9.14 16.74 34.10
C ARG A 842 -9.50 17.44 35.42
N THR A 843 -8.56 17.73 36.33
CA THR A 843 -8.95 18.15 37.71
C THR A 843 -8.25 19.34 38.37
N THR A 844 -7.13 19.88 37.88
CA THR A 844 -6.48 21.05 38.55
C THR A 844 -5.88 22.06 37.57
N GLY A 845 -6.54 23.21 37.42
CA GLY A 845 -6.02 24.36 36.67
C GLY A 845 -4.89 25.07 37.42
N VAL A 846 -3.66 24.64 37.21
CA VAL A 846 -2.44 25.34 37.63
C VAL A 846 -1.57 25.57 36.39
N SER A 847 -1.52 26.82 35.92
CA SER A 847 -0.65 27.20 34.81
C SER A 847 0.81 27.13 35.22
N LEU A 848 1.57 26.17 34.65
CA LEU A 848 3.02 26.21 34.68
C LEU A 848 3.51 27.02 33.48
N VAL A 849 4.10 28.19 33.73
CA VAL A 849 4.67 29.04 32.69
C VAL A 849 6.07 28.54 32.32
N ILE A 850 6.23 28.02 31.10
CA ILE A 850 7.53 27.78 30.48
C ILE A 850 7.61 28.71 29.24
N PRO A 851 8.65 29.56 29.13
CA PRO A 851 8.76 30.51 28.02
C PRO A 851 9.42 29.91 26.77
N PHE A 852 9.13 30.55 25.64
CA PHE A 852 9.65 30.35 24.28
C PHE A 852 8.90 29.41 23.33
N HIS A 853 8.61 30.00 22.16
CA HIS A 853 7.78 29.47 21.09
C HIS A 853 8.48 28.32 20.36
N VAL A 854 7.82 27.16 20.33
CA VAL A 854 7.94 26.18 19.23
C VAL A 854 6.52 25.87 18.78
N LYS A 855 6.23 26.04 17.49
CA LYS A 855 4.98 25.54 16.90
C LYS A 855 5.10 24.02 16.74
N LEU A 856 4.55 23.26 17.68
CA LEU A 856 4.08 21.90 17.39
C LEU A 856 2.63 22.01 16.91
N GLU A 857 2.38 21.68 15.64
CA GLU A 857 1.02 21.34 15.20
C GLU A 857 0.74 19.90 15.65
N VAL A 858 -0.09 19.75 16.68
CA VAL A 858 -0.35 18.47 17.33
C VAL A 858 -1.41 17.70 16.53
N SER A 859 -0.98 16.67 15.83
CA SER A 859 -1.86 15.62 15.30
C SER A 859 -1.82 14.39 16.21
N LEU A 860 -2.97 13.75 16.41
CA LEU A 860 -3.21 12.76 17.47
C LEU A 860 -2.63 11.37 17.17
N CYS A 861 -1.36 11.18 17.53
CA CYS A 861 -0.72 9.92 17.96
C CYS A 861 0.71 10.31 18.37
N VAL A 862 1.19 9.99 19.58
CA VAL A 862 2.43 10.63 20.10
C VAL A 862 3.47 9.63 20.65
N ASN A 863 3.24 8.32 20.54
CA ASN A 863 4.25 7.29 20.87
C ASN A 863 4.67 6.44 19.68
N GLU A 864 3.69 5.93 18.94
CA GLU A 864 3.94 5.33 17.63
C GLU A 864 4.69 6.34 16.75
N SER A 865 4.24 7.59 16.69
CA SER A 865 4.78 8.60 15.77
C SER A 865 6.27 8.93 15.89
N VAL A 866 6.91 8.85 17.06
CA VAL A 866 8.36 9.17 17.15
C VAL A 866 9.17 8.03 16.54
N LEU A 867 9.02 6.81 17.06
CA LEU A 867 9.74 5.64 16.55
C LEU A 867 9.37 5.32 15.09
N ILE A 868 8.11 5.56 14.69
CA ILE A 868 7.66 5.34 13.32
C ILE A 868 8.25 6.38 12.35
N VAL A 869 8.19 7.68 12.65
CA VAL A 869 8.77 8.70 11.75
C VAL A 869 10.30 8.58 11.67
N ASP A 870 10.94 8.27 12.80
CA ASP A 870 12.39 8.16 12.85
C ASP A 870 12.92 6.87 12.20
N PHE A 871 12.30 5.71 12.44
CA PHE A 871 12.84 4.42 11.99
C PHE A 871 12.19 3.83 10.73
N ILE A 872 11.03 4.29 10.21
CA ILE A 872 10.49 3.75 8.94
C ILE A 872 11.57 3.83 7.83
N ALA A 873 11.99 2.68 7.31
CA ALA A 873 12.93 2.59 6.20
C ALA A 873 12.20 2.57 4.83
N THR A 874 11.53 3.67 4.47
CA THR A 874 10.86 3.80 3.17
C THR A 874 11.17 5.15 2.49
N ASP A 875 10.89 5.23 1.18
CA ASP A 875 10.94 6.49 0.42
C ASP A 875 9.79 7.45 0.78
N GLY A 876 8.92 7.13 1.75
CA GLY A 876 7.80 7.98 2.15
C GLY A 876 8.24 9.37 2.64
N ALA A 877 7.35 10.35 2.51
CA ALA A 877 7.60 11.75 2.86
C ALA A 877 8.10 11.93 4.32
N ASN A 878 7.45 11.26 5.27
CA ASN A 878 7.63 11.43 6.71
C ASN A 878 8.37 10.22 7.32
N ALA A 879 9.54 9.90 6.78
CA ALA A 879 10.32 8.73 7.19
C ALA A 879 11.82 9.04 7.12
N ALA A 880 12.49 9.14 8.26
CA ALA A 880 13.93 9.37 8.34
C ALA A 880 14.74 8.08 8.08
N GLY A 881 14.22 6.93 8.54
CA GLY A 881 14.82 5.61 8.32
C GLY A 881 16.14 5.42 9.05
N LEU A 882 16.26 5.89 10.29
CA LEU A 882 17.38 5.56 11.16
C LEU A 882 17.53 4.03 11.24
N SER A 883 18.77 3.54 11.20
CA SER A 883 19.02 2.11 10.92
C SER A 883 20.17 1.51 11.70
N TYR A 884 20.76 2.25 12.64
CA TYR A 884 21.88 1.80 13.44
C TYR A 884 21.71 2.26 14.88
N LEU A 885 21.82 1.34 15.84
CA LEU A 885 21.60 1.59 17.25
C LEU A 885 22.78 1.05 18.07
N ARG A 886 23.37 1.89 18.92
CA ARG A 886 24.38 1.44 19.91
C ARG A 886 23.69 1.19 21.26
N VAL A 887 24.10 0.17 22.00
CA VAL A 887 23.40 -0.24 23.23
C VAL A 887 24.43 -0.60 24.33
N PRO A 888 24.35 -0.02 25.54
CA PRO A 888 25.17 -0.43 26.66
C PRO A 888 25.02 -1.91 27.03
N LEU A 889 26.12 -2.53 27.45
CA LEU A 889 26.13 -3.82 28.13
C LEU A 889 26.44 -3.64 29.62
N GLY A 890 25.39 -3.66 30.43
CA GLY A 890 25.47 -3.23 31.82
C GLY A 890 25.26 -1.72 31.95
N ALA A 891 25.44 -1.20 33.16
CA ALA A 891 25.27 0.23 33.43
C ALA A 891 26.23 1.12 32.65
N SER A 892 25.70 2.27 32.23
CA SER A 892 26.39 3.42 31.65
C SER A 892 26.38 4.61 32.62
N ASP A 893 27.00 5.72 32.24
CA ASP A 893 26.79 7.04 32.84
C ASP A 893 25.33 7.55 32.71
N PHE A 894 24.55 6.99 31.79
CA PHE A 894 23.10 7.23 31.60
C PHE A 894 22.22 6.09 32.14
N SER A 895 22.70 5.34 33.13
CA SER A 895 21.92 4.34 33.88
C SER A 895 21.56 4.87 35.27
N ALA A 896 20.36 4.55 35.76
CA ALA A 896 19.88 5.00 37.07
C ALA A 896 20.58 4.28 38.25
N ASP A 897 20.94 3.01 38.03
CA ASP A 897 21.60 2.13 38.99
C ASP A 897 22.86 1.52 38.38
N LEU A 898 23.81 1.14 39.25
CA LEU A 898 25.05 0.49 38.88
C LEU A 898 24.87 -1.04 38.85
N TYR A 899 24.92 -1.66 37.67
CA TYR A 899 24.75 -3.10 37.48
C TYR A 899 25.63 -3.65 36.35
N SER A 900 26.02 -4.93 36.47
CA SER A 900 26.47 -5.73 35.33
C SER A 900 25.56 -6.95 35.17
N TYR A 901 25.79 -7.75 34.13
CA TYR A 901 25.05 -9.01 33.96
C TYR A 901 25.56 -10.14 34.88
N ASP A 902 26.66 -9.95 35.62
CA ASP A 902 27.10 -10.90 36.65
C ASP A 902 27.94 -10.21 37.75
N ASP A 903 27.26 -9.62 38.73
CA ASP A 903 27.91 -8.98 39.89
C ASP A 903 28.32 -9.97 41.00
N THR A 904 28.22 -11.29 40.77
CA THR A 904 28.62 -12.30 41.76
C THR A 904 30.14 -12.38 41.83
N ASN A 905 30.70 -11.97 42.97
CA ASN A 905 32.15 -11.86 43.13
C ASN A 905 32.89 -13.16 42.76
N SER A 906 33.72 -13.08 41.72
CA SER A 906 34.57 -14.15 41.20
C SER A 906 33.84 -15.34 40.55
N ASP A 907 32.60 -15.16 40.05
CA ASP A 907 31.90 -16.17 39.23
C ASP A 907 32.52 -16.30 37.82
N THR A 908 33.69 -16.93 37.75
CA THR A 908 34.35 -17.24 36.46
C THR A 908 33.63 -18.31 35.65
N SER A 909 32.61 -18.95 36.21
CA SER A 909 31.70 -19.89 35.55
C SER A 909 30.49 -19.22 34.88
N PHE A 910 30.17 -17.97 35.23
CA PHE A 910 28.98 -17.26 34.78
C PHE A 910 27.69 -18.06 35.05
N ASN A 911 27.61 -18.67 36.24
CA ASN A 911 26.43 -19.41 36.71
C ASN A 911 25.31 -18.46 37.15
N ASN A 912 25.67 -17.27 37.64
CA ASN A 912 24.74 -16.23 38.08
C ASN A 912 24.51 -15.16 37.00
N PHE A 913 25.04 -15.35 35.78
CA PHE A 913 24.83 -14.43 34.67
C PHE A 913 23.34 -14.27 34.35
N ASN A 914 22.86 -13.03 34.38
CA ASN A 914 21.47 -12.67 34.13
C ASN A 914 21.40 -11.48 33.17
N ILE A 915 21.02 -11.73 31.91
CA ILE A 915 20.80 -10.67 30.91
C ILE A 915 19.67 -9.71 31.32
N ASN A 916 18.70 -10.17 32.13
CA ASN A 916 17.60 -9.36 32.64
C ASN A 916 17.99 -8.51 33.87
N ALA A 917 19.29 -8.30 34.10
CA ALA A 917 19.76 -7.24 35.01
C ALA A 917 19.62 -5.85 34.37
N ALA A 918 19.64 -5.76 33.04
CA ALA A 918 19.26 -4.53 32.33
C ALA A 918 17.75 -4.27 32.44
N PRO A 919 17.31 -2.99 32.44
CA PRO A 919 15.91 -2.62 32.37
C PRO A 919 15.20 -3.29 31.18
N SER A 920 14.00 -3.84 31.39
CA SER A 920 13.25 -4.53 30.33
C SER A 920 12.93 -3.61 29.15
N SER A 921 12.76 -2.30 29.43
CA SER A 921 12.57 -1.24 28.46
C SER A 921 13.62 -1.22 27.35
N VAL A 922 14.88 -1.61 27.61
CA VAL A 922 15.93 -1.71 26.59
C VAL A 922 15.55 -2.75 25.53
N PHE A 923 15.19 -3.97 25.96
CA PHE A 923 14.83 -5.05 25.04
C PHE A 923 13.45 -4.84 24.39
N GLU A 924 12.51 -4.21 25.10
CA GLU A 924 11.20 -3.83 24.56
C GLU A 924 11.36 -2.84 23.40
N ILE A 925 12.01 -1.69 23.65
CA ILE A 925 12.16 -0.61 22.66
C ILE A 925 12.95 -1.07 21.41
N ILE A 926 13.97 -1.91 21.56
CA ILE A 926 14.67 -2.49 20.40
C ILE A 926 13.72 -3.33 19.54
N LYS A 927 12.85 -4.15 20.15
CA LYS A 927 11.88 -4.99 19.42
C LYS A 927 10.81 -4.15 18.72
N ASP A 928 10.35 -3.06 19.36
CA ASP A 928 9.44 -2.11 18.72
C ASP A 928 10.08 -1.52 17.46
N ILE A 929 11.34 -1.04 17.57
CA ILE A 929 12.09 -0.51 16.43
C ILE A 929 12.27 -1.59 15.35
N GLN A 930 12.62 -2.83 15.70
CA GLN A 930 12.76 -3.92 14.73
C GLN A 930 11.45 -4.27 14.01
N SER A 931 10.29 -4.09 14.65
CA SER A 931 8.98 -4.28 14.03
C SER A 931 8.64 -3.22 12.97
N ILE A 932 9.25 -2.02 13.10
CA ILE A 932 9.11 -0.89 12.16
C ILE A 932 10.21 -0.96 11.08
N ASN A 933 11.43 -1.34 11.47
CA ASN A 933 12.62 -1.36 10.64
C ASN A 933 13.37 -2.69 10.78
N ASN A 934 13.08 -3.63 9.89
CA ASN A 934 13.79 -4.91 9.79
C ASN A 934 15.25 -4.78 9.30
N LEU A 935 15.71 -3.57 8.93
CA LEU A 935 17.08 -3.29 8.53
C LEU A 935 17.96 -2.75 9.69
N LEU A 936 17.42 -2.68 10.91
CA LEU A 936 18.11 -2.17 12.10
C LEU A 936 19.37 -3.00 12.44
N ARG A 937 20.52 -2.32 12.54
CA ARG A 937 21.76 -2.88 13.11
C ARG A 937 21.88 -2.51 14.58
N VAL A 938 22.09 -3.50 15.44
CA VAL A 938 22.32 -3.31 16.89
C VAL A 938 23.78 -3.58 17.22
N HIS A 939 24.48 -2.59 17.78
CA HIS A 939 25.88 -2.66 18.22
C HIS A 939 25.94 -2.58 19.73
N ILE A 940 26.37 -3.65 20.39
CA ILE A 940 26.41 -3.75 21.85
C ILE A 940 27.82 -3.50 22.40
N LEU A 941 27.97 -2.80 23.52
CA LEU A 941 29.28 -2.45 24.10
C LEU A 941 29.21 -2.23 25.63
N PRO A 942 30.13 -2.78 26.44
CA PRO A 942 30.17 -2.49 27.88
C PRO A 942 30.91 -1.18 28.19
N TRP A 943 30.40 -0.41 29.16
CA TRP A 943 31.15 0.70 29.77
C TRP A 943 32.08 0.21 30.88
N SER A 944 31.75 -0.93 31.49
CA SER A 944 32.65 -1.58 32.43
C SER A 944 32.42 -3.09 32.46
N PRO A 945 33.47 -3.91 32.61
CA PRO A 945 33.32 -5.29 33.02
C PRO A 945 32.88 -5.35 34.51
N PRO A 946 32.29 -6.47 34.96
CA PRO A 946 31.83 -6.63 36.34
C PRO A 946 32.90 -6.23 37.37
N GLY A 947 32.49 -5.59 38.48
CA GLY A 947 33.42 -4.96 39.43
C GLY A 947 34.49 -5.90 39.99
N TRP A 948 34.17 -7.19 40.17
CA TRP A 948 35.13 -8.22 40.60
C TRP A 948 36.24 -8.50 39.58
N MET A 949 36.02 -8.21 38.29
CA MET A 949 37.05 -8.27 37.25
C MET A 949 38.04 -7.10 37.27
N LYS A 950 37.77 -6.05 38.06
CA LYS A 950 38.53 -4.80 38.06
C LYS A 950 39.39 -4.60 39.30
N THR A 951 40.46 -3.83 39.19
CA THR A 951 41.38 -3.54 40.31
C THR A 951 40.74 -2.73 41.43
N SER A 952 39.74 -1.90 41.12
CA SER A 952 38.94 -1.13 42.08
C SER A 952 37.96 -1.99 42.88
N GLY A 953 37.53 -3.14 42.34
CA GLY A 953 36.45 -3.95 42.91
C GLY A 953 35.04 -3.43 42.57
N THR A 954 34.92 -2.32 41.84
CA THR A 954 33.66 -1.68 41.43
C THR A 954 33.65 -1.40 39.92
N MET A 955 32.48 -1.13 39.36
CA MET A 955 32.36 -0.70 37.95
C MET A 955 32.81 0.75 37.71
N ASP A 956 32.95 1.58 38.73
CA ASP A 956 33.51 2.93 38.60
C ASP A 956 35.05 2.91 38.60
N GLY A 957 35.65 3.29 37.47
CA GLY A 957 37.10 3.49 37.29
C GLY A 957 38.01 2.28 37.55
N GLY A 958 39.31 2.46 37.34
CA GLY A 958 40.32 1.42 37.56
C GLY A 958 40.54 0.50 36.36
N ASN A 959 41.40 -0.51 36.54
CA ASN A 959 41.94 -1.32 35.44
C ASN A 959 41.29 -2.69 35.37
N PHE A 960 41.22 -3.29 34.18
CA PHE A 960 40.90 -4.70 34.01
C PHE A 960 42.01 -5.62 34.55
N LYS A 961 41.64 -6.71 35.23
CA LYS A 961 42.61 -7.71 35.73
C LYS A 961 42.95 -8.71 34.63
N SER A 962 44.24 -8.85 34.33
CA SER A 962 44.78 -9.79 33.32
C SER A 962 44.42 -11.28 33.51
N GLN A 963 43.81 -11.66 34.64
CA GLN A 963 43.37 -13.04 34.90
C GLN A 963 42.00 -13.39 34.29
N TYR A 964 41.28 -12.42 33.70
CA TYR A 964 39.91 -12.62 33.16
C TYR A 964 39.79 -12.40 31.65
N LEU A 965 40.89 -12.49 30.90
CA LEU A 965 40.98 -12.22 29.46
C LEU A 965 40.22 -13.21 28.53
N ASN A 966 39.44 -14.15 29.07
CA ASN A 966 38.84 -15.25 28.30
C ASN A 966 37.56 -14.89 27.54
N ALA A 967 37.11 -13.63 27.61
CA ALA A 967 35.96 -13.06 26.88
C ALA A 967 34.58 -13.75 27.05
N ASN A 968 34.44 -14.72 27.97
CA ASN A 968 33.19 -15.46 28.17
C ASN A 968 31.99 -14.57 28.53
N TYR A 969 32.22 -13.48 29.27
CA TYR A 969 31.18 -12.49 29.58
C TYR A 969 30.57 -11.87 28.31
N LEU A 970 31.41 -11.47 27.35
CA LEU A 970 30.95 -10.88 26.08
C LEU A 970 30.20 -11.89 25.20
N LEU A 971 30.64 -13.16 25.18
CA LEU A 971 29.86 -14.23 24.53
C LEU A 971 28.48 -14.38 25.19
N LYS A 972 28.42 -14.40 26.52
CA LYS A 972 27.16 -14.49 27.28
C LYS A 972 26.23 -13.30 27.00
N CYS A 973 26.77 -12.10 26.82
CA CYS A 973 26.00 -10.92 26.38
C CYS A 973 25.40 -11.13 24.98
N VAL A 974 26.19 -11.56 23.99
CA VAL A 974 25.69 -11.85 22.62
C VAL A 974 24.62 -12.94 22.64
N GLN A 975 24.83 -14.01 23.40
CA GLN A 975 23.83 -15.08 23.60
C GLN A 975 22.55 -14.56 24.28
N GLY A 976 22.67 -13.67 25.28
CA GLY A 976 21.56 -13.08 26.01
C GLY A 976 20.68 -12.18 25.13
N PHE A 977 21.29 -11.32 24.31
CA PHE A 977 20.59 -10.53 23.30
C PHE A 977 19.89 -11.42 22.26
N SER A 978 20.60 -12.43 21.73
CA SER A 978 20.04 -13.35 20.72
C SER A 978 18.89 -14.19 21.29
N SER A 979 18.96 -14.65 22.54
CA SER A 979 17.85 -15.34 23.22
C SER A 979 16.63 -14.46 23.46
N ASN A 980 16.81 -13.13 23.45
CA ASN A 980 15.75 -12.15 23.47
C ASN A 980 15.20 -11.83 22.06
N GLY A 981 15.67 -12.48 20.99
CA GLY A 981 15.26 -12.23 19.61
C GLY A 981 16.02 -11.09 18.92
N ILE A 982 17.06 -10.54 19.55
CA ILE A 982 17.87 -9.45 19.02
C ILE A 982 19.25 -10.01 18.68
N THR A 983 19.51 -10.34 17.41
CA THR A 983 20.85 -10.74 16.97
C THR A 983 21.74 -9.49 16.83
N PRO A 984 22.82 -9.34 17.61
CA PRO A 984 23.71 -8.19 17.49
C PRO A 984 24.42 -8.19 16.13
N TYR A 985 24.47 -7.03 15.47
CA TYR A 985 25.30 -6.82 14.28
C TYR A 985 26.79 -6.73 14.65
N ALA A 986 27.08 -6.04 15.75
CA ALA A 986 28.44 -5.80 16.23
C ALA A 986 28.51 -5.86 17.77
N VAL A 987 29.69 -6.21 18.29
CA VAL A 987 30.05 -6.12 19.70
C VAL A 987 31.39 -5.39 19.86
N GLY A 988 31.43 -4.38 20.71
CA GLY A 988 32.68 -3.73 21.15
C GLY A 988 33.27 -4.40 22.38
N ILE A 989 34.55 -4.15 22.68
CA ILE A 989 35.23 -4.74 23.84
C ILE A 989 35.07 -3.91 25.12
N GLN A 990 35.26 -2.59 25.03
CA GLN A 990 35.21 -1.64 26.15
C GLN A 990 34.93 -0.24 25.59
N ASN A 991 34.00 0.51 26.19
CA ASN A 991 33.80 1.93 25.90
C ASN A 991 34.96 2.75 26.45
N GLU A 992 35.60 3.59 25.64
CA GLU A 992 36.69 4.47 26.06
C GLU A 992 37.77 3.76 26.91
N PRO A 993 38.49 2.76 26.37
CA PRO A 993 39.44 1.91 27.10
C PRO A 993 40.64 2.66 27.73
N GLU A 994 40.77 3.96 27.48
CA GLU A 994 41.79 4.83 28.08
C GLU A 994 41.20 5.78 29.15
N ASN A 995 39.88 5.74 29.38
CA ASN A 995 39.17 6.48 30.41
C ASN A 995 39.09 5.68 31.74
N SER A 996 39.18 6.38 32.86
CA SER A 996 39.17 5.82 34.22
C SER A 996 38.44 6.74 35.22
N ASN A 997 37.23 7.17 34.89
CA ASN A 997 36.46 8.01 35.78
C ASN A 997 35.93 7.22 37.01
N PRO A 998 36.27 7.60 38.25
CA PRO A 998 35.79 6.92 39.46
C PRO A 998 34.37 7.35 39.89
N THR A 999 33.62 8.04 39.02
CA THR A 999 32.25 8.51 39.32
C THR A 999 31.15 7.85 38.47
N TYR A 1000 31.53 7.06 37.47
CA TYR A 1000 30.60 6.31 36.62
C TYR A 1000 31.31 5.10 35.96
N PRO A 1001 30.56 4.14 35.35
CA PRO A 1001 31.11 2.97 34.67
C PRO A 1001 32.20 3.31 33.63
N THR A 1002 33.44 2.89 33.93
CA THR A 1002 34.61 3.00 33.03
C THR A 1002 35.61 1.89 33.32
N ALA A 1003 36.53 1.56 32.41
CA ALA A 1003 37.66 0.71 32.73
C ALA A 1003 38.86 0.95 31.81
N LEU A 1004 40.06 1.06 32.41
CA LEU A 1004 41.31 1.03 31.65
C LEU A 1004 41.57 -0.38 31.12
N LEU A 1005 41.72 -0.46 29.81
CA LEU A 1005 42.07 -1.65 29.07
C LEU A 1005 43.25 -1.33 28.13
N PRO A 1006 44.48 -1.78 28.44
CA PRO A 1006 45.61 -1.61 27.54
C PRO A 1006 45.43 -2.39 26.23
N VAL A 1007 45.98 -1.88 25.13
CA VAL A 1007 45.90 -2.47 23.77
C VAL A 1007 46.13 -3.99 23.74
N SER A 1008 47.12 -4.47 24.49
CA SER A 1008 47.48 -5.90 24.53
C SER A 1008 46.44 -6.77 25.24
N GLN A 1009 45.68 -6.21 26.18
CA GLN A 1009 44.54 -6.89 26.79
C GLN A 1009 43.33 -6.88 25.86
N GLU A 1010 43.03 -5.76 25.19
CA GLU A 1010 41.95 -5.70 24.20
C GLU A 1010 42.21 -6.68 23.03
N ALA A 1011 43.43 -6.73 22.51
CA ALA A 1011 43.86 -7.69 21.48
C ALA A 1011 43.62 -9.15 21.90
N GLN A 1012 43.94 -9.48 23.15
CA GLN A 1012 43.75 -10.83 23.71
C GLN A 1012 42.27 -11.17 23.91
N ILE A 1013 41.47 -10.24 24.44
CA ILE A 1013 40.02 -10.41 24.63
C ILE A 1013 39.33 -10.54 23.27
N GLY A 1014 39.65 -9.68 22.30
CA GLY A 1014 39.08 -9.75 20.94
C GLY A 1014 39.40 -11.07 20.25
N THR A 1015 40.63 -11.57 20.36
CA THR A 1015 41.04 -12.88 19.80
C THR A 1015 40.30 -14.05 20.47
N ALA A 1016 40.14 -14.01 21.80
CA ALA A 1016 39.35 -14.99 22.54
C ALA A 1016 37.86 -14.92 22.14
N LEU A 1017 37.29 -13.71 22.05
CA LEU A 1017 35.91 -13.48 21.66
C LEU A 1017 35.62 -13.96 20.23
N ARG A 1018 36.49 -13.67 19.25
CA ARG A 1018 36.34 -14.16 17.87
C ARG A 1018 36.29 -15.69 17.84
N THR A 1019 37.17 -16.35 18.59
CA THR A 1019 37.18 -17.81 18.72
C THR A 1019 35.88 -18.33 19.34
N LEU A 1020 35.40 -17.69 20.41
CA LEU A 1020 34.15 -18.03 21.08
C LEU A 1020 32.92 -17.85 20.19
N LEU A 1021 32.79 -16.71 19.50
CA LEU A 1021 31.67 -16.42 18.59
C LEU A 1021 31.60 -17.44 17.46
N ASN A 1022 32.72 -17.71 16.80
CA ASN A 1022 32.80 -18.70 15.72
C ASN A 1022 32.37 -20.11 16.21
N ASN A 1023 32.85 -20.54 17.38
CA ASN A 1023 32.52 -21.84 17.96
C ASN A 1023 31.07 -21.97 18.47
N ASN A 1024 30.33 -20.86 18.60
CA ASN A 1024 28.96 -20.82 19.12
C ASN A 1024 27.93 -20.35 18.07
N GLY A 1025 28.28 -20.34 16.77
CA GLY A 1025 27.35 -19.99 15.69
C GLY A 1025 27.15 -18.48 15.44
N PHE A 1026 27.97 -17.63 16.05
CA PHE A 1026 27.91 -16.16 15.93
C PHE A 1026 29.04 -15.59 15.05
N SER A 1027 29.53 -16.35 14.06
CA SER A 1027 30.63 -15.93 13.18
C SER A 1027 30.35 -14.61 12.44
N GLY A 1028 29.09 -14.36 12.07
CA GLY A 1028 28.65 -13.12 11.42
C GLY A 1028 28.64 -11.87 12.31
N VAL A 1029 28.75 -12.01 13.64
CA VAL A 1029 28.81 -10.86 14.55
C VAL A 1029 30.17 -10.18 14.44
N LYS A 1030 30.19 -8.89 14.11
CA LYS A 1030 31.44 -8.10 14.01
C LYS A 1030 31.99 -7.81 15.40
N ILE A 1031 33.32 -7.78 15.54
CA ILE A 1031 33.99 -7.22 16.72
C ILE A 1031 34.61 -5.90 16.29
N ILE A 1032 34.27 -4.84 17.02
CA ILE A 1032 34.79 -3.48 16.80
C ILE A 1032 35.70 -3.13 17.98
N GLY A 1033 36.84 -2.50 17.68
CA GLY A 1033 37.82 -2.13 18.69
C GLY A 1033 37.95 -0.63 18.92
N TYR A 1034 38.77 -0.29 19.90
CA TYR A 1034 39.12 1.09 20.30
C TYR A 1034 38.00 1.92 20.93
N GLU A 1035 36.88 2.19 20.25
CA GLU A 1035 35.71 2.94 20.78
C GLU A 1035 36.10 4.17 21.66
N HIS A 1036 36.94 5.07 21.10
CA HIS A 1036 37.45 6.25 21.80
C HIS A 1036 37.85 7.38 20.82
N ASN A 1037 38.52 8.43 21.27
CA ASN A 1037 38.60 9.72 20.58
C ASN A 1037 39.51 9.76 19.33
N TRP A 1038 39.35 10.80 18.50
CA TRP A 1038 40.13 10.95 17.26
C TRP A 1038 41.62 11.21 17.49
N ASP A 1039 42.02 11.82 18.61
CA ASP A 1039 43.38 12.29 18.87
C ASP A 1039 44.44 11.19 18.97
N ASP A 1040 44.04 9.93 19.18
CA ASP A 1040 44.93 8.77 19.17
C ASP A 1040 44.73 7.82 17.98
N ALA A 1041 44.02 8.26 16.92
CA ALA A 1041 43.75 7.44 15.72
C ALA A 1041 44.99 6.83 15.04
N ALA A 1042 46.16 7.45 15.21
CA ALA A 1042 47.42 6.95 14.70
C ALA A 1042 48.13 5.92 15.61
N ASN A 1043 47.71 5.73 16.88
CA ASN A 1043 48.42 4.90 17.86
C ASN A 1043 47.61 3.70 18.38
N TYR A 1044 46.68 3.84 19.33
CA TYR A 1044 45.97 2.71 19.96
C TYR A 1044 45.29 1.78 18.93
N PRO A 1045 44.37 2.24 18.06
CA PRO A 1045 43.70 1.36 17.09
C PRO A 1045 44.68 0.70 16.10
N VAL A 1046 45.75 1.40 15.73
CA VAL A 1046 46.83 0.87 14.89
C VAL A 1046 47.58 -0.26 15.60
N GLN A 1047 47.97 -0.06 16.86
CA GLN A 1047 48.63 -1.08 17.68
C GLN A 1047 47.70 -2.28 17.99
N LEU A 1048 46.39 -2.06 18.06
CA LEU A 1048 45.39 -3.10 18.24
C LEU A 1048 45.34 -4.02 17.00
N MET A 1049 45.27 -3.44 15.80
CA MET A 1049 45.33 -4.21 14.56
C MET A 1049 46.67 -4.94 14.43
N GLN A 1050 47.81 -4.31 14.72
CA GLN A 1050 49.13 -4.96 14.71
C GLN A 1050 49.20 -6.23 15.57
N GLN A 1051 48.41 -6.31 16.65
CA GLN A 1051 48.40 -7.45 17.57
C GLN A 1051 47.30 -8.49 17.27
N ALA A 1052 46.14 -8.08 16.75
CA ALA A 1052 44.96 -8.93 16.63
C ALA A 1052 44.08 -8.67 15.40
N GLU A 1053 44.66 -8.22 14.27
CA GLU A 1053 43.93 -7.84 13.04
C GLU A 1053 42.79 -8.80 12.65
N ASN A 1054 43.00 -10.12 12.73
CA ASN A 1054 42.01 -11.13 12.32
C ASN A 1054 40.80 -11.26 13.26
N ALA A 1055 40.85 -10.69 14.47
CA ALA A 1055 39.74 -10.72 15.41
C ALA A 1055 38.68 -9.65 15.11
N PHE A 1056 39.15 -8.47 14.68
CA PHE A 1056 38.37 -7.24 14.53
C PHE A 1056 37.95 -6.99 13.07
N ALA A 1057 36.71 -6.57 12.86
CA ALA A 1057 36.23 -6.09 11.56
C ALA A 1057 36.71 -4.66 11.28
N GLY A 1058 36.90 -3.88 12.34
CA GLY A 1058 37.21 -2.46 12.27
C GLY A 1058 37.43 -1.84 13.65
N VAL A 1059 37.51 -0.51 13.67
CA VAL A 1059 37.62 0.31 14.89
C VAL A 1059 36.54 1.37 14.90
N SER A 1060 36.28 1.96 16.06
CA SER A 1060 35.36 3.09 16.17
C SER A 1060 35.96 4.32 16.83
N PHE A 1061 35.45 5.50 16.45
CA PHE A 1061 35.86 6.80 16.96
C PHE A 1061 34.73 7.60 17.62
N HIS A 1062 35.12 8.43 18.59
CA HIS A 1062 34.32 9.41 19.33
C HIS A 1062 34.85 10.84 19.07
N CYS A 1063 34.05 11.86 19.38
CA CYS A 1063 34.36 13.26 19.06
C CYS A 1063 34.97 14.13 20.18
N TYR A 1064 35.21 13.58 21.38
CA TYR A 1064 35.48 14.42 22.57
C TYR A 1064 36.90 15.00 22.60
N ALA A 1065 37.81 14.44 21.81
CA ALA A 1065 39.15 14.97 21.57
C ALA A 1065 39.60 14.65 20.12
N GLY A 1066 40.56 15.42 19.62
CA GLY A 1066 41.06 15.31 18.26
C GLY A 1066 40.21 16.03 17.20
N SER A 1067 40.40 15.66 15.95
CA SER A 1067 39.68 16.21 14.79
C SER A 1067 39.31 15.12 13.78
N VAL A 1068 38.18 15.31 13.09
CA VAL A 1068 37.55 14.26 12.26
C VAL A 1068 38.46 13.68 11.18
N ASP A 1069 39.41 14.44 10.65
CA ASP A 1069 40.34 13.96 9.63
C ASP A 1069 41.41 13.01 10.16
N GLU A 1070 41.71 13.03 11.47
CA GLU A 1070 42.71 12.15 12.11
C GLU A 1070 42.34 10.66 12.00
N GLN A 1071 41.05 10.30 11.93
CA GLN A 1071 40.65 8.90 11.71
C GLN A 1071 41.15 8.34 10.36
N ASN A 1072 41.49 9.20 9.41
CA ASN A 1072 42.09 8.80 8.14
C ASN A 1072 43.55 8.31 8.29
N ASP A 1073 44.24 8.62 9.39
CA ASP A 1073 45.57 8.04 9.70
C ASP A 1073 45.48 6.55 10.01
N PHE A 1074 44.37 6.10 10.62
CA PHE A 1074 44.06 4.68 10.74
C PHE A 1074 43.73 4.06 9.37
N HIS A 1075 42.85 4.69 8.59
CA HIS A 1075 42.47 4.19 7.26
C HIS A 1075 43.67 4.06 6.32
N THR A 1076 44.62 5.01 6.38
CA THR A 1076 45.84 5.00 5.57
C THR A 1076 46.73 3.79 5.86
N GLN A 1077 46.71 3.28 7.10
CA GLN A 1077 47.47 2.09 7.51
C GLN A 1077 46.68 0.79 7.31
N TYR A 1078 45.36 0.82 7.50
CA TYR A 1078 44.47 -0.34 7.41
C TYR A 1078 43.26 -0.07 6.48
N PRO A 1079 43.48 0.12 5.16
CA PRO A 1079 42.42 0.55 4.23
C PRO A 1079 41.35 -0.51 3.94
N GLN A 1080 41.52 -1.73 4.47
CA GLN A 1080 40.55 -2.82 4.38
C GLN A 1080 39.76 -3.03 5.69
N LYS A 1081 40.06 -2.24 6.73
CA LYS A 1081 39.33 -2.25 8.00
C LYS A 1081 38.27 -1.16 7.99
N GLU A 1082 37.11 -1.51 8.53
CA GLU A 1082 36.00 -0.58 8.63
C GLU A 1082 36.28 0.46 9.72
N ILE A 1083 35.88 1.71 9.47
CA ILE A 1083 35.79 2.74 10.50
C ILE A 1083 34.32 2.94 10.85
N TYR A 1084 34.03 3.04 12.13
CA TYR A 1084 32.74 3.46 12.67
C TYR A 1084 32.91 4.79 13.41
N PHE A 1085 31.87 5.61 13.44
CA PHE A 1085 31.78 6.74 14.35
C PHE A 1085 30.57 6.49 15.26
N THR A 1086 30.82 6.16 16.54
CA THR A 1086 29.82 5.56 17.44
C THR A 1086 29.31 6.47 18.55
N GLU A 1087 29.95 7.60 18.82
CA GLU A 1087 29.57 8.43 19.96
C GLU A 1087 29.94 9.92 19.81
N CYS A 1088 28.95 10.79 20.04
CA CYS A 1088 29.17 12.22 20.25
C CYS A 1088 28.05 12.85 21.06
N SER A 1089 28.39 13.79 21.95
CA SER A 1089 27.41 14.53 22.76
C SER A 1089 27.39 16.02 22.40
N GLY A 1090 26.19 16.63 22.44
CA GLY A 1090 26.04 18.08 22.41
C GLY A 1090 26.47 18.76 23.72
N THR A 1091 26.61 20.08 23.69
CA THR A 1091 26.88 20.88 24.89
C THR A 1091 25.59 21.47 25.43
N ILE A 1092 25.27 21.27 26.72
CA ILE A 1092 24.06 21.85 27.32
C ILE A 1092 24.12 23.40 27.25
N GLY A 1093 23.11 24.01 26.63
CA GLY A 1093 22.99 25.48 26.51
C GLY A 1093 23.72 26.11 25.32
N SER A 1094 24.19 25.30 24.38
CA SER A 1094 24.74 25.75 23.09
C SER A 1094 23.65 26.32 22.15
N ASP A 1095 24.11 26.99 21.08
CA ASP A 1095 23.22 27.46 20.01
C ASP A 1095 22.95 26.35 19.00
N TRP A 1096 21.69 25.92 18.92
CA TRP A 1096 21.16 24.93 18.00
C TRP A 1096 21.70 24.99 16.57
N TRP A 1097 21.81 26.17 15.97
CA TRP A 1097 22.27 26.28 14.59
C TRP A 1097 23.79 26.06 14.49
N SER A 1098 24.53 26.50 15.49
CA SER A 1098 25.96 26.20 15.66
C SER A 1098 26.20 24.70 15.83
N ASP A 1099 25.35 24.01 16.60
CA ASP A 1099 25.42 22.55 16.78
C ASP A 1099 25.10 21.81 15.48
N ILE A 1100 24.01 22.17 14.78
CA ILE A 1100 23.65 21.54 13.49
C ILE A 1100 24.74 21.72 12.44
N LYS A 1101 25.37 22.90 12.34
CA LYS A 1101 26.54 23.08 11.46
C LYS A 1101 27.66 22.12 11.82
N TRP A 1102 28.02 22.05 13.11
CA TRP A 1102 29.13 21.23 13.58
C TRP A 1102 28.84 19.73 13.40
N TYR A 1103 27.63 19.24 13.69
CA TYR A 1103 27.23 17.85 13.48
C TYR A 1103 27.26 17.44 12.01
N MET A 1104 26.80 18.31 11.11
CA MET A 1104 26.84 18.02 9.67
C MET A 1104 28.28 18.01 9.15
N ASP A 1105 29.07 19.02 9.51
CA ASP A 1105 30.47 19.19 9.11
C ASP A 1105 31.36 18.04 9.61
N ASN A 1106 31.21 17.62 10.87
CA ASN A 1106 32.11 16.65 11.52
C ASN A 1106 31.55 15.23 11.55
N LEU A 1107 30.25 15.02 11.78
CA LEU A 1107 29.71 13.66 12.00
C LEU A 1107 29.06 13.08 10.73
N PHE A 1108 28.04 13.76 10.21
CA PHE A 1108 27.15 13.18 9.21
C PHE A 1108 27.63 13.32 7.76
N ILE A 1109 28.43 14.35 7.44
CA ILE A 1109 29.20 14.45 6.20
C ILE A 1109 30.69 14.22 6.48
N GLY A 1110 31.23 14.76 7.58
CA GLY A 1110 32.66 14.68 7.96
C GLY A 1110 33.18 13.27 8.10
N ALA A 1111 32.79 12.54 9.14
CA ALA A 1111 33.32 11.19 9.40
C ALA A 1111 33.12 10.26 8.19
N ILE A 1112 32.00 10.39 7.47
CA ILE A 1112 31.72 9.66 6.23
C ILE A 1112 32.67 10.06 5.08
N THR A 1113 33.06 11.33 5.00
CA THR A 1113 34.11 11.81 4.07
C THR A 1113 35.48 11.22 4.39
N TYR A 1114 35.77 11.01 5.68
CA TYR A 1114 36.98 10.36 6.20
C TYR A 1114 36.80 8.84 6.45
N ASN A 1115 36.05 8.17 5.56
CA ASN A 1115 35.92 6.71 5.47
C ASN A 1115 35.12 5.97 6.57
N ALA A 1116 34.41 6.67 7.46
CA ALA A 1116 33.47 6.01 8.37
C ALA A 1116 32.27 5.41 7.61
N HIS A 1117 31.80 4.26 8.06
CA HIS A 1117 30.64 3.56 7.53
C HIS A 1117 29.34 3.89 8.26
N ALA A 1118 29.42 4.47 9.46
CA ALA A 1118 28.26 4.87 10.26
C ALA A 1118 28.60 6.14 11.05
N GLY A 1119 27.58 6.93 11.37
CA GLY A 1119 27.71 8.10 12.25
C GLY A 1119 26.59 8.13 13.28
N LEU A 1120 26.94 8.03 14.56
CA LEU A 1120 26.00 7.96 15.67
C LEU A 1120 26.14 9.13 16.66
N MET A 1121 25.01 9.60 17.20
CA MET A 1121 24.96 10.49 18.38
C MET A 1121 24.94 9.69 19.68
N TRP A 1122 25.15 10.36 20.83
CA TRP A 1122 25.16 9.70 22.13
C TRP A 1122 23.77 9.18 22.53
N ASN A 1123 22.98 9.96 23.28
CA ASN A 1123 21.65 9.54 23.72
C ASN A 1123 20.63 9.75 22.61
N PHE A 1124 19.82 8.74 22.30
CA PHE A 1124 18.77 8.84 21.30
C PHE A 1124 17.67 9.86 21.65
N ALA A 1125 17.29 9.96 22.93
CA ALA A 1125 16.19 10.82 23.37
C ALA A 1125 16.58 11.67 24.60
N LEU A 1126 17.24 12.81 24.37
CA LEU A 1126 17.45 13.85 25.39
C LEU A 1126 17.36 15.30 24.86
N ASP A 1127 17.56 15.54 23.55
CA ASP A 1127 17.38 16.86 22.93
C ASP A 1127 16.87 16.78 21.47
N GLY A 1128 16.73 17.93 20.81
CA GLY A 1128 16.12 18.04 19.48
C GLY A 1128 17.03 17.70 18.28
N SER A 1129 18.25 17.20 18.49
CA SER A 1129 19.30 17.09 17.44
C SER A 1129 19.01 16.16 16.26
N GLY A 1130 17.95 15.33 16.30
CA GLY A 1130 17.67 14.30 15.29
C GLY A 1130 17.53 14.76 13.83
N TYR A 1131 17.24 16.03 13.56
CA TYR A 1131 17.01 16.51 12.18
C TYR A 1131 18.24 16.46 11.26
N SER A 1132 19.46 16.58 11.78
CA SER A 1132 20.70 16.45 10.98
C SER A 1132 20.94 14.99 10.57
N MET A 1133 20.76 14.08 11.53
CA MET A 1133 20.84 12.64 11.37
C MET A 1133 19.80 12.08 10.38
N ALA A 1134 18.56 12.58 10.45
CA ALA A 1134 17.47 12.21 9.53
C ALA A 1134 17.80 12.55 8.06
N GLN A 1135 18.38 13.73 7.81
CA GLN A 1135 18.82 14.15 6.47
C GLN A 1135 19.87 13.19 5.89
N ALA A 1136 20.81 12.74 6.71
CA ALA A 1136 21.88 11.81 6.31
C ALA A 1136 21.34 10.39 6.07
N SER A 1137 20.51 9.87 6.96
CA SER A 1137 19.92 8.52 6.83
C SER A 1137 19.05 8.39 5.58
N LYS A 1138 18.21 9.41 5.30
CA LYS A 1138 17.33 9.42 4.13
C LYS A 1138 18.08 9.26 2.81
N ALA A 1139 19.29 9.78 2.70
CA ALA A 1139 20.09 9.74 1.47
C ALA A 1139 20.57 8.33 1.09
N ILE A 1140 20.70 7.41 2.06
CA ILE A 1140 21.41 6.13 1.91
C ILE A 1140 20.53 4.87 2.01
N LEU A 1141 19.23 5.00 2.30
CA LEU A 1141 18.31 3.86 2.44
C LEU A 1141 18.27 2.96 1.19
N PRO A 1142 18.24 1.62 1.30
CA PRO A 1142 18.00 0.75 0.16
C PRO A 1142 16.70 1.11 -0.57
N LYS A 1143 16.75 1.19 -1.90
CA LYS A 1143 15.58 1.52 -2.73
C LYS A 1143 14.65 0.32 -2.93
N ASP A 1144 15.22 -0.87 -2.97
CA ASP A 1144 14.54 -2.15 -3.14
C ASP A 1144 14.59 -2.92 -1.82
N VAL A 1145 13.57 -3.73 -1.52
CA VAL A 1145 13.55 -4.58 -0.32
C VAL A 1145 14.66 -5.63 -0.42
N GLY A 1146 15.57 -5.64 0.56
CA GLY A 1146 16.80 -6.46 0.50
C GLY A 1146 17.87 -5.93 -0.46
N GLY A 1147 17.70 -4.72 -1.00
CA GLY A 1147 18.67 -4.06 -1.87
C GLY A 1147 19.92 -3.57 -1.14
N PRO A 1148 20.98 -3.20 -1.90
CA PRO A 1148 22.21 -2.67 -1.34
C PRO A 1148 22.00 -1.30 -0.69
N TRP A 1149 22.79 -1.04 0.35
CA TRP A 1149 22.87 0.26 1.01
C TRP A 1149 23.57 1.31 0.15
N GLY A 1150 23.31 2.58 0.42
CA GLY A 1150 24.01 3.69 -0.21
C GLY A 1150 25.52 3.60 -0.03
N LYS A 1151 26.28 3.81 -1.12
CA LYS A 1151 27.74 3.95 -1.12
C LYS A 1151 28.09 5.42 -1.28
N ARG A 1152 29.14 5.89 -0.62
CA ARG A 1152 29.69 7.23 -0.86
C ARG A 1152 30.29 7.30 -2.27
N ILE A 1153 30.07 8.40 -2.97
CA ILE A 1153 30.67 8.71 -4.28
C ILE A 1153 31.46 10.02 -4.25
N GLY A 1154 32.21 10.30 -5.32
CA GLY A 1154 32.98 11.53 -5.45
C GLY A 1154 32.08 12.76 -5.51
N VAL A 1155 32.47 13.81 -4.79
CA VAL A 1155 31.88 15.15 -4.92
C VAL A 1155 32.93 16.22 -4.64
N SER A 1156 32.80 17.34 -5.34
CA SER A 1156 33.63 18.53 -5.12
C SER A 1156 32.77 19.79 -5.14
N VAL A 1157 33.18 20.79 -4.37
CA VAL A 1157 32.51 22.08 -4.25
C VAL A 1157 33.48 23.17 -4.71
N GLY A 1158 33.00 24.09 -5.54
CA GLY A 1158 33.80 25.12 -6.19
C GLY A 1158 33.03 26.42 -6.43
N GLY A 1159 33.49 27.21 -7.40
CA GLY A 1159 32.90 28.52 -7.72
C GLY A 1159 33.17 29.60 -6.65
N SER A 1160 32.65 30.81 -6.87
CA SER A 1160 32.85 31.95 -5.95
C SER A 1160 32.03 31.86 -4.65
N ILE A 1161 31.20 30.84 -4.53
CA ILE A 1161 30.25 30.61 -3.43
C ILE A 1161 30.51 29.28 -2.69
N GLY A 1162 31.46 28.46 -3.15
CA GLY A 1162 31.75 27.13 -2.58
C GLY A 1162 32.20 27.14 -1.12
N TRP A 1163 32.72 28.27 -0.62
CA TRP A 1163 33.02 28.45 0.81
C TRP A 1163 31.77 28.29 1.71
N GLY A 1164 30.57 28.46 1.14
CA GLY A 1164 29.30 28.43 1.87
C GLY A 1164 28.59 27.08 1.88
N LEU A 1165 29.17 26.02 1.30
CA LEU A 1165 28.51 24.72 1.10
C LEU A 1165 29.39 23.56 1.53
N ILE A 1166 28.81 22.62 2.29
CA ILE A 1166 29.42 21.33 2.63
C ILE A 1166 28.49 20.22 2.13
N VAL A 1167 29.03 19.23 1.41
CA VAL A 1167 28.24 18.31 0.58
C VAL A 1167 28.70 16.87 0.74
N GLY A 1168 27.77 15.99 1.10
CA GLY A 1168 27.90 14.53 0.96
C GLY A 1168 27.15 14.04 -0.29
N ALA A 1169 27.72 13.06 -1.00
CA ALA A 1169 27.12 12.47 -2.19
C ALA A 1169 27.12 10.94 -2.13
N TYR A 1170 26.00 10.34 -2.56
CA TYR A 1170 25.75 8.91 -2.42
C TYR A 1170 25.12 8.30 -3.68
N VAL A 1171 25.39 7.02 -3.92
CA VAL A 1171 24.67 6.19 -4.88
C VAL A 1171 24.02 4.99 -4.17
N THR A 1172 22.73 4.79 -4.39
CA THR A 1172 22.02 3.56 -4.01
C THR A 1172 21.82 2.74 -5.27
N GLU A 1173 22.52 1.60 -5.35
CA GLU A 1173 22.36 0.61 -6.41
C GLU A 1173 20.99 -0.08 -6.34
N ARG A 1174 20.56 -0.67 -7.44
CA ARG A 1174 19.29 -1.38 -7.57
C ARG A 1174 19.52 -2.88 -7.71
N LEU A 1175 18.58 -3.70 -7.23
CA LEU A 1175 18.64 -5.16 -7.41
C LEU A 1175 18.59 -5.55 -8.91
N SER A 1176 17.87 -4.77 -9.72
CA SER A 1176 17.88 -4.91 -11.17
C SER A 1176 18.98 -4.05 -11.79
N SER A 1177 19.90 -4.68 -12.52
CA SER A 1177 20.96 -3.98 -13.26
C SER A 1177 20.44 -3.16 -14.47
N THR A 1178 19.15 -3.28 -14.82
CA THR A 1178 18.50 -2.45 -15.85
C THR A 1178 17.82 -1.21 -15.28
N ASP A 1179 17.60 -1.17 -13.97
CA ASP A 1179 17.01 -0.01 -13.31
C ASP A 1179 18.03 1.13 -13.19
N TRP A 1180 17.52 2.35 -13.03
CA TRP A 1180 18.37 3.50 -12.76
C TRP A 1180 18.76 3.51 -11.27
N ASN A 1181 20.05 3.66 -11.00
CA ASN A 1181 20.57 3.90 -9.66
C ASN A 1181 20.00 5.23 -9.13
N ARG A 1182 19.75 5.29 -7.82
CA ARG A 1182 19.37 6.54 -7.14
C ARG A 1182 20.66 7.26 -6.72
N TYR A 1183 20.73 8.55 -6.99
CA TYR A 1183 21.83 9.43 -6.61
C TYR A 1183 21.30 10.49 -5.66
N SER A 1184 21.95 10.66 -4.51
CA SER A 1184 21.50 11.53 -3.43
C SER A 1184 22.59 12.55 -3.07
N LEU A 1185 22.18 13.78 -2.75
CA LEU A 1185 23.04 14.78 -2.12
C LEU A 1185 22.47 15.17 -0.76
N VAL A 1186 23.37 15.35 0.21
CA VAL A 1186 23.09 16.00 1.50
C VAL A 1186 23.94 17.25 1.55
N VAL A 1187 23.31 18.43 1.62
CA VAL A 1187 23.97 19.74 1.49
C VAL A 1187 23.69 20.58 2.72
N LEU A 1188 24.74 20.93 3.47
CA LEU A 1188 24.71 22.02 4.44
C LEU A 1188 25.05 23.33 3.71
N ASN A 1189 24.11 24.26 3.66
CA ASN A 1189 24.41 25.67 3.42
C ASN A 1189 24.54 26.38 4.77
N TRP A 1190 25.77 26.66 5.18
CA TRP A 1190 26.09 27.37 6.42
C TRP A 1190 26.25 28.89 6.26
N ALA A 1191 25.99 29.44 5.07
CA ALA A 1191 26.46 30.76 4.64
C ALA A 1191 26.03 31.90 5.55
N ASP A 1192 27.01 32.39 6.30
CA ASP A 1192 27.00 33.58 7.14
C ASP A 1192 28.15 34.49 6.73
N ASN A 1193 28.02 35.81 6.93
CA ASN A 1193 28.98 36.75 6.36
C ASN A 1193 30.33 36.76 7.11
N SER A 1194 31.40 37.06 6.37
CA SER A 1194 32.75 37.24 6.90
C SER A 1194 32.95 38.55 7.70
N THR A 1195 31.89 39.32 7.94
CA THR A 1195 31.93 40.61 8.67
C THR A 1195 31.44 40.50 10.12
N GLY A 1196 31.15 39.29 10.61
CA GLY A 1196 30.90 39.00 12.03
C GLY A 1196 29.53 39.45 12.55
N THR A 1197 28.56 39.68 11.66
CA THR A 1197 27.16 39.99 12.03
C THR A 1197 26.24 39.04 11.28
N TRP A 1198 25.51 38.18 11.99
CA TRP A 1198 24.65 37.13 11.42
C TRP A 1198 23.82 37.64 10.22
N ASN A 1199 24.08 37.10 9.02
CA ASN A 1199 23.36 37.44 7.79
C ASN A 1199 23.19 36.20 6.89
N PRO A 1200 22.18 35.34 7.16
CA PRO A 1200 21.96 34.11 6.42
C PRO A 1200 21.52 34.42 4.98
N GLN A 1201 22.22 33.86 4.00
CA GLN A 1201 21.91 34.04 2.58
C GLN A 1201 21.72 32.68 1.89
N ALA A 1202 20.58 32.51 1.20
CA ALA A 1202 20.35 31.34 0.38
C ALA A 1202 21.31 31.34 -0.83
N ILE A 1203 22.03 30.25 -1.05
CA ILE A 1203 23.00 30.13 -2.14
C ILE A 1203 22.33 29.49 -3.35
N ARG A 1204 22.35 30.19 -4.49
CA ARG A 1204 21.99 29.63 -5.79
C ARG A 1204 23.19 28.89 -6.37
N THR A 1205 23.03 27.60 -6.59
CA THR A 1205 24.11 26.64 -6.87
C THR A 1205 23.79 25.85 -8.13
N THR A 1206 24.77 25.68 -9.02
CA THR A 1206 24.70 24.70 -10.11
C THR A 1206 25.24 23.35 -9.67
N ILE A 1207 24.48 22.28 -9.92
CA ILE A 1207 24.87 20.90 -9.63
C ILE A 1207 25.18 20.21 -10.95
N GLU A 1208 26.43 19.83 -11.17
CA GLU A 1208 26.86 19.06 -12.33
C GLU A 1208 26.90 17.56 -12.01
N PHE A 1209 26.31 16.77 -12.90
CA PHE A 1209 26.40 15.31 -12.89
C PHE A 1209 26.52 14.82 -14.34
N ARG A 1210 27.58 14.06 -14.63
CA ARG A 1210 27.89 13.51 -15.97
C ARG A 1210 27.80 14.53 -17.13
N GLY A 1211 28.30 15.74 -16.90
CA GLY A 1211 28.34 16.83 -17.91
C GLY A 1211 26.99 17.52 -18.18
N MET A 1212 25.97 17.25 -17.36
CA MET A 1212 24.69 17.96 -17.35
C MET A 1212 24.58 18.76 -16.05
N GLN A 1213 23.92 19.92 -16.07
CA GLN A 1213 23.76 20.80 -14.92
C GLN A 1213 22.30 21.01 -14.53
N ALA A 1214 22.00 20.86 -13.25
CA ALA A 1214 20.79 21.35 -12.60
C ALA A 1214 21.11 22.67 -11.85
N THR A 1215 20.07 23.43 -11.47
CA THR A 1215 20.24 24.61 -10.60
C THR A 1215 19.22 24.55 -9.47
N TYR A 1216 19.70 24.73 -8.25
CA TYR A 1216 18.86 24.83 -7.05
C TYR A 1216 19.32 26.00 -6.19
N THR A 1217 18.44 26.52 -5.34
CA THR A 1217 18.78 27.55 -4.36
C THR A 1217 18.65 26.97 -2.97
N PHE A 1218 19.78 26.61 -2.37
CA PHE A 1218 19.84 26.04 -1.03
C PHE A 1218 19.54 27.12 0.01
N PRO A 1219 18.47 27.00 0.82
CA PRO A 1219 18.28 27.88 1.98
C PRO A 1219 19.39 27.62 3.00
N VAL A 1220 19.68 28.58 3.89
CA VAL A 1220 20.63 28.34 4.99
C VAL A 1220 20.03 27.28 5.93
N GLY A 1221 20.72 26.16 6.07
CA GLY A 1221 20.10 24.92 6.52
C GLY A 1221 20.76 23.68 5.94
N VAL A 1222 20.15 22.53 6.19
CA VAL A 1222 20.48 21.24 5.57
C VAL A 1222 19.39 20.91 4.55
N THR A 1223 19.79 20.47 3.36
CA THR A 1223 18.90 19.98 2.30
C THR A 1223 19.36 18.62 1.81
N THR A 1224 18.46 17.63 1.82
CA THR A 1224 18.66 16.36 1.10
C THR A 1224 17.79 16.33 -0.14
N LEU A 1225 18.36 15.88 -1.26
CA LEU A 1225 17.64 15.70 -2.53
C LEU A 1225 18.18 14.48 -3.28
N TRP A 1226 17.39 13.93 -4.20
CA TRP A 1226 17.82 12.83 -5.06
C TRP A 1226 17.30 12.90 -6.49
N TRP A 1227 17.95 12.15 -7.37
CA TRP A 1227 17.51 11.86 -8.74
C TRP A 1227 17.87 10.41 -9.11
N TYR A 1228 17.37 9.96 -10.26
CA TYR A 1228 17.73 8.67 -10.83
C TYR A 1228 18.57 8.86 -12.10
N ALA A 1229 19.54 7.97 -12.33
CA ALA A 1229 20.30 7.93 -13.58
C ALA A 1229 20.68 6.49 -13.99
N PRO A 1230 20.87 6.22 -15.30
CA PRO A 1230 21.28 4.90 -15.78
C PRO A 1230 22.63 4.45 -15.19
N VAL A 1231 22.83 3.15 -15.03
CA VAL A 1231 24.16 2.59 -14.67
C VAL A 1231 25.17 2.91 -15.78
N THR A 1232 26.36 3.40 -15.40
CA THR A 1232 27.47 3.68 -16.32
C THR A 1232 28.23 2.41 -16.69
N SER A 1233 28.52 2.20 -17.96
CA SER A 1233 29.24 1.01 -18.46
C SER A 1233 30.72 0.92 -18.04
N ALA A 1234 31.22 1.84 -17.21
CA ALA A 1234 32.57 1.81 -16.63
C ALA A 1234 32.70 0.78 -15.49
N THR A 1235 31.64 0.57 -14.69
CA THR A 1235 31.62 -0.45 -13.63
C THR A 1235 31.42 -1.87 -14.17
N ALA A 1236 31.02 -2.03 -15.43
CA ALA A 1236 30.79 -3.33 -16.08
C ALA A 1236 32.07 -4.11 -16.45
N GLN A 1237 33.28 -3.58 -16.20
CA GLN A 1237 34.55 -4.21 -16.58
C GLN A 1237 35.46 -4.63 -15.41
N ASN A 1238 35.06 -4.46 -14.15
CA ASN A 1238 35.89 -4.84 -12.99
C ASN A 1238 35.28 -5.91 -12.05
N THR A 1239 34.17 -6.56 -12.42
CA THR A 1239 33.54 -7.65 -11.64
C THR A 1239 34.25 -9.00 -11.75
N THR A 1240 35.55 -9.01 -12.08
CA THR A 1240 36.44 -10.18 -11.96
C THR A 1240 37.66 -9.87 -11.09
N GLN A 1241 37.42 -9.38 -9.87
CA GLN A 1241 38.25 -9.69 -8.71
C GLN A 1241 37.35 -10.19 -7.58
N ASN A 1242 37.86 -11.17 -6.83
CA ASN A 1242 37.08 -11.97 -5.89
C ASN A 1242 36.37 -11.12 -4.84
N VAL A 1243 35.04 -11.08 -4.91
CA VAL A 1243 34.20 -10.91 -3.74
C VAL A 1243 33.87 -12.33 -3.29
N ASP A 1244 34.40 -12.76 -2.13
CA ASP A 1244 34.01 -14.03 -1.54
C ASP A 1244 32.55 -13.95 -1.10
N TYR A 1245 31.67 -14.53 -1.91
CA TYR A 1245 30.32 -14.89 -1.48
C TYR A 1245 30.43 -16.06 -0.52
N ALA A 1246 30.37 -15.78 0.78
CA ALA A 1246 30.00 -16.78 1.78
C ALA A 1246 28.47 -16.93 1.73
N ASP A 1247 27.98 -17.81 0.86
CA ASP A 1247 26.55 -18.10 0.69
C ASP A 1247 25.92 -18.67 1.98
N ASP A 1248 24.83 -18.05 2.43
CA ASP A 1248 23.85 -18.69 3.30
C ASP A 1248 23.06 -19.74 2.48
N GLN A 1249 23.46 -21.00 2.57
CA GLN A 1249 22.66 -22.14 2.08
C GLN A 1249 22.12 -22.95 3.26
N PHE A 1250 20.82 -22.77 3.55
CA PHE A 1250 20.05 -23.69 4.37
C PHE A 1250 20.00 -25.07 3.68
N VAL A 1251 20.72 -26.05 4.23
CA VAL A 1251 20.58 -27.46 3.84
C VAL A 1251 20.18 -28.28 5.06
N ALA A 1252 18.96 -28.82 5.01
CA ALA A 1252 18.51 -29.83 5.96
C ALA A 1252 18.99 -31.21 5.51
N GLU A 1253 19.97 -31.80 6.20
CA GLU A 1253 20.36 -33.20 5.99
C GLU A 1253 19.91 -34.08 7.15
N THR A 1254 19.17 -35.14 6.81
CA THR A 1254 18.87 -36.27 7.71
C THR A 1254 19.70 -37.49 7.31
N ASN A 1255 20.58 -37.91 8.22
CA ASN A 1255 21.22 -39.23 8.35
C ASN A 1255 21.20 -40.22 7.16
N GLY A 1256 22.38 -40.54 6.61
CA GLY A 1256 22.58 -41.73 5.76
C GLY A 1256 24.05 -42.05 5.46
N GLY A 1257 24.53 -43.22 5.91
CA GLY A 1257 25.95 -43.62 5.83
C GLY A 1257 26.49 -44.05 4.44
N PRO A 1258 27.78 -44.45 4.37
CA PRO A 1258 28.65 -44.21 3.21
C PRO A 1258 28.84 -45.43 2.27
N VAL A 1259 29.52 -45.24 1.12
CA VAL A 1259 30.69 -46.04 0.66
C VAL A 1259 31.29 -45.60 -0.72
N LYS A 1260 32.59 -45.29 -0.71
CA LYS A 1260 33.67 -45.46 -1.72
C LYS A 1260 33.50 -45.04 -3.21
N GLN A 1261 34.29 -43.99 -3.55
CA GLN A 1261 35.32 -43.89 -4.62
C GLN A 1261 35.93 -45.20 -5.22
N PRO A 1262 36.76 -45.14 -6.30
CA PRO A 1262 36.96 -44.09 -7.33
C PRO A 1262 37.12 -44.64 -8.78
N GLU A 1263 37.38 -43.76 -9.76
CA GLU A 1263 38.58 -43.74 -10.67
C GLU A 1263 38.27 -43.20 -12.08
N GLY A 1264 39.25 -42.53 -12.72
CA GLY A 1264 39.46 -42.82 -14.15
C GLY A 1264 39.59 -41.72 -15.21
N GLY A 1265 40.11 -40.53 -14.91
CA GLY A 1265 41.16 -39.93 -15.77
C GLY A 1265 40.86 -39.22 -17.12
N TYR A 1266 41.38 -37.98 -17.18
CA TYR A 1266 42.58 -37.60 -17.97
C TYR A 1266 42.51 -36.94 -19.38
N LEU A 1267 43.26 -35.82 -19.48
CA LEU A 1267 44.03 -35.26 -20.63
C LEU A 1267 43.30 -34.43 -21.73
N ASP A 1268 43.86 -33.34 -22.30
CA ASP A 1268 44.91 -32.39 -21.82
C ASP A 1268 45.07 -31.14 -22.74
N PHE A 1269 45.87 -30.18 -22.26
CA PHE A 1269 46.74 -29.20 -22.93
C PHE A 1269 46.23 -27.90 -23.59
N HIS A 1270 46.51 -26.80 -22.86
CA HIS A 1270 47.13 -25.52 -23.29
C HIS A 1270 47.72 -25.44 -24.72
N ASN A 1271 47.80 -24.28 -25.39
CA ASN A 1271 48.55 -23.08 -24.96
C ASN A 1271 48.44 -21.94 -26.02
N GLY A 1272 48.79 -20.68 -25.68
CA GLY A 1272 49.43 -19.79 -26.68
C GLY A 1272 48.94 -18.35 -26.96
N ARG A 1273 49.14 -17.43 -26.00
CA ARG A 1273 49.75 -16.07 -26.16
C ARG A 1273 49.24 -15.01 -27.18
N ARG A 1274 48.96 -13.83 -26.60
CA ARG A 1274 49.33 -12.45 -27.02
C ARG A 1274 48.80 -11.87 -28.35
N ALA A 1275 47.97 -10.83 -28.20
CA ALA A 1275 48.33 -9.46 -28.57
C ALA A 1275 47.93 -8.52 -27.41
#